data_AF-A0A431MTF3-F1
#
_entry.id   AF-A0A431MTF3-F1
#
_cell.length_a   1.000
_cell.length_b   1.000
_cell.length_c   1.000
_cell.angle_alpha   90.00
_cell.angle_beta   90.00
_cell.angle_gamma   90.00
#
_symmetry.space_group_name_H-M   'P 1'
#
loop_
_entity.id
_entity.type
_entity.pdbx_description
1 polymer ?
#
loop_
_entity_poly.entity_id
_entity_poly.type
_entity_poly.pdbx_seq_one_letter_code
_entity_poly.pdbx_strand_id
1 'polypeptide(L)'
;MKKIIVFLVLLTSVNLVSAQKNKNKKYPSLLWEITGNGLKKPSYLFGTMHVSSKMAFHLSDSFYQAIKNVEVVALETNPENWQEDFTNSKYTNLNPDQLRMRRYTDYNSGFDIPSDYLSINTFAVHKYEKSIARALSAQPEIINSLLYRNFAGAEDFEEDTFLDMYIFQTGRKLGKKVTGVENFEESQKLVMEAYRDAAKDKNTKRRSYDYNDNYADPNKLQEAYRKGDLDLLDSLNKLNVFSEAFQEKFLYRRNDIQASSIDSIIKSGSSLFVGVGAAHLPGTRGVIEWLRKHGYTLRPVTMGERDSNQKDVIDKIRIPLAFNTRWADDSSYSVELPGKLYRFIPMQYLNQVQFADMTNGAYYMVTRLKTNSSLLGHDVNKVYQKVDSMLYENVPGKIISKKDITVNGYKGFDITNKTRRGDYQRYNIIITPFEIYFFKMSGNSEYVTTGDEATKFFGSIKIKEHRSDKWVNYTPPYGGFTVKMPAAPVMNKVYSGGPDRMEFESVDEKDGSDYLIMKSDVQNINFIEEDTFDLNLIDESFASSVVIDKTVSRKSGTYKGYPSLDVKYKHKDGSVTQARYLIQGPHYYALFAHAKTEQPNHQTFLNSFSVTPFVYPAVKDRTDTSLYFTVNSPVYPEAANETKLWMENLFRDYQENNDEYNDAFPTAKTITVGNDTAGEKVMVMYYKLPKYTYIKDSSLFWDRGTLAVHDSDFIYRKLEKKNLPNGVINYNLQMLDTNSSRMINARLFYKEGVLHMIATLTDTLTPPSSLLTTFFETFKPADTIKGYSPFVKKSNLFFTDYYSADSATKKKALKNLSTMYFDSTDVPQIKKAITQLTWKDKDYLTVKKQWVEHLGKIGDTTVSYYLKDLYKAAGDTVELQNTVLESLMRQRTKTSYRLFKDIMLEEPPVIERGEYDRNELSFDHITFGLPSREDFYRDKDIFVNLYDSVELTKSLFPEILALVTLDDYKPVIMQLLANMVDSGYIKPTAYQEYYNKLWLEAKQLQRKQSITEKSKAIEKKQDELDESKSVSVRRDNADDDSKGNDALDLYAVLLMPFWDKNENVPALYDKLLQSGDKKLKYNTALLLLRNKKPVPDTMWKYFAAMDEYRSELYNDLEAINQLNKFPVQYKNQADLARAVLIESRDYNKVDTIVYLDKVAATYKKDKGWIYFYKYKEKKDDVVWEFASSGLQPENLKEVSTDDDFTSFMQDNVDEDKPLKEQISKLVKQMLNSRRKSARNFYNSGYGYNSLLGGNVSTSAEEE
;
A
#
# COMPACT_ATOMS: atom_id res chain seq x y z
N MET A 1 19.45 76.47 -50.61
CA MET A 1 19.14 75.06 -50.96
C MET A 1 19.87 73.99 -50.14
N LYS A 2 20.97 74.27 -49.40
CA LYS A 2 21.66 73.25 -48.56
C LYS A 2 20.97 72.88 -47.22
N LYS A 3 19.94 73.62 -46.76
CA LYS A 3 19.22 73.31 -45.50
C LYS A 3 17.99 72.40 -45.65
N ILE A 4 17.50 72.17 -46.87
CA ILE A 4 16.30 71.33 -47.11
C ILE A 4 16.68 69.85 -47.32
N ILE A 5 17.87 69.59 -47.86
CA ILE A 5 18.34 68.21 -48.10
C ILE A 5 18.75 67.52 -46.79
N VAL A 6 19.30 68.25 -45.80
CA VAL A 6 19.63 67.67 -44.48
C VAL A 6 18.39 67.33 -43.67
N PHE A 7 17.28 68.07 -43.83
CA PHE A 7 16.02 67.79 -43.13
C PHE A 7 15.28 66.57 -43.72
N LEU A 8 15.37 66.34 -45.03
CA LEU A 8 14.76 65.16 -45.67
C LEU A 8 15.50 63.85 -45.39
N VAL A 9 16.83 63.88 -45.22
CA VAL A 9 17.62 62.69 -44.88
C VAL A 9 17.47 62.30 -43.39
N LEU A 10 17.18 63.26 -42.51
CA LEU A 10 16.84 62.99 -41.11
C LEU A 10 15.40 62.44 -40.92
N LEU A 11 14.46 62.79 -41.80
CA LEU A 11 13.08 62.26 -41.75
C LEU A 11 12.93 60.83 -42.31
N THR A 12 13.84 60.39 -43.18
CA THR A 12 13.87 59.00 -43.67
C THR A 12 14.59 58.04 -42.72
N SER A 13 15.41 58.54 -41.80
CA SER A 13 16.11 57.72 -40.79
C SER A 13 15.29 57.50 -39.51
N VAL A 14 14.26 58.31 -39.22
CA VAL A 14 13.37 58.11 -38.05
C VAL A 14 12.21 57.14 -38.34
N ASN A 15 11.84 56.92 -39.61
CA ASN A 15 10.79 55.94 -39.97
C ASN A 15 11.28 54.49 -40.13
N LEU A 16 12.59 54.24 -40.04
CA LEU A 16 13.17 52.89 -40.13
C LEU A 16 13.41 52.21 -38.76
N VAL A 17 13.14 52.91 -37.64
CA VAL A 17 13.37 52.37 -36.28
C VAL A 17 12.08 51.83 -35.62
N SER A 18 10.89 52.06 -36.19
CA SER A 18 9.63 51.42 -35.72
C SER A 18 9.21 50.16 -36.49
N ALA A 19 10.07 49.63 -37.36
CA ALA A 19 9.85 48.34 -38.03
C ALA A 19 10.60 47.19 -37.32
N GLN A 20 10.52 47.11 -35.97
CA GLN A 20 10.62 45.80 -35.35
C GLN A 20 9.34 45.04 -35.71
N LYS A 21 9.46 44.16 -36.72
CA LYS A 21 8.45 43.15 -37.03
C LYS A 21 8.13 42.37 -35.74
N ASN A 22 7.07 42.73 -35.04
CA ASN A 22 6.34 41.76 -34.25
C ASN A 22 5.92 40.67 -35.25
N LYS A 23 6.56 39.50 -35.20
CA LYS A 23 6.11 38.33 -35.96
C LYS A 23 4.62 38.19 -35.65
N ASN A 24 3.76 38.31 -36.66
CA ASN A 24 2.35 37.95 -36.51
C ASN A 24 2.32 36.53 -35.96
N LYS A 25 1.76 36.36 -34.75
CA LYS A 25 1.61 35.06 -34.11
C LYS A 25 0.77 34.17 -35.03
N LYS A 26 1.18 32.91 -35.19
CA LYS A 26 0.55 31.97 -36.10
C LYS A 26 -0.81 31.51 -35.56
N TYR A 27 -0.94 31.43 -34.24
CA TYR A 27 -2.18 31.01 -33.56
C TYR A 27 -2.60 32.04 -32.47
N PRO A 28 -3.15 33.21 -32.86
CA PRO A 28 -3.37 34.34 -31.96
C PRO A 28 -4.75 34.35 -31.26
N SER A 29 -5.47 33.23 -31.18
CA SER A 29 -6.79 33.17 -30.56
C SER A 29 -7.13 31.79 -30.01
N LEU A 30 -8.00 31.74 -28.99
CA LEU A 30 -8.65 30.51 -28.52
C LEU A 30 -9.85 30.11 -29.38
N LEU A 31 -10.49 31.05 -30.10
CA LEU A 31 -11.68 30.80 -30.91
C LEU A 31 -11.36 30.89 -32.41
N TRP A 32 -11.76 29.87 -33.15
CA TRP A 32 -11.51 29.74 -34.58
C TRP A 32 -12.79 29.42 -35.34
N GLU A 33 -13.02 30.13 -36.45
CA GLU A 33 -14.12 29.86 -37.37
C GLU A 33 -13.65 28.90 -38.48
N ILE A 34 -14.44 27.85 -38.72
CA ILE A 34 -14.24 26.81 -39.72
C ILE A 34 -15.24 27.04 -40.87
N THR A 35 -14.72 27.24 -42.08
CA THR A 35 -15.49 27.41 -43.32
C THR A 35 -14.84 26.63 -44.48
N GLY A 36 -15.41 26.70 -45.69
CA GLY A 36 -14.88 25.99 -46.86
C GLY A 36 -15.25 24.51 -46.90
N ASN A 37 -14.65 23.75 -47.83
CA ASN A 37 -14.91 22.31 -48.02
C ASN A 37 -16.40 21.92 -48.18
N GLY A 38 -17.21 22.78 -48.82
CA GLY A 38 -18.64 22.53 -49.02
C GLY A 38 -19.55 22.86 -47.82
N LEU A 39 -19.02 23.46 -46.76
CA LEU A 39 -19.79 23.94 -45.62
C LEU A 39 -20.84 25.00 -46.01
N LYS A 40 -22.11 24.74 -45.67
CA LYS A 40 -23.21 25.71 -45.87
C LYS A 40 -23.32 26.75 -44.75
N LYS A 41 -22.87 26.40 -43.56
CA LYS A 41 -22.84 27.25 -42.36
C LYS A 41 -21.47 27.12 -41.70
N PRO A 42 -20.94 28.20 -41.09
CA PRO A 42 -19.69 28.12 -40.34
C PRO A 42 -19.82 27.17 -39.13
N SER A 43 -18.71 26.55 -38.77
CA SER A 43 -18.52 25.84 -37.51
C SER A 43 -17.41 26.54 -36.71
N TYR A 44 -17.24 26.21 -35.43
CA TYR A 44 -16.32 26.91 -34.53
C TYR A 44 -15.55 25.94 -33.65
N LEU A 45 -14.24 26.17 -33.51
CA LEU A 45 -13.33 25.42 -32.64
C LEU A 45 -12.84 26.34 -31.53
N PHE A 46 -12.95 25.90 -30.28
CA PHE A 46 -12.60 26.67 -29.10
C PHE A 46 -11.63 25.90 -28.19
N GLY A 47 -10.57 26.58 -27.74
CA GLY A 47 -9.57 26.02 -26.83
C GLY A 47 -9.98 26.19 -25.35
N THR A 48 -10.29 25.09 -24.66
CA THR A 48 -10.68 25.09 -23.24
C THR A 48 -9.49 24.89 -22.30
N MET A 49 -9.70 25.12 -21.01
CA MET A 49 -8.78 24.78 -19.93
C MET A 49 -9.61 24.24 -18.75
N HIS A 50 -9.19 23.11 -18.18
CA HIS A 50 -9.96 22.32 -17.20
C HIS A 50 -9.99 22.90 -15.78
N VAL A 51 -10.35 24.17 -15.63
CA VAL A 51 -10.37 24.87 -14.33
C VAL A 51 -11.67 25.68 -14.15
N SER A 52 -12.04 25.91 -12.90
CA SER A 52 -13.16 26.76 -12.47
C SER A 52 -12.76 28.23 -12.27
N SER A 53 -11.46 28.56 -12.33
CA SER A 53 -10.97 29.93 -12.14
C SER A 53 -11.65 30.93 -13.08
N LYS A 54 -12.08 32.09 -12.54
CA LYS A 54 -12.68 33.20 -13.30
C LYS A 54 -11.84 33.66 -14.50
N MET A 55 -10.53 33.43 -14.46
CA MET A 55 -9.62 33.75 -15.57
C MET A 55 -9.97 32.99 -16.86
N ALA A 56 -10.41 31.74 -16.75
CA ALA A 56 -10.79 30.92 -17.90
C ALA A 56 -12.13 31.36 -18.53
N PHE A 57 -12.91 32.19 -17.82
CA PHE A 57 -14.26 32.62 -18.20
C PHE A 57 -14.31 34.02 -18.81
N HIS A 58 -13.22 34.49 -19.42
CA HIS A 58 -13.22 35.71 -20.22
C HIS A 58 -13.91 35.48 -21.59
N LEU A 59 -15.21 35.15 -21.54
CA LEU A 59 -16.04 34.81 -22.69
C LEU A 59 -16.68 36.09 -23.26
N SER A 60 -16.38 36.40 -24.52
CA SER A 60 -16.87 37.59 -25.22
C SER A 60 -18.16 37.33 -25.98
N ASP A 61 -18.75 38.39 -26.54
CA ASP A 61 -19.91 38.30 -27.45
C ASP A 61 -19.73 37.26 -28.57
N SER A 62 -18.52 37.17 -29.11
CA SER A 62 -18.14 36.33 -30.23
C SER A 62 -18.23 34.85 -29.89
N PHE A 63 -17.91 34.47 -28.65
CA PHE A 63 -18.12 33.11 -28.14
C PHE A 63 -19.62 32.76 -28.09
N TYR A 64 -20.45 33.66 -27.53
CA TYR A 64 -21.89 33.44 -27.45
C TYR A 64 -22.59 33.44 -28.81
N GLN A 65 -22.13 34.25 -29.76
CA GLN A 65 -22.63 34.22 -31.13
C GLN A 65 -22.25 32.91 -31.84
N ALA A 66 -21.01 32.45 -31.66
CA ALA A 66 -20.56 31.19 -32.24
C ALA A 66 -21.42 30.00 -31.78
N ILE A 67 -21.66 29.86 -30.47
CA ILE A 67 -22.47 28.74 -29.94
C ILE A 67 -23.96 28.87 -30.30
N LYS A 68 -24.50 30.08 -30.44
CA LYS A 68 -25.90 30.30 -30.86
C LYS A 68 -26.15 29.95 -32.32
N ASN A 69 -25.16 30.14 -33.19
CA ASN A 69 -25.31 29.99 -34.64
C ASN A 69 -25.07 28.55 -35.16
N VAL A 70 -24.78 27.61 -34.26
CA VAL A 70 -24.57 26.19 -34.61
C VAL A 70 -25.76 25.32 -34.21
N GLU A 71 -25.79 24.08 -34.72
CA GLU A 71 -26.80 23.06 -34.40
C GLU A 71 -26.30 22.05 -33.35
N VAL A 72 -25.00 21.82 -33.31
CA VAL A 72 -24.34 20.84 -32.43
C VAL A 72 -23.28 21.53 -31.58
N VAL A 73 -23.18 21.16 -30.31
CA VAL A 73 -22.10 21.51 -29.39
C VAL A 73 -21.36 20.23 -29.01
N ALA A 74 -20.03 20.21 -29.12
CA ALA A 74 -19.24 19.05 -28.73
C ALA A 74 -18.13 19.43 -27.74
N LEU A 75 -17.79 18.48 -26.87
CA LEU A 75 -16.61 18.53 -26.00
C LEU A 75 -15.70 17.34 -26.27
N GLU A 76 -14.58 17.21 -25.56
CA GLU A 76 -13.70 16.03 -25.69
C GLU A 76 -14.49 14.73 -25.48
N THR A 77 -15.28 14.64 -24.42
CA THR A 77 -16.20 13.51 -24.18
C THR A 77 -17.60 14.05 -23.87
N ASN A 78 -18.65 13.25 -24.05
CA ASN A 78 -20.02 13.71 -23.82
C ASN A 78 -20.37 13.68 -22.31
N PRO A 79 -20.60 14.85 -21.66
CA PRO A 79 -20.93 14.88 -20.24
C PRO A 79 -22.26 14.23 -19.86
N GLU A 80 -23.18 14.01 -20.81
CA GLU A 80 -24.45 13.30 -20.54
C GLU A 80 -24.22 11.85 -20.08
N ASN A 81 -23.13 11.24 -20.54
CA ASN A 81 -22.83 9.84 -20.27
C ASN A 81 -21.86 9.66 -19.10
N TRP A 82 -21.22 10.72 -18.61
CA TRP A 82 -20.15 10.63 -17.63
C TRP A 82 -20.51 9.81 -16.41
N GLN A 83 -21.69 9.99 -15.80
CA GLN A 83 -22.02 9.22 -14.59
C GLN A 83 -22.08 7.70 -14.84
N GLU A 84 -22.62 7.30 -15.99
CA GLU A 84 -22.65 5.90 -16.42
C GLU A 84 -21.23 5.42 -16.80
N ASP A 85 -20.50 6.22 -17.57
CA ASP A 85 -19.13 5.94 -17.99
C ASP A 85 -18.20 5.79 -16.79
N PHE A 86 -18.27 6.67 -15.77
CA PHE A 86 -17.47 6.58 -14.56
C PHE A 86 -17.82 5.37 -13.70
N THR A 87 -19.11 5.00 -13.62
CA THR A 87 -19.57 3.86 -12.81
C THR A 87 -19.21 2.52 -13.47
N ASN A 88 -19.29 2.46 -14.79
CA ASN A 88 -19.02 1.25 -15.57
C ASN A 88 -17.58 1.16 -16.07
N SER A 89 -16.82 2.26 -16.01
CA SER A 89 -15.45 2.30 -16.51
C SER A 89 -14.57 1.38 -15.69
N LYS A 90 -13.80 0.60 -16.43
CA LYS A 90 -12.84 -0.32 -15.88
C LYS A 90 -11.59 0.43 -15.31
N TYR A 91 -11.47 1.74 -15.55
CA TYR A 91 -10.28 2.56 -15.24
C TYR A 91 -10.47 3.59 -14.10
N THR A 92 -11.71 3.87 -13.68
CA THR A 92 -12.05 5.03 -12.82
C THR A 92 -12.08 4.72 -11.32
N ASN A 93 -12.20 3.45 -10.92
CA ASN A 93 -12.26 3.05 -9.51
C ASN A 93 -10.90 3.01 -8.80
N LEU A 94 -9.82 3.47 -9.44
CA LEU A 94 -8.45 3.22 -8.98
C LEU A 94 -7.59 4.47 -9.17
N ASN A 95 -7.47 5.28 -8.12
CA ASN A 95 -6.53 6.41 -8.11
C ASN A 95 -5.09 5.86 -8.28
N PRO A 96 -4.27 6.42 -9.20
CA PRO A 96 -2.86 6.05 -9.37
C PRO A 96 -2.05 5.99 -8.06
N ASP A 97 -2.36 6.85 -7.08
CA ASP A 97 -1.67 6.86 -5.79
C ASP A 97 -2.14 5.75 -4.83
N GLN A 98 -3.42 5.37 -4.89
CA GLN A 98 -3.92 4.19 -4.14
C GLN A 98 -3.36 2.88 -4.70
N LEU A 99 -3.11 2.83 -6.01
CA LEU A 99 -2.44 1.71 -6.67
C LEU A 99 -0.93 1.66 -6.39
N ARG A 100 -0.27 2.81 -6.21
CA ARG A 100 1.14 2.87 -5.75
C ARG A 100 1.31 2.30 -4.34
N MET A 101 0.33 2.48 -3.45
CA MET A 101 0.35 1.91 -2.10
C MET A 101 0.08 0.40 -2.08
N ARG A 102 -0.87 -0.09 -2.90
CA ARG A 102 -1.10 -1.55 -3.06
C ARG A 102 0.14 -2.32 -3.52
N ARG A 103 1.05 -1.66 -4.26
CA ARG A 103 2.30 -2.25 -4.75
C ARG A 103 3.33 -2.55 -3.67
N TYR A 104 3.37 -1.80 -2.57
CA TYR A 104 4.37 -2.04 -1.53
C TYR A 104 4.04 -3.30 -0.72
N THR A 105 2.75 -3.64 -0.62
CA THR A 105 2.27 -4.87 0.03
C THR A 105 2.28 -6.09 -0.90
N ASP A 106 1.98 -5.92 -2.19
CA ASP A 106 1.82 -7.05 -3.12
C ASP A 106 3.16 -7.60 -3.69
N TYR A 107 4.23 -6.80 -3.70
CA TYR A 107 5.53 -7.24 -4.23
C TYR A 107 6.22 -8.31 -3.36
N ASN A 108 5.95 -8.33 -2.05
CA ASN A 108 6.53 -9.31 -1.13
C ASN A 108 5.73 -10.63 -1.05
N SER A 109 4.51 -10.70 -1.60
CA SER A 109 3.67 -11.91 -1.53
C SER A 109 3.21 -12.45 -2.87
N GLY A 110 3.25 -11.70 -3.97
CA GLY A 110 3.01 -12.20 -5.35
C GLY A 110 1.62 -12.80 -5.64
N PHE A 111 0.71 -12.79 -4.67
CA PHE A 111 -0.60 -13.43 -4.76
C PHE A 111 -1.66 -12.62 -3.98
N ASP A 112 -2.73 -12.20 -4.66
CA ASP A 112 -3.96 -11.67 -4.04
C ASP A 112 -4.74 -12.87 -3.48
N ILE A 113 -4.34 -13.35 -2.29
CA ILE A 113 -4.90 -14.50 -1.59
C ILE A 113 -5.95 -14.04 -0.57
N PRO A 114 -7.17 -14.61 -0.58
CA PRO A 114 -8.15 -14.34 0.47
C PRO A 114 -7.56 -14.60 1.86
N SER A 115 -7.46 -13.53 2.64
CA SER A 115 -6.81 -13.46 3.93
C SER A 115 -7.56 -12.53 4.87
N ASP A 116 -8.89 -12.65 4.89
CA ASP A 116 -9.73 -11.84 5.76
C ASP A 116 -9.45 -12.15 7.24
N TYR A 117 -9.53 -11.11 8.07
CA TYR A 117 -9.41 -11.19 9.53
C TYR A 117 -10.60 -10.51 10.18
N LEU A 118 -11.15 -11.11 11.24
CA LEU A 118 -12.04 -10.37 12.12
C LEU A 118 -11.30 -9.18 12.74
N SER A 119 -12.05 -8.12 13.01
CA SER A 119 -11.59 -6.99 13.82
C SER A 119 -12.47 -6.86 15.07
N ILE A 120 -11.98 -6.17 16.10
CA ILE A 120 -12.75 -5.85 17.29
C ILE A 120 -14.03 -5.07 16.96
N ASN A 121 -14.06 -4.37 15.80
CA ASN A 121 -15.22 -3.62 15.34
C ASN A 121 -16.17 -4.43 14.44
N THR A 122 -15.83 -5.68 14.08
CA THR A 122 -16.59 -6.46 13.10
C THR A 122 -18.01 -6.75 13.54
N PHE A 123 -18.26 -7.02 14.83
CA PHE A 123 -19.59 -7.23 15.44
C PHE A 123 -19.93 -6.16 16.49
N ALA A 124 -19.05 -5.18 16.73
CA ALA A 124 -19.32 -4.11 17.68
C ALA A 124 -20.44 -3.17 17.18
N VAL A 125 -21.13 -2.57 18.14
CA VAL A 125 -22.11 -1.50 17.96
C VAL A 125 -21.53 -0.21 18.52
N HIS A 126 -21.51 0.81 17.66
CA HIS A 126 -20.96 2.13 17.96
C HIS A 126 -22.04 3.20 18.01
N LYS A 127 -21.70 4.33 18.64
CA LYS A 127 -22.44 5.59 18.57
C LYS A 127 -22.56 6.06 17.11
N TYR A 128 -23.72 6.60 16.73
CA TYR A 128 -24.04 7.02 15.35
C TYR A 128 -23.99 8.54 15.15
N GLU A 129 -23.72 9.31 16.21
CA GLU A 129 -23.69 10.77 16.23
C GLU A 129 -22.69 11.36 15.24
N LYS A 130 -21.46 10.85 15.21
CA LYS A 130 -20.44 11.27 14.23
C LYS A 130 -20.86 10.95 12.79
N SER A 131 -21.61 9.87 12.60
CA SER A 131 -22.12 9.48 11.29
C SER A 131 -23.26 10.41 10.85
N ILE A 132 -24.13 10.86 11.77
CA ILE A 132 -25.15 11.89 11.48
C ILE A 132 -24.48 13.18 11.04
N ALA A 133 -23.48 13.66 11.79
CA ALA A 133 -22.71 14.86 11.46
C ALA A 133 -22.13 14.78 10.04
N ARG A 134 -21.47 13.66 9.70
CA ARG A 134 -20.95 13.41 8.35
C ARG A 134 -22.04 13.35 7.28
N ALA A 135 -23.19 12.74 7.55
CA ALA A 135 -24.29 12.66 6.58
C ALA A 135 -24.92 14.04 6.31
N LEU A 136 -25.02 14.90 7.33
CA LEU A 136 -25.49 16.29 7.20
C LEU A 136 -24.51 17.15 6.40
N SER A 137 -23.21 17.03 6.66
CA SER A 137 -22.18 17.85 6.02
C SER A 137 -21.71 17.32 4.65
N ALA A 138 -22.14 16.12 4.25
CA ALA A 138 -21.64 15.42 3.06
C ALA A 138 -21.74 16.27 1.78
N GLN A 139 -20.57 16.47 1.16
CA GLN A 139 -20.39 17.04 -0.18
C GLN A 139 -19.52 16.05 -0.97
N PRO A 140 -20.11 15.19 -1.81
CA PRO A 140 -19.36 14.12 -2.47
C PRO A 140 -18.32 14.69 -3.43
N GLU A 141 -17.06 14.26 -3.28
CA GLU A 141 -15.95 14.74 -4.13
C GLU A 141 -16.19 14.49 -5.62
N ILE A 142 -16.83 13.37 -5.96
CA ILE A 142 -17.18 13.07 -7.34
C ILE A 142 -18.25 14.03 -7.90
N ILE A 143 -19.19 14.53 -7.07
CA ILE A 143 -20.11 15.61 -7.50
C ILE A 143 -19.32 16.87 -7.78
N ASN A 144 -18.36 17.23 -6.93
CA ASN A 144 -17.46 18.36 -7.19
C ASN A 144 -16.73 18.16 -8.53
N SER A 145 -16.11 17.00 -8.75
CA SER A 145 -15.39 16.69 -10.00
C SER A 145 -16.26 16.77 -11.26
N LEU A 146 -17.53 16.34 -11.16
CA LEU A 146 -18.50 16.34 -12.26
C LEU A 146 -19.07 17.73 -12.53
N LEU A 147 -19.46 18.50 -11.51
CA LEU A 147 -20.24 19.73 -11.69
C LEU A 147 -19.45 21.02 -11.47
N TYR A 148 -18.49 21.05 -10.55
CA TYR A 148 -17.99 22.31 -9.99
C TYR A 148 -16.47 22.49 -10.16
N ARG A 149 -15.67 21.48 -9.78
CA ARG A 149 -14.19 21.51 -9.71
C ARG A 149 -13.66 22.71 -8.92
N ASN A 150 -14.28 22.98 -7.77
CA ASN A 150 -13.83 24.05 -6.88
C ASN A 150 -12.75 23.57 -5.92
N PHE A 151 -11.92 24.51 -5.45
CA PHE A 151 -10.86 24.26 -4.47
C PHE A 151 -11.14 25.02 -3.18
N ALA A 152 -11.03 24.33 -2.05
CA ALA A 152 -11.19 24.93 -0.74
C ALA A 152 -10.18 26.06 -0.52
N GLY A 153 -10.66 27.26 -0.17
CA GLY A 153 -9.86 28.48 -0.01
C GLY A 153 -9.72 29.34 -1.27
N ALA A 154 -10.19 28.89 -2.43
CA ALA A 154 -10.16 29.63 -3.69
C ALA A 154 -11.56 29.95 -4.25
N GLU A 155 -12.62 29.59 -3.55
CA GLU A 155 -14.00 29.60 -4.07
C GLU A 155 -14.45 31.00 -4.53
N ASP A 156 -14.00 32.07 -3.87
CA ASP A 156 -14.33 33.45 -4.23
C ASP A 156 -13.70 33.90 -5.57
N PHE A 157 -12.69 33.17 -6.07
CA PHE A 157 -11.98 33.44 -7.32
C PHE A 157 -12.37 32.47 -8.45
N GLU A 158 -13.35 31.62 -8.19
CA GLU A 158 -13.86 30.59 -9.10
C GLU A 158 -15.28 30.92 -9.59
N GLU A 159 -15.69 30.31 -10.69
CA GLU A 159 -17.06 30.34 -11.21
C GLU A 159 -17.85 29.14 -10.68
N ASP A 160 -19.17 29.15 -10.84
CA ASP A 160 -20.07 28.11 -10.33
C ASP A 160 -19.86 26.73 -10.97
N THR A 161 -19.10 26.67 -12.07
CA THR A 161 -18.70 25.45 -12.76
C THR A 161 -17.37 25.67 -13.49
N PHE A 162 -16.80 24.64 -14.10
CA PHE A 162 -15.59 24.76 -14.93
C PHE A 162 -15.94 24.92 -16.42
N LEU A 163 -15.00 25.46 -17.20
CA LEU A 163 -15.29 25.98 -18.54
C LEU A 163 -15.90 24.95 -19.51
N ASP A 164 -15.40 23.71 -19.52
CA ASP A 164 -15.94 22.65 -20.37
C ASP A 164 -17.42 22.37 -20.01
N MET A 165 -17.74 22.26 -18.71
CA MET A 165 -19.10 22.07 -18.24
C MET A 165 -20.01 23.25 -18.59
N TYR A 166 -19.48 24.48 -18.51
CA TYR A 166 -20.22 25.67 -18.90
C TYR A 166 -20.59 25.67 -20.40
N ILE A 167 -19.69 25.24 -21.29
CA ILE A 167 -19.97 25.09 -22.73
C ILE A 167 -21.08 24.07 -22.96
N PHE A 168 -21.01 22.92 -22.28
CA PHE A 168 -22.05 21.90 -22.34
C PHE A 168 -23.41 22.45 -21.89
N GLN A 169 -23.46 23.08 -20.72
CA GLN A 169 -24.68 23.67 -20.17
C GLN A 169 -25.26 24.74 -21.09
N THR A 170 -24.40 25.60 -21.65
CA THR A 170 -24.82 26.62 -22.61
C THR A 170 -25.44 25.99 -23.87
N GLY A 171 -24.81 24.95 -24.42
CA GLY A 171 -25.36 24.21 -25.56
C GLY A 171 -26.74 23.63 -25.26
N ARG A 172 -26.90 22.93 -24.14
CA ARG A 172 -28.19 22.36 -23.70
C ARG A 172 -29.24 23.45 -23.50
N LYS A 173 -28.91 24.53 -22.79
CA LYS A 173 -29.81 25.65 -22.49
C LYS A 173 -30.26 26.42 -23.74
N LEU A 174 -29.44 26.43 -24.79
CA LEU A 174 -29.77 26.99 -26.10
C LEU A 174 -30.43 25.99 -27.06
N GLY A 175 -30.83 24.80 -26.57
CA GLY A 175 -31.53 23.78 -27.35
C GLY A 175 -30.66 23.10 -28.42
N LYS A 176 -29.33 23.09 -28.26
CA LYS A 176 -28.39 22.47 -29.19
C LYS A 176 -28.27 20.97 -28.92
N LYS A 177 -27.96 20.19 -29.96
CA LYS A 177 -27.54 18.79 -29.77
C LYS A 177 -26.15 18.77 -29.15
N VAL A 178 -25.92 17.90 -28.18
CA VAL A 178 -24.61 17.75 -27.52
C VAL A 178 -23.97 16.42 -27.86
N THR A 179 -22.63 16.38 -27.95
CA THR A 179 -21.87 15.15 -28.22
C THR A 179 -20.42 15.25 -27.73
N GLY A 180 -19.65 14.17 -27.86
CA GLY A 180 -18.19 14.14 -27.67
C GLY A 180 -17.45 13.99 -29.01
N VAL A 181 -16.19 14.44 -29.06
CA VAL A 181 -15.27 14.17 -30.19
C VAL A 181 -14.29 13.02 -29.91
N GLU A 182 -14.31 12.48 -28.69
CA GLU A 182 -13.62 11.27 -28.25
C GLU A 182 -14.59 10.31 -27.54
N ASN A 183 -14.28 9.02 -27.59
CA ASN A 183 -14.91 8.03 -26.73
C ASN A 183 -14.21 8.02 -25.35
N PHE A 184 -14.99 8.01 -24.27
CA PHE A 184 -14.45 8.08 -22.90
C PHE A 184 -13.45 6.94 -22.60
N GLU A 185 -13.83 5.69 -22.89
CA GLU A 185 -13.01 4.52 -22.60
C GLU A 185 -11.72 4.51 -23.44
N GLU A 186 -11.82 4.87 -24.72
CA GLU A 186 -10.67 5.00 -25.61
C GLU A 186 -9.71 6.12 -25.17
N SER A 187 -10.23 7.26 -24.74
CA SER A 187 -9.44 8.38 -24.24
C SER A 187 -8.67 8.00 -22.97
N GLN A 188 -9.34 7.36 -21.99
CA GLN A 188 -8.69 6.84 -20.79
C GLN A 188 -7.61 5.81 -21.11
N LYS A 189 -7.89 4.89 -22.04
CA LYS A 189 -6.92 3.91 -22.53
C LYS A 189 -5.68 4.59 -23.13
N LEU A 190 -5.86 5.60 -23.99
CA LEU A 190 -4.75 6.33 -24.62
C LEU A 190 -3.91 7.09 -23.59
N VAL A 191 -4.53 7.74 -22.61
CA VAL A 191 -3.82 8.43 -21.52
C VAL A 191 -2.92 7.45 -20.75
N MET A 192 -3.47 6.30 -20.37
CA MET A 192 -2.71 5.27 -19.66
C MET A 192 -1.61 4.66 -20.54
N GLU A 193 -1.88 4.36 -21.81
CA GLU A 193 -0.86 3.91 -22.77
C GLU A 193 0.25 4.96 -22.97
N ALA A 194 -0.07 6.26 -22.90
CA ALA A 194 0.91 7.32 -22.96
C ALA A 194 1.88 7.25 -21.77
N TYR A 195 1.36 7.08 -20.55
CA TYR A 195 2.19 6.88 -19.36
C TYR A 195 3.06 5.62 -19.46
N ARG A 196 2.51 4.52 -19.99
CA ARG A 196 3.25 3.27 -20.23
C ARG A 196 4.41 3.47 -21.21
N ASP A 197 4.12 4.05 -22.37
CA ASP A 197 5.11 4.18 -23.43
C ASP A 197 6.17 5.22 -23.06
N ALA A 198 5.80 6.26 -22.32
CA ALA A 198 6.73 7.22 -21.74
C ALA A 198 7.70 6.59 -20.75
N ALA A 199 7.24 5.59 -19.97
CA ALA A 199 8.10 4.84 -19.09
C ALA A 199 9.13 4.01 -19.87
N LYS A 200 8.82 3.55 -21.09
CA LYS A 200 9.75 2.81 -21.97
C LYS A 200 10.67 3.70 -22.81
N ASP A 201 10.47 5.01 -22.76
CA ASP A 201 11.22 5.96 -23.58
C ASP A 201 12.62 6.20 -23.01
N LYS A 202 13.65 5.80 -23.77
CA LYS A 202 15.05 5.96 -23.38
C LYS A 202 15.56 7.39 -23.53
N ASN A 203 14.81 8.26 -24.24
CA ASN A 203 15.14 9.66 -24.47
C ASN A 203 14.40 10.59 -23.50
N THR A 204 14.10 10.12 -22.29
CA THR A 204 13.44 10.94 -21.27
C THR A 204 14.33 12.12 -20.85
N LYS A 205 13.78 13.33 -20.93
CA LYS A 205 14.46 14.51 -20.37
C LYS A 205 14.38 14.40 -18.85
N ARG A 206 15.52 14.40 -18.14
CA ARG A 206 15.52 14.46 -16.67
C ARG A 206 14.71 15.69 -16.22
N ARG A 207 13.71 15.48 -15.35
CA ARG A 207 13.02 16.59 -14.67
C ARG A 207 14.05 17.29 -13.80
N SER A 208 14.46 18.50 -14.20
CA SER A 208 15.06 19.44 -13.27
C SER A 208 13.95 19.86 -12.31
N TYR A 209 13.97 19.33 -11.08
CA TYR A 209 13.22 19.89 -9.95
C TYR A 209 14.07 20.97 -9.27
N ASP A 210 14.81 21.77 -10.05
CA ASP A 210 15.42 22.96 -9.49
C ASP A 210 14.32 24.01 -9.35
N TYR A 211 13.91 24.27 -8.11
CA TYR A 211 12.80 25.17 -7.73
C TYR A 211 13.02 26.63 -8.21
N ASN A 212 14.20 26.92 -8.77
CA ASN A 212 14.58 28.22 -9.33
C ASN A 212 14.40 28.33 -10.86
N ASP A 213 13.97 27.29 -11.57
CA ASP A 213 13.79 27.37 -13.03
C ASP A 213 12.37 27.84 -13.41
N ASN A 214 12.30 29.09 -13.89
CA ASN A 214 11.13 29.88 -14.28
C ASN A 214 10.16 29.23 -15.32
N TYR A 215 10.33 27.98 -15.72
CA TYR A 215 9.61 27.35 -16.85
C TYR A 215 8.42 26.48 -16.44
N ALA A 216 8.36 26.04 -15.18
CA ALA A 216 7.23 25.29 -14.61
C ALA A 216 6.20 26.19 -13.90
N ASP A 217 6.30 27.51 -14.04
CA ASP A 217 5.39 28.48 -13.40
C ASP A 217 3.96 28.37 -13.96
N PRO A 218 2.97 27.92 -13.16
CA PRO A 218 1.57 27.83 -13.57
C PRO A 218 1.01 29.17 -14.06
N ASN A 219 1.56 30.30 -13.58
CA ASN A 219 1.11 31.63 -13.98
C ASN A 219 1.40 31.91 -15.46
N LYS A 220 2.48 31.37 -16.02
CA LYS A 220 2.82 31.57 -17.45
C LYS A 220 1.86 30.84 -18.38
N LEU A 221 1.43 29.63 -18.01
CA LEU A 221 0.40 28.89 -18.73
C LEU A 221 -0.94 29.63 -18.69
N GLN A 222 -1.32 30.12 -17.50
CA GLN A 222 -2.53 30.92 -17.32
C GLN A 222 -2.48 32.24 -18.12
N GLU A 223 -1.34 32.92 -18.16
CA GLU A 223 -1.16 34.16 -18.92
C GLU A 223 -1.21 33.91 -20.43
N ALA A 224 -0.59 32.83 -20.92
CA ALA A 224 -0.66 32.42 -22.33
C ALA A 224 -2.12 32.15 -22.73
N TYR A 225 -2.86 31.39 -21.91
CA TYR A 225 -4.28 31.13 -22.13
C TYR A 225 -5.11 32.42 -22.12
N ARG A 226 -4.92 33.29 -21.12
CA ARG A 226 -5.62 34.59 -20.99
C ARG A 226 -5.43 35.49 -22.23
N LYS A 227 -4.25 35.47 -22.84
CA LYS A 227 -3.93 36.24 -24.06
C LYS A 227 -4.38 35.56 -25.35
N GLY A 228 -4.92 34.34 -25.28
CA GLY A 228 -5.20 33.49 -26.44
C GLY A 228 -3.96 33.14 -27.27
N ASP A 229 -2.78 33.14 -26.63
CA ASP A 229 -1.50 32.88 -27.28
C ASP A 229 -1.20 31.39 -27.32
N LEU A 230 -1.77 30.71 -28.32
CA LEU A 230 -1.58 29.27 -28.50
C LEU A 230 -0.15 28.91 -28.96
N ASP A 231 0.58 29.85 -29.57
CA ASP A 231 2.00 29.65 -29.92
C ASP A 231 2.86 29.52 -28.64
N LEU A 232 2.60 30.38 -27.65
CA LEU A 232 3.26 30.31 -26.35
C LEU A 232 2.82 29.08 -25.57
N LEU A 233 1.54 28.72 -25.60
CA LEU A 233 1.02 27.51 -24.93
C LEU A 233 1.62 26.22 -25.52
N ASP A 234 1.74 26.11 -26.85
CA ASP A 234 2.44 25.00 -27.51
C ASP A 234 3.92 24.91 -27.09
N SER A 235 4.59 26.07 -26.99
CA SER A 235 5.99 26.15 -26.57
C SER A 235 6.16 25.69 -25.11
N LEU A 236 5.31 26.17 -24.19
CA LEU A 236 5.33 25.76 -22.79
C LEU A 236 4.98 24.27 -22.63
N ASN A 237 4.01 23.76 -23.40
CA ASN A 237 3.67 22.34 -23.40
C ASN A 237 4.85 21.47 -23.85
N LYS A 238 5.51 21.82 -24.97
CA LYS A 238 6.71 21.12 -25.47
C LYS A 238 7.90 21.16 -24.51
N LEU A 239 8.02 22.22 -23.72
CA LEU A 239 9.04 22.32 -22.66
C LEU A 239 8.72 21.40 -21.47
N ASN A 240 7.44 21.25 -21.12
CA ASN A 240 6.99 20.43 -19.99
C ASN A 240 6.82 18.94 -20.32
N VAL A 241 6.76 18.57 -21.59
CA VAL A 241 6.74 17.17 -22.04
C VAL A 241 8.07 16.48 -21.72
N PHE A 242 7.98 15.39 -20.95
CA PHE A 242 9.13 14.61 -20.49
C PHE A 242 9.52 13.45 -21.43
N SER A 243 8.66 13.10 -22.40
CA SER A 243 8.85 12.02 -23.37
C SER A 243 8.07 12.28 -24.66
N GLU A 244 8.68 12.00 -25.81
CA GLU A 244 8.00 12.10 -27.10
C GLU A 244 6.92 11.01 -27.24
N ALA A 245 7.17 9.81 -26.71
CA ALA A 245 6.19 8.73 -26.67
C ALA A 245 4.96 9.09 -25.82
N PHE A 246 5.17 9.81 -24.70
CA PHE A 246 4.06 10.39 -23.94
C PHE A 246 3.23 11.34 -24.81
N GLN A 247 3.88 12.31 -25.44
CA GLN A 247 3.22 13.33 -26.24
C GLN A 247 2.48 12.75 -27.44
N GLU A 248 3.00 11.70 -28.07
CA GLU A 248 2.36 11.01 -29.17
C GLU A 248 0.95 10.54 -28.82
N LYS A 249 0.77 9.89 -27.67
CA LYS A 249 -0.53 9.33 -27.27
C LYS A 249 -1.38 10.27 -26.44
N PHE A 250 -0.75 11.00 -25.52
CA PHE A 250 -1.45 11.93 -24.63
C PHE A 250 -2.03 13.13 -25.38
N LEU A 251 -1.39 13.52 -26.49
CA LEU A 251 -1.80 14.69 -27.28
C LEU A 251 -2.08 14.35 -28.74
N TYR A 252 -1.10 13.86 -29.51
CA TYR A 252 -1.23 13.84 -30.97
C TYR A 252 -2.22 12.82 -31.52
N ARG A 253 -2.24 11.59 -31.00
CA ARG A 253 -3.25 10.58 -31.39
C ARG A 253 -4.66 11.02 -31.03
N ARG A 254 -4.80 11.70 -29.89
CA ARG A 254 -6.05 12.33 -29.48
C ARG A 254 -6.44 13.46 -30.43
N ASN A 255 -5.51 14.31 -30.86
CA ASN A 255 -5.78 15.31 -31.92
C ASN A 255 -6.31 14.68 -33.20
N ASP A 256 -5.74 13.55 -33.64
CA ASP A 256 -6.18 12.85 -34.85
C ASP A 256 -7.64 12.36 -34.69
N ILE A 257 -7.98 11.79 -33.54
CA ILE A 257 -9.35 11.35 -33.21
C ILE A 257 -10.31 12.55 -33.16
N GLN A 258 -9.97 13.58 -32.38
CA GLN A 258 -10.78 14.78 -32.22
C GLN A 258 -11.04 15.45 -33.57
N ALA A 259 -10.01 15.65 -34.39
CA ALA A 259 -10.14 16.30 -35.69
C ALA A 259 -10.95 15.47 -36.70
N SER A 260 -10.77 14.13 -36.68
CA SER A 260 -11.57 13.22 -37.51
C SER A 260 -13.05 13.21 -37.11
N SER A 261 -13.34 13.25 -35.81
CA SER A 261 -14.71 13.38 -35.28
C SER A 261 -15.34 14.72 -35.68
N ILE A 262 -14.58 15.82 -35.60
CA ILE A 262 -15.02 17.15 -36.05
C ILE A 262 -15.39 17.12 -37.54
N ASP A 263 -14.50 16.59 -38.39
CA ASP A 263 -14.75 16.43 -39.83
C ASP A 263 -16.00 15.60 -40.11
N SER A 264 -16.17 14.47 -39.40
CA SER A 264 -17.32 13.57 -39.54
C SER A 264 -18.63 14.26 -39.19
N ILE A 265 -18.68 14.98 -38.06
CA ILE A 265 -19.86 15.73 -37.61
C ILE A 265 -20.21 16.82 -38.62
N ILE A 266 -19.23 17.57 -39.09
CA ILE A 266 -19.44 18.65 -40.05
C ILE A 266 -19.94 18.12 -41.41
N LYS A 267 -19.35 17.02 -41.91
CA LYS A 267 -19.77 16.37 -43.16
C LYS A 267 -21.16 15.75 -43.11
N SER A 268 -21.69 15.46 -41.91
CA SER A 268 -23.10 15.05 -41.75
C SER A 268 -24.09 16.17 -42.12
N GLY A 269 -23.60 17.39 -42.38
CA GLY A 269 -24.40 18.57 -42.72
C GLY A 269 -24.70 19.47 -41.51
N SER A 270 -24.19 19.13 -40.34
CA SER A 270 -24.42 19.88 -39.10
C SER A 270 -23.40 21.00 -38.91
N SER A 271 -23.86 22.17 -38.48
CA SER A 271 -22.98 23.23 -37.96
C SER A 271 -22.57 22.92 -36.51
N LEU A 272 -21.27 23.05 -36.19
CA LEU A 272 -20.68 22.56 -34.94
C LEU A 272 -19.96 23.68 -34.16
N PHE A 273 -20.16 23.76 -32.86
CA PHE A 273 -19.26 24.42 -31.91
C PHE A 273 -18.55 23.35 -31.08
N VAL A 274 -17.23 23.29 -31.12
CA VAL A 274 -16.47 22.25 -30.40
C VAL A 274 -15.46 22.87 -29.44
N GLY A 275 -15.50 22.46 -28.18
CA GLY A 275 -14.51 22.79 -27.15
C GLY A 275 -13.57 21.61 -26.89
N VAL A 276 -12.27 21.80 -27.10
CA VAL A 276 -11.22 20.84 -26.71
C VAL A 276 -10.09 21.59 -26.03
N GLY A 277 -9.29 20.92 -25.19
CA GLY A 277 -8.22 21.56 -24.45
C GLY A 277 -7.29 22.37 -25.36
N ALA A 278 -6.94 23.60 -24.95
CA ALA A 278 -6.17 24.53 -25.79
C ALA A 278 -4.83 23.96 -26.30
N ALA A 279 -4.26 22.99 -25.60
CA ALA A 279 -3.06 22.27 -26.02
C ALA A 279 -3.24 21.44 -27.31
N HIS A 280 -4.47 21.05 -27.66
CA HIS A 280 -4.78 20.25 -28.85
C HIS A 280 -4.80 21.08 -30.16
N LEU A 281 -4.94 22.40 -30.06
CA LEU A 281 -5.20 23.29 -31.21
C LEU A 281 -3.96 23.61 -32.06
N PRO A 282 -2.84 24.10 -31.49
CA PRO A 282 -1.70 24.60 -32.25
C PRO A 282 -0.73 23.50 -32.72
N GLY A 283 0.21 23.88 -33.58
CA GLY A 283 1.28 23.00 -34.06
C GLY A 283 0.93 22.21 -35.32
N THR A 284 1.93 21.55 -35.92
CA THR A 284 1.79 20.87 -37.22
C THR A 284 0.87 19.64 -37.21
N ARG A 285 0.67 19.07 -36.02
CA ARG A 285 -0.31 18.00 -35.69
C ARG A 285 -1.42 18.49 -34.76
N GLY A 286 -1.59 19.81 -34.62
CA GLY A 286 -2.74 20.39 -33.94
C GLY A 286 -3.99 20.26 -34.79
N VAL A 287 -5.15 20.28 -34.14
CA VAL A 287 -6.47 20.18 -34.79
C VAL A 287 -6.64 21.27 -35.88
N ILE A 288 -6.07 22.47 -35.67
CA ILE A 288 -6.17 23.56 -36.65
C ILE A 288 -5.50 23.20 -37.98
N GLU A 289 -4.25 22.73 -37.92
CA GLU A 289 -3.50 22.38 -39.12
C GLU A 289 -4.01 21.09 -39.76
N TRP A 290 -4.52 20.17 -38.94
CA TRP A 290 -5.18 18.97 -39.45
C TRP A 290 -6.38 19.33 -40.32
N LEU A 291 -7.30 20.18 -39.82
CA LEU A 291 -8.49 20.59 -40.58
C LEU A 291 -8.13 21.38 -41.84
N ARG A 292 -7.12 22.27 -41.78
CA ARG A 292 -6.61 22.99 -42.96
C ARG A 292 -6.13 22.06 -44.06
N LYS A 293 -5.37 21.02 -43.70
CA LYS A 293 -4.90 20.00 -44.65
C LYS A 293 -6.04 19.22 -45.31
N HIS A 294 -7.20 19.15 -44.66
CA HIS A 294 -8.39 18.46 -45.15
C HIS A 294 -9.38 19.37 -45.88
N GLY A 295 -8.94 20.56 -46.31
CA GLY A 295 -9.69 21.44 -47.21
C GLY A 295 -10.54 22.50 -46.51
N TYR A 296 -10.51 22.58 -45.18
CA TYR A 296 -11.21 23.63 -44.43
C TYR A 296 -10.38 24.91 -44.33
N THR A 297 -11.05 26.04 -44.29
CA THR A 297 -10.47 27.35 -43.98
C THR A 297 -10.70 27.66 -42.51
N LEU A 298 -9.62 27.88 -41.75
CA LEU A 298 -9.67 28.22 -40.33
C LEU A 298 -9.17 29.64 -40.10
N ARG A 299 -10.07 30.52 -39.65
CA ARG A 299 -9.81 31.94 -39.37
C ARG A 299 -9.86 32.20 -37.85
N PRO A 300 -8.85 32.87 -37.27
CA PRO A 300 -8.92 33.24 -35.86
C PRO A 300 -10.01 34.30 -35.65
N VAL A 301 -10.83 34.13 -34.62
CA VAL A 301 -11.84 35.09 -34.19
C VAL A 301 -11.25 35.91 -33.04
N THR A 302 -11.29 37.24 -33.14
CA THR A 302 -10.80 38.11 -32.07
C THR A 302 -11.80 38.10 -30.91
N MET A 303 -11.36 37.75 -29.71
CA MET A 303 -12.19 37.80 -28.50
C MET A 303 -12.15 39.23 -27.95
N GLY A 304 -13.31 39.89 -27.87
CA GLY A 304 -13.46 41.20 -27.25
C GLY A 304 -13.56 41.13 -25.72
N GLU A 305 -14.07 42.19 -25.10
CA GLU A 305 -14.36 42.23 -23.66
C GLU A 305 -15.37 41.16 -23.24
N ARG A 306 -15.32 40.74 -21.97
CA ARG A 306 -16.25 39.79 -21.36
C ARG A 306 -17.71 40.27 -21.49
N ASP A 307 -18.59 39.39 -21.97
CA ASP A 307 -20.04 39.65 -22.02
C ASP A 307 -20.75 38.96 -20.85
N SER A 308 -20.74 39.62 -19.69
CA SER A 308 -21.42 39.13 -18.48
C SER A 308 -22.94 39.06 -18.65
N ASN A 309 -23.55 39.93 -19.48
CA ASN A 309 -25.00 39.96 -19.65
C ASN A 309 -25.51 38.68 -20.35
N GLN A 310 -24.83 38.24 -21.41
CA GLN A 310 -25.17 36.97 -22.08
C GLN A 310 -25.00 35.78 -21.15
N LYS A 311 -23.91 35.75 -20.37
CA LYS A 311 -23.68 34.73 -19.35
C LYS A 311 -24.87 34.66 -18.38
N ASP A 312 -25.22 35.78 -17.78
CA ASP A 312 -26.29 35.86 -16.77
C ASP A 312 -27.66 35.46 -17.33
N VAL A 313 -27.95 35.81 -18.59
CA VAL A 313 -29.19 35.39 -19.26
C VAL A 313 -29.20 33.88 -19.46
N ILE A 314 -28.11 33.29 -19.93
CA ILE A 314 -28.00 31.83 -20.12
C ILE A 314 -28.05 31.10 -18.78
N ASP A 315 -27.36 31.57 -17.76
CA ASP A 315 -27.32 30.93 -16.44
C ASP A 315 -28.72 30.81 -15.81
N LYS A 316 -29.59 31.79 -16.07
CA LYS A 316 -30.99 31.80 -15.63
C LYS A 316 -31.91 30.84 -16.41
N ILE A 317 -31.51 30.35 -17.59
CA ILE A 317 -32.30 29.36 -18.33
C ILE A 317 -32.28 28.04 -17.58
N ARG A 318 -33.47 27.48 -17.33
CA ARG A 318 -33.67 26.16 -16.75
C ARG A 318 -34.26 25.22 -17.77
N ILE A 319 -33.68 24.04 -17.87
CA ILE A 319 -34.18 22.98 -18.73
C ILE A 319 -35.01 22.01 -17.87
N PRO A 320 -36.31 21.84 -18.17
CA PRO A 320 -37.15 20.91 -17.43
C PRO A 320 -36.66 19.48 -17.64
N LEU A 321 -36.66 18.69 -16.56
CA LEU A 321 -36.24 17.29 -16.59
C LEU A 321 -37.46 16.36 -16.51
N ALA A 322 -37.34 15.19 -17.14
CA ALA A 322 -38.36 14.13 -17.04
C ALA A 322 -38.12 13.28 -15.79
N PHE A 323 -39.07 13.30 -14.85
CA PHE A 323 -38.98 12.55 -13.61
C PHE A 323 -39.59 11.16 -13.76
N ASN A 324 -38.93 10.15 -13.19
CA ASN A 324 -39.41 8.78 -13.15
C ASN A 324 -39.24 8.23 -11.74
N THR A 325 -40.15 7.38 -11.29
CA THR A 325 -40.00 6.66 -10.03
C THR A 325 -38.79 5.74 -10.07
N ARG A 326 -37.89 5.92 -9.11
CA ARG A 326 -36.74 5.06 -8.86
C ARG A 326 -36.92 4.34 -7.53
N TRP A 327 -36.43 3.12 -7.47
CA TRP A 327 -36.45 2.27 -6.28
C TRP A 327 -35.03 2.08 -5.78
N ALA A 328 -34.86 2.02 -4.46
CA ALA A 328 -33.63 1.49 -3.88
C ALA A 328 -33.41 0.04 -4.34
N ASP A 329 -32.15 -0.41 -4.40
CA ASP A 329 -31.81 -1.79 -4.82
C ASP A 329 -32.52 -2.87 -3.96
N ASP A 330 -32.73 -2.58 -2.67
CA ASP A 330 -33.44 -3.42 -1.71
C ASP A 330 -34.93 -3.07 -1.55
N SER A 331 -35.43 -2.13 -2.36
CA SER A 331 -36.80 -1.61 -2.32
C SER A 331 -37.22 -0.97 -0.99
N SER A 332 -36.26 -0.51 -0.17
CA SER A 332 -36.50 0.19 1.11
C SER A 332 -37.17 1.56 0.95
N TYR A 333 -36.90 2.25 -0.17
CA TYR A 333 -37.57 3.49 -0.52
C TYR A 333 -37.83 3.59 -2.03
N SER A 334 -38.74 4.48 -2.40
CA SER A 334 -38.87 5.00 -3.77
C SER A 334 -39.00 6.51 -3.79
N VAL A 335 -38.58 7.11 -4.90
CA VAL A 335 -38.57 8.56 -5.10
C VAL A 335 -38.52 8.88 -6.60
N GLU A 336 -39.12 9.99 -7.03
CA GLU A 336 -39.06 10.44 -8.41
C GLU A 336 -37.80 11.27 -8.67
N LEU A 337 -37.03 10.86 -9.69
CA LEU A 337 -35.77 11.49 -10.07
C LEU A 337 -35.68 11.68 -11.58
N PRO A 338 -34.89 12.65 -12.06
CA PRO A 338 -34.59 12.79 -13.47
C PRO A 338 -33.69 11.69 -14.07
N GLY A 339 -32.97 10.94 -13.23
CA GLY A 339 -32.01 9.92 -13.66
C GLY A 339 -31.89 8.73 -12.71
N LYS A 340 -30.92 7.84 -12.98
CA LYS A 340 -30.55 6.72 -12.11
C LYS A 340 -29.66 7.23 -10.98
N LEU A 341 -29.77 6.64 -9.79
CA LEU A 341 -28.82 6.90 -8.70
C LEU A 341 -27.58 6.04 -8.88
N TYR A 342 -26.42 6.67 -8.79
CA TYR A 342 -25.11 6.06 -8.93
C TYR A 342 -24.43 5.95 -7.57
N ARG A 343 -23.72 4.84 -7.36
CA ARG A 343 -22.87 4.62 -6.20
C ARG A 343 -21.42 4.78 -6.63
N PHE A 344 -20.78 5.86 -6.19
CA PHE A 344 -19.35 6.06 -6.34
C PHE A 344 -18.63 5.59 -5.05
N ILE A 345 -17.31 5.37 -5.12
CA ILE A 345 -16.48 4.81 -4.04
C ILE A 345 -16.97 5.33 -2.67
N PRO A 346 -17.35 4.45 -1.72
CA PRO A 346 -17.90 4.90 -0.46
C PRO A 346 -16.92 5.83 0.23
N MET A 347 -17.32 7.08 0.53
CA MET A 347 -16.71 7.81 1.64
C MET A 347 -16.85 6.88 2.83
N GLN A 348 -15.71 6.45 3.40
CA GLN A 348 -15.66 5.41 4.41
C GLN A 348 -16.79 5.68 5.42
N TYR A 349 -17.65 4.67 5.63
CA TYR A 349 -18.76 4.64 6.60
C TYR A 349 -20.15 5.19 6.20
N LEU A 350 -20.43 5.67 4.96
CA LEU A 350 -21.79 6.06 4.55
C LEU A 350 -22.34 5.26 3.36
N ASN A 351 -23.58 4.76 3.49
CA ASN A 351 -24.32 4.14 2.39
C ASN A 351 -25.01 5.24 1.56
N GLN A 352 -24.31 5.74 0.54
CA GLN A 352 -24.75 6.89 -0.25
C GLN A 352 -24.88 6.56 -1.74
N VAL A 353 -25.89 7.16 -2.37
CA VAL A 353 -26.11 7.15 -3.81
C VAL A 353 -26.55 8.53 -4.30
N GLN A 354 -26.27 8.87 -5.55
CA GLN A 354 -26.45 10.23 -6.05
C GLN A 354 -26.72 10.31 -7.56
N PHE A 355 -27.28 11.43 -8.01
CA PHE A 355 -27.46 11.79 -9.41
C PHE A 355 -27.10 13.27 -9.61
N ALA A 356 -26.19 13.56 -10.53
CA ALA A 356 -25.84 14.91 -10.97
C ALA A 356 -26.69 15.31 -12.18
N ASP A 357 -27.44 16.39 -12.07
CA ASP A 357 -28.01 17.12 -13.19
C ASP A 357 -26.96 18.06 -13.77
N MET A 358 -26.21 17.51 -14.74
CA MET A 358 -25.14 18.19 -15.45
C MET A 358 -25.63 19.43 -16.21
N THR A 359 -26.92 19.49 -16.59
CA THR A 359 -27.47 20.57 -17.43
C THR A 359 -27.79 21.81 -16.61
N ASN A 360 -28.43 21.65 -15.44
CA ASN A 360 -28.81 22.79 -14.60
C ASN A 360 -27.83 23.05 -13.44
N GLY A 361 -26.79 22.23 -13.27
CA GLY A 361 -25.79 22.42 -12.21
C GLY A 361 -26.31 22.05 -10.81
N ALA A 362 -27.14 21.01 -10.74
CA ALA A 362 -27.75 20.54 -9.51
C ALA A 362 -27.48 19.05 -9.28
N TYR A 363 -27.71 18.57 -8.05
CA TYR A 363 -27.61 17.16 -7.76
C TYR A 363 -28.62 16.71 -6.70
N TYR A 364 -28.90 15.42 -6.74
CA TYR A 364 -29.82 14.70 -5.86
C TYR A 364 -29.04 13.58 -5.19
N MET A 365 -29.30 13.34 -3.92
CA MET A 365 -28.52 12.39 -3.13
C MET A 365 -29.42 11.72 -2.09
N VAL A 366 -29.19 10.44 -1.87
CA VAL A 366 -29.80 9.68 -0.78
C VAL A 366 -28.70 9.04 0.04
N THR A 367 -28.66 9.35 1.33
CA THR A 367 -27.76 8.70 2.29
C THR A 367 -28.58 7.92 3.29
N ARG A 368 -28.24 6.65 3.48
CA ARG A 368 -28.82 5.76 4.49
C ARG A 368 -27.83 5.58 5.62
N LEU A 369 -28.31 5.78 6.85
CA LEU A 369 -27.49 5.74 8.05
C LEU A 369 -28.10 4.81 9.07
N LYS A 370 -27.42 3.68 9.30
CA LYS A 370 -27.79 2.73 10.34
C LYS A 370 -27.59 3.33 11.72
N THR A 371 -28.55 3.11 12.63
CA THR A 371 -28.47 3.65 14.01
C THR A 371 -28.25 2.59 15.08
N ASN A 372 -28.67 1.34 14.87
CA ASN A 372 -28.78 0.34 15.95
C ASN A 372 -29.49 0.91 17.20
N SER A 373 -30.48 1.78 16.98
CA SER A 373 -31.02 2.65 18.03
C SER A 373 -31.56 1.86 19.22
N SER A 374 -32.25 0.75 18.96
CA SER A 374 -32.79 -0.12 20.00
C SER A 374 -31.70 -0.70 20.92
N LEU A 375 -30.63 -1.27 20.35
CA LEU A 375 -29.48 -1.79 21.12
C LEU A 375 -28.77 -0.71 21.95
N LEU A 376 -28.86 0.55 21.53
CA LEU A 376 -28.36 1.73 22.23
C LEU A 376 -29.35 2.28 23.29
N GLY A 377 -30.49 1.62 23.52
CA GLY A 377 -31.54 2.09 24.43
C GLY A 377 -32.26 3.34 23.91
N HIS A 378 -32.15 3.64 22.62
CA HIS A 378 -32.74 4.81 21.99
C HIS A 378 -34.02 4.41 21.25
N ASP A 379 -35.14 5.08 21.56
CA ASP A 379 -36.33 5.04 20.72
C ASP A 379 -36.22 6.05 19.56
N VAL A 380 -37.19 6.01 18.65
CA VAL A 380 -37.26 6.92 17.49
C VAL A 380 -37.26 8.40 17.93
N ASN A 381 -37.87 8.74 19.06
CA ASN A 381 -37.91 10.13 19.55
C ASN A 381 -36.53 10.58 20.04
N LYS A 382 -35.74 9.71 20.68
CA LYS A 382 -34.38 10.02 21.12
C LYS A 382 -33.45 10.22 19.91
N VAL A 383 -33.60 9.39 18.87
CA VAL A 383 -32.87 9.57 17.60
C VAL A 383 -33.24 10.93 16.98
N TYR A 384 -34.52 11.26 16.94
CA TYR A 384 -35.02 12.55 16.44
C TYR A 384 -34.42 13.75 17.17
N GLN A 385 -34.36 13.72 18.51
CA GLN A 385 -33.72 14.77 19.32
C GLN A 385 -32.22 14.90 19.03
N LYS A 386 -31.51 13.79 18.83
CA LYS A 386 -30.08 13.80 18.48
C LYS A 386 -29.84 14.42 17.12
N VAL A 387 -30.64 14.05 16.11
CA VAL A 387 -30.58 14.69 14.79
C VAL A 387 -30.81 16.20 14.93
N ASP A 388 -31.85 16.61 15.67
CA ASP A 388 -32.17 18.03 15.87
C ASP A 388 -31.00 18.83 16.45
N SER A 389 -30.39 18.30 17.52
CA SER A 389 -29.25 18.94 18.18
C SER A 389 -28.04 19.16 17.28
N MET A 390 -27.90 18.36 16.20
CA MET A 390 -26.76 18.43 15.28
C MET A 390 -27.01 19.32 14.06
N LEU A 391 -28.25 19.75 13.81
CA LEU A 391 -28.58 20.49 12.59
C LEU A 391 -27.81 21.80 12.50
N TYR A 392 -27.72 22.55 13.61
CA TYR A 392 -27.10 23.88 13.62
C TYR A 392 -25.61 23.83 13.27
N GLU A 393 -24.88 22.87 13.81
CA GLU A 393 -23.41 22.77 13.63
C GLU A 393 -23.01 22.09 12.32
N ASN A 394 -23.86 21.22 11.77
CA ASN A 394 -23.46 20.31 10.68
C ASN A 394 -24.17 20.56 9.34
N VAL A 395 -25.22 21.38 9.29
CA VAL A 395 -25.83 21.80 8.01
C VAL A 395 -25.03 22.97 7.43
N PRO A 396 -24.50 22.89 6.20
CA PRO A 396 -23.64 23.95 5.65
C PRO A 396 -24.31 25.32 5.54
N GLY A 397 -23.64 26.37 6.00
CA GLY A 397 -24.12 27.75 5.85
C GLY A 397 -25.28 28.10 6.79
N LYS A 398 -26.25 28.87 6.31
CA LYS A 398 -27.37 29.37 7.11
C LYS A 398 -28.64 28.57 6.86
N ILE A 399 -29.22 27.96 7.90
CA ILE A 399 -30.56 27.36 7.83
C ILE A 399 -31.60 28.47 7.63
N ILE A 400 -32.37 28.38 6.55
CA ILE A 400 -33.43 29.32 6.15
C ILE A 400 -34.78 28.85 6.68
N SER A 401 -35.07 27.55 6.61
CA SER A 401 -36.27 26.96 7.18
C SER A 401 -35.99 25.58 7.75
N LYS A 402 -36.65 25.26 8.87
CA LYS A 402 -36.73 23.93 9.46
C LYS A 402 -38.20 23.65 9.78
N LYS A 403 -38.75 22.56 9.29
CA LYS A 403 -40.14 22.14 9.56
C LYS A 403 -40.15 20.67 9.94
N ASP A 404 -41.03 20.31 10.86
CA ASP A 404 -41.31 18.92 11.17
C ASP A 404 -42.20 18.32 10.09
N ILE A 405 -41.87 17.09 9.67
CA ILE A 405 -42.61 16.37 8.64
C ILE A 405 -42.90 14.94 9.09
N THR A 406 -43.90 14.34 8.45
CA THR A 406 -44.23 12.92 8.57
C THR A 406 -44.29 12.30 7.19
N VAL A 407 -43.52 11.24 6.96
CA VAL A 407 -43.48 10.50 5.69
C VAL A 407 -43.79 9.03 5.99
N ASN A 408 -44.87 8.48 5.43
CA ASN A 408 -45.33 7.10 5.71
C ASN A 408 -45.37 6.77 7.23
N GLY A 409 -45.82 7.72 8.05
CA GLY A 409 -45.90 7.55 9.51
C GLY A 409 -44.60 7.76 10.30
N TYR A 410 -43.46 7.96 9.62
CA TYR A 410 -42.17 8.25 10.25
C TYR A 410 -41.94 9.76 10.39
N LYS A 411 -41.46 10.19 11.56
CA LYS A 411 -41.13 11.59 11.84
C LYS A 411 -39.82 12.00 11.15
N GLY A 412 -39.70 13.28 10.85
CA GLY A 412 -38.53 13.82 10.19
C GLY A 412 -38.46 15.33 10.16
N PHE A 413 -37.49 15.85 9.42
CA PHE A 413 -37.27 17.28 9.21
C PHE A 413 -37.22 17.60 7.71
N ASP A 414 -37.88 18.70 7.32
CA ASP A 414 -37.67 19.40 6.06
C ASP A 414 -36.85 20.65 6.33
N ILE A 415 -35.62 20.67 5.81
CA ILE A 415 -34.64 21.72 6.07
C ILE A 415 -34.24 22.36 4.75
N THR A 416 -34.26 23.69 4.69
CA THR A 416 -33.66 24.45 3.59
C THR A 416 -32.59 25.35 4.15
N ASN A 417 -31.40 25.35 3.57
CA ASN A 417 -30.26 26.18 3.95
C ASN A 417 -29.65 26.87 2.73
N LYS A 418 -28.95 27.96 2.99
CA LYS A 418 -28.15 28.70 2.01
C LYS A 418 -26.67 28.60 2.38
N THR A 419 -25.85 28.08 1.49
CA THR A 419 -24.39 27.96 1.69
C THR A 419 -23.72 29.33 1.72
N ARG A 420 -22.45 29.41 2.12
CA ARG A 420 -21.67 30.67 2.05
C ARG A 420 -21.51 31.19 0.62
N ARG A 421 -21.46 30.30 -0.38
CA ARG A 421 -21.44 30.64 -1.82
C ARG A 421 -22.78 31.19 -2.33
N GLY A 422 -23.85 31.01 -1.56
CA GLY A 422 -25.19 31.52 -1.89
C GLY A 422 -26.12 30.48 -2.52
N ASP A 423 -25.69 29.23 -2.62
CA ASP A 423 -26.50 28.13 -3.15
C ASP A 423 -27.50 27.62 -2.13
N TYR A 424 -28.68 27.22 -2.61
CA TYR A 424 -29.68 26.60 -1.76
C TYR A 424 -29.55 25.08 -1.78
N GLN A 425 -29.71 24.49 -0.59
CA GLN A 425 -29.87 23.05 -0.42
C GLN A 425 -31.15 22.78 0.34
N ARG A 426 -31.74 21.62 0.11
CA ARG A 426 -32.90 21.13 0.84
C ARG A 426 -32.71 19.68 1.24
N TYR A 427 -33.19 19.34 2.43
CA TYR A 427 -33.11 18.03 3.03
C TYR A 427 -34.51 17.55 3.42
N ASN A 428 -34.80 16.27 3.20
CA ASN A 428 -35.80 15.53 3.97
C ASN A 428 -35.06 14.46 4.75
N ILE A 429 -35.05 14.62 6.08
CA ILE A 429 -34.43 13.68 7.00
C ILE A 429 -35.54 12.86 7.63
N ILE A 430 -35.60 11.56 7.34
CA ILE A 430 -36.67 10.68 7.80
C ILE A 430 -36.09 9.65 8.75
N ILE A 431 -36.66 9.55 9.95
CA ILE A 431 -36.13 8.72 11.03
C ILE A 431 -37.04 7.51 11.24
N THR A 432 -36.48 6.33 11.02
CA THR A 432 -37.14 5.05 11.30
C THR A 432 -36.53 4.40 12.55
N PRO A 433 -37.13 3.31 13.09
CA PRO A 433 -36.51 2.55 14.18
C PRO A 433 -35.11 2.00 13.83
N PHE A 434 -34.84 1.74 12.56
CA PHE A 434 -33.68 0.97 12.11
C PHE A 434 -32.55 1.86 11.58
N GLU A 435 -32.92 2.90 10.83
CA GLU A 435 -32.02 3.79 10.09
C GLU A 435 -32.60 5.21 9.88
N ILE A 436 -31.74 6.14 9.49
CA ILE A 436 -32.08 7.51 9.09
C ILE A 436 -31.83 7.64 7.59
N TYR A 437 -32.82 8.16 6.87
CA TYR A 437 -32.70 8.52 5.46
C TYR A 437 -32.48 10.02 5.32
N PHE A 438 -31.42 10.40 4.62
CA PHE A 438 -31.16 11.79 4.22
C PHE A 438 -31.36 11.91 2.72
N PHE A 439 -32.51 12.44 2.31
CA PHE A 439 -32.75 12.90 0.94
C PHE A 439 -32.25 14.32 0.84
N LYS A 440 -31.30 14.59 -0.05
CA LYS A 440 -30.69 15.91 -0.23
C LYS A 440 -30.77 16.33 -1.69
N MET A 441 -31.12 17.58 -1.92
CA MET A 441 -31.01 18.26 -3.20
C MET A 441 -30.18 19.53 -3.01
N SER A 442 -29.29 19.82 -3.94
CA SER A 442 -28.48 21.04 -3.95
C SER A 442 -28.37 21.53 -5.39
N GLY A 443 -28.36 22.85 -5.59
CA GLY A 443 -28.20 23.43 -6.91
C GLY A 443 -27.77 24.87 -6.84
N ASN A 444 -27.19 25.36 -7.93
CA ASN A 444 -26.63 26.71 -7.98
C ASN A 444 -27.71 27.77 -7.74
N SER A 445 -27.37 28.79 -6.95
CA SER A 445 -28.27 29.92 -6.66
C SER A 445 -29.65 29.45 -6.18
N GLU A 446 -30.74 29.99 -6.72
CA GLU A 446 -32.12 29.72 -6.30
C GLU A 446 -32.75 28.46 -6.93
N TYR A 447 -31.97 27.59 -7.58
CA TYR A 447 -32.50 26.42 -8.31
C TYR A 447 -33.44 25.56 -7.44
N VAL A 448 -33.04 25.28 -6.21
CA VAL A 448 -33.80 24.43 -5.27
C VAL A 448 -35.10 25.10 -4.78
N THR A 449 -35.15 26.44 -4.70
CA THR A 449 -36.27 27.17 -4.07
C THR A 449 -37.32 27.68 -5.05
N THR A 450 -37.02 27.71 -6.35
CA THR A 450 -37.90 28.34 -7.36
C THR A 450 -38.34 27.39 -8.48
N GLY A 451 -37.82 26.16 -8.52
CA GLY A 451 -38.23 25.12 -9.47
C GLY A 451 -39.22 24.10 -8.90
N ASP A 452 -39.95 23.40 -9.76
CA ASP A 452 -40.87 22.32 -9.38
C ASP A 452 -40.13 21.00 -9.05
N GLU A 453 -38.86 20.89 -9.45
CA GLU A 453 -38.01 19.71 -9.28
C GLU A 453 -37.89 19.29 -7.83
N ALA A 454 -37.66 20.25 -6.92
CA ALA A 454 -37.58 19.98 -5.49
C ALA A 454 -38.93 19.46 -4.96
N THR A 455 -40.05 20.07 -5.38
CA THR A 455 -41.39 19.63 -4.98
C THR A 455 -41.68 18.21 -5.44
N LYS A 456 -41.32 17.85 -6.69
CA LYS A 456 -41.46 16.48 -7.21
C LYS A 456 -40.57 15.48 -6.48
N PHE A 457 -39.29 15.82 -6.29
CA PHE A 457 -38.34 14.95 -5.60
C PHE A 457 -38.78 14.68 -4.16
N PHE A 458 -38.97 15.71 -3.35
CA PHE A 458 -39.33 15.54 -1.93
C PHE A 458 -40.77 15.06 -1.73
N GLY A 459 -41.72 15.49 -2.56
CA GLY A 459 -43.12 15.10 -2.46
C GLY A 459 -43.42 13.66 -2.90
N SER A 460 -42.50 13.01 -3.61
CA SER A 460 -42.63 11.63 -4.09
C SER A 460 -41.95 10.58 -3.21
N ILE A 461 -41.27 10.99 -2.13
CA ILE A 461 -40.57 10.08 -1.23
C ILE A 461 -41.57 9.11 -0.61
N LYS A 462 -41.31 7.82 -0.78
CA LYS A 462 -42.02 6.74 -0.08
C LYS A 462 -41.01 5.85 0.62
N ILE A 463 -41.23 5.62 1.91
CA ILE A 463 -40.46 4.67 2.71
C ILE A 463 -41.29 3.41 2.92
N LYS A 464 -40.66 2.24 2.76
CA LYS A 464 -41.31 0.96 2.99
C LYS A 464 -41.57 0.77 4.49
N GLU A 465 -42.81 0.45 4.83
CA GLU A 465 -43.15 0.07 6.20
C GLU A 465 -42.73 -1.38 6.47
N HIS A 466 -42.05 -1.60 7.60
CA HIS A 466 -41.57 -2.91 8.04
C HIS A 466 -42.36 -3.39 9.27
N ARG A 467 -43.68 -3.57 9.11
CA ARG A 467 -44.61 -4.01 10.16
C ARG A 467 -45.41 -5.24 9.72
N SER A 468 -45.76 -6.08 10.69
CA SER A 468 -46.62 -7.25 10.47
C SER A 468 -47.38 -7.60 11.75
N ASP A 469 -48.65 -8.02 11.61
CA ASP A 469 -49.46 -8.47 12.75
C ASP A 469 -49.06 -9.87 13.25
N LYS A 470 -48.35 -10.62 12.40
CA LYS A 470 -47.93 -12.02 12.62
C LYS A 470 -46.46 -12.19 12.32
N TRP A 471 -45.80 -13.03 13.12
CA TRP A 471 -44.43 -13.46 12.86
C TRP A 471 -44.34 -14.21 11.52
N VAL A 472 -43.27 -13.95 10.78
CA VAL A 472 -43.00 -14.50 9.45
C VAL A 472 -41.77 -15.41 9.49
N ASN A 473 -41.78 -16.47 8.67
CA ASN A 473 -40.55 -17.20 8.34
C ASN A 473 -39.84 -16.44 7.23
N TYR A 474 -38.72 -15.79 7.55
CA TYR A 474 -37.92 -15.04 6.60
C TYR A 474 -36.76 -15.89 6.07
N THR A 475 -36.49 -15.73 4.78
CA THR A 475 -35.32 -16.27 4.08
C THR A 475 -34.82 -15.18 3.14
N PRO A 476 -33.52 -14.83 3.13
CA PRO A 476 -32.98 -13.89 2.16
C PRO A 476 -33.25 -14.35 0.72
N PRO A 477 -33.43 -13.43 -0.26
CA PRO A 477 -33.70 -13.81 -1.65
C PRO A 477 -32.65 -14.76 -2.28
N TYR A 478 -31.43 -14.74 -1.76
CA TYR A 478 -30.30 -15.56 -2.18
C TYR A 478 -30.09 -16.81 -1.30
N GLY A 479 -30.98 -17.12 -0.35
CA GLY A 479 -30.83 -18.23 0.58
C GLY A 479 -29.84 -17.95 1.72
N GLY A 480 -29.14 -18.98 2.19
CA GLY A 480 -28.13 -18.91 3.26
C GLY A 480 -28.68 -19.22 4.65
N PHE A 481 -29.83 -18.65 5.03
CA PHE A 481 -30.51 -19.02 6.28
C PHE A 481 -32.04 -18.82 6.21
N THR A 482 -32.74 -19.39 7.18
CA THR A 482 -34.14 -19.07 7.49
C THR A 482 -34.31 -18.82 8.98
N VAL A 483 -35.24 -17.94 9.36
CA VAL A 483 -35.49 -17.52 10.74
C VAL A 483 -36.93 -17.01 10.91
N LYS A 484 -37.52 -17.20 12.09
CA LYS A 484 -38.78 -16.56 12.47
C LYS A 484 -38.52 -15.16 13.02
N MET A 485 -39.15 -14.15 12.44
CA MET A 485 -39.06 -12.76 12.88
C MET A 485 -40.45 -12.12 12.99
N PRO A 486 -40.61 -11.03 13.76
CA PRO A 486 -41.89 -10.31 13.88
C PRO A 486 -42.42 -9.80 12.53
N ALA A 487 -41.52 -9.30 11.68
CA ALA A 487 -41.81 -8.85 10.31
C ALA A 487 -40.64 -9.17 9.37
N ALA A 488 -40.80 -8.90 8.08
CA ALA A 488 -39.69 -8.99 7.13
C ALA A 488 -38.61 -7.94 7.51
N PRO A 489 -37.35 -8.37 7.73
CA PRO A 489 -36.32 -7.49 8.28
C PRO A 489 -35.90 -6.39 7.30
N VAL A 490 -35.41 -5.28 7.85
CA VAL A 490 -34.62 -4.29 7.12
C VAL A 490 -33.22 -4.86 6.91
N MET A 491 -32.73 -4.80 5.67
CA MET A 491 -31.38 -5.23 5.33
C MET A 491 -30.44 -4.02 5.24
N ASN A 492 -29.27 -4.13 5.85
CA ASN A 492 -28.23 -3.11 5.78
C ASN A 492 -26.86 -3.73 5.53
N LYS A 493 -26.02 -3.07 4.73
CA LYS A 493 -24.61 -3.41 4.56
C LYS A 493 -23.76 -2.40 5.36
N VAL A 494 -22.92 -2.90 6.26
CA VAL A 494 -22.10 -2.11 7.19
C VAL A 494 -20.62 -2.39 6.95
N TYR A 495 -19.84 -1.33 6.76
CA TYR A 495 -18.39 -1.38 6.65
C TYR A 495 -17.77 -1.27 8.05
N SER A 496 -17.04 -2.29 8.50
CA SER A 496 -16.65 -2.46 9.91
C SER A 496 -15.16 -2.27 10.22
N GLY A 497 -14.33 -1.89 9.23
CA GLY A 497 -12.87 -1.87 9.38
C GLY A 497 -12.22 -3.27 9.34
N GLY A 498 -13.01 -4.30 9.09
CA GLY A 498 -12.62 -5.66 8.70
C GLY A 498 -13.54 -6.15 7.56
N PRO A 499 -13.89 -7.45 7.48
CA PRO A 499 -14.83 -7.93 6.48
C PRO A 499 -16.18 -7.22 6.60
N ASP A 500 -16.82 -7.01 5.44
CA ASP A 500 -18.14 -6.40 5.37
C ASP A 500 -19.15 -7.22 6.21
N ARG A 501 -20.13 -6.52 6.79
CA ARG A 501 -21.20 -7.12 7.59
C ARG A 501 -22.56 -6.82 6.98
N MET A 502 -23.37 -7.85 6.80
CA MET A 502 -24.79 -7.72 6.48
C MET A 502 -25.62 -7.81 7.77
N GLU A 503 -26.59 -6.91 7.90
CA GLU A 503 -27.51 -6.84 9.03
C GLU A 503 -28.95 -7.07 8.58
N PHE A 504 -29.70 -7.84 9.36
CA PHE A 504 -31.13 -8.10 9.18
C PHE A 504 -31.84 -7.80 10.50
N GLU A 505 -32.63 -6.74 10.52
CA GLU A 505 -33.21 -6.22 11.76
C GLU A 505 -34.74 -6.15 11.69
N SER A 506 -35.41 -6.53 12.77
CA SER A 506 -36.86 -6.46 12.92
C SER A 506 -37.23 -6.16 14.38
N VAL A 507 -38.29 -5.40 14.59
CA VAL A 507 -38.79 -5.03 15.93
C VAL A 507 -40.19 -5.60 16.14
N ASP A 508 -40.47 -6.10 17.35
CA ASP A 508 -41.82 -6.42 17.82
C ASP A 508 -42.35 -5.26 18.68
N GLU A 509 -43.27 -4.47 18.12
CA GLU A 509 -43.83 -3.31 18.82
C GLU A 509 -44.67 -3.72 20.06
N LYS A 510 -45.10 -4.98 20.19
CA LYS A 510 -45.97 -5.43 21.29
C LYS A 510 -45.22 -5.60 22.61
N ASP A 511 -44.01 -6.15 22.55
CA ASP A 511 -43.15 -6.38 23.73
C ASP A 511 -41.89 -5.51 23.75
N GLY A 512 -41.67 -4.72 22.68
CA GLY A 512 -40.55 -3.80 22.55
C GLY A 512 -39.22 -4.50 22.27
N SER A 513 -39.23 -5.76 21.80
CA SER A 513 -38.02 -6.50 21.47
C SER A 513 -37.49 -6.13 20.08
N ASP A 514 -36.16 -6.07 19.97
CA ASP A 514 -35.42 -5.95 18.72
C ASP A 514 -34.69 -7.25 18.41
N TYR A 515 -34.72 -7.65 17.14
CA TYR A 515 -34.13 -8.88 16.64
C TYR A 515 -33.18 -8.54 15.50
N LEU A 516 -31.89 -8.83 15.69
CA LEU A 516 -30.84 -8.52 14.75
C LEU A 516 -30.04 -9.76 14.39
N ILE A 517 -29.80 -9.97 13.10
CA ILE A 517 -28.80 -10.92 12.61
C ILE A 517 -27.69 -10.13 11.96
N MET A 518 -26.47 -10.31 12.46
CA MET A 518 -25.24 -9.88 11.79
C MET A 518 -24.61 -11.09 11.11
N LYS A 519 -24.34 -10.98 9.81
CA LYS A 519 -23.57 -11.96 9.02
C LYS A 519 -22.31 -11.29 8.50
N SER A 520 -21.14 -11.85 8.78
CA SER A 520 -19.88 -11.44 8.15
C SER A 520 -19.23 -12.67 7.51
N ASP A 521 -18.60 -12.47 6.37
CA ASP A 521 -17.95 -13.54 5.60
C ASP A 521 -16.44 -13.39 5.71
N VAL A 522 -15.78 -14.37 6.32
CA VAL A 522 -14.33 -14.39 6.53
C VAL A 522 -13.71 -15.42 5.59
N GLN A 523 -13.12 -14.95 4.49
CA GLN A 523 -12.44 -15.82 3.53
C GLN A 523 -10.94 -15.82 3.82
N ASN A 524 -10.48 -16.90 4.45
CA ASN A 524 -9.06 -17.12 4.70
C ASN A 524 -8.67 -18.54 4.29
N ILE A 525 -7.73 -18.65 3.37
CA ILE A 525 -7.24 -19.96 2.90
C ILE A 525 -5.77 -20.20 3.27
N ASN A 526 -5.16 -19.32 4.06
CA ASN A 526 -3.79 -19.46 4.54
C ASN A 526 -3.72 -20.27 5.85
N PHE A 527 -4.79 -20.25 6.64
CA PHE A 527 -4.92 -21.00 7.88
C PHE A 527 -6.39 -21.31 8.17
N ILE A 528 -6.63 -22.28 9.06
CA ILE A 528 -7.90 -22.54 9.71
C ILE A 528 -7.68 -22.34 11.20
N GLU A 529 -8.67 -21.83 11.92
CA GLU A 529 -8.58 -21.60 13.37
C GLU A 529 -9.60 -22.46 14.11
N GLU A 530 -9.35 -22.70 15.40
CA GLU A 530 -10.29 -23.40 16.27
C GLU A 530 -11.63 -22.63 16.33
N ASP A 531 -12.75 -23.33 16.12
CA ASP A 531 -14.06 -22.67 16.08
C ASP A 531 -14.42 -22.00 17.40
N THR A 532 -13.99 -22.60 18.52
CA THR A 532 -14.21 -22.02 19.85
C THR A 532 -13.48 -20.69 20.02
N PHE A 533 -12.29 -20.54 19.45
CA PHE A 533 -11.53 -19.29 19.52
C PHE A 533 -12.19 -18.21 18.68
N ASP A 534 -12.57 -18.52 17.43
CA ASP A 534 -13.23 -17.55 16.56
C ASP A 534 -14.62 -17.15 17.08
N LEU A 535 -15.39 -18.07 17.67
CA LEU A 535 -16.63 -17.73 18.38
C LEU A 535 -16.37 -16.77 19.55
N ASN A 536 -15.23 -16.92 20.25
CA ASN A 536 -14.84 -15.98 21.30
C ASN A 536 -14.50 -14.59 20.74
N LEU A 537 -13.95 -14.50 19.53
CA LEU A 537 -13.67 -13.21 18.87
C LEU A 537 -14.96 -12.49 18.47
N ILE A 538 -15.98 -13.23 18.00
CA ILE A 538 -17.32 -12.66 17.73
C ILE A 538 -17.90 -12.08 19.03
N ASP A 539 -17.90 -12.88 20.11
CA ASP A 539 -18.33 -12.49 21.46
C ASP A 539 -17.59 -11.25 21.95
N GLU A 540 -16.26 -11.24 21.85
CA GLU A 540 -15.43 -10.13 22.29
C GLU A 540 -15.66 -8.85 21.49
N SER A 541 -15.85 -8.96 20.17
CA SER A 541 -16.20 -7.83 19.33
C SER A 541 -17.53 -7.22 19.76
N PHE A 542 -18.59 -8.02 19.94
CA PHE A 542 -19.86 -7.50 20.41
C PHE A 542 -19.80 -6.99 21.85
N ALA A 543 -19.11 -7.68 22.76
CA ALA A 543 -18.94 -7.27 24.15
C ALA A 543 -18.18 -5.94 24.29
N SER A 544 -17.36 -5.57 23.28
CA SER A 544 -16.69 -4.26 23.23
C SER A 544 -17.61 -3.09 22.87
N SER A 545 -18.86 -3.38 22.49
CA SER A 545 -19.85 -2.34 22.17
C SER A 545 -20.08 -1.40 23.35
N VAL A 546 -20.25 -0.11 23.06
CA VAL A 546 -20.32 0.97 24.07
C VAL A 546 -21.46 0.81 25.09
N VAL A 547 -22.45 -0.02 24.78
CA VAL A 547 -23.69 -0.26 25.54
C VAL A 547 -23.59 -1.39 26.55
N ILE A 548 -22.62 -2.29 26.39
CA ILE A 548 -22.51 -3.48 27.23
C ILE A 548 -21.94 -3.06 28.59
N ASP A 549 -22.63 -3.46 29.67
CA ASP A 549 -22.13 -3.35 31.04
C ASP A 549 -21.30 -4.59 31.36
N LYS A 550 -21.93 -5.77 31.26
CA LYS A 550 -21.26 -7.05 31.52
C LYS A 550 -21.96 -8.24 30.88
N THR A 551 -21.21 -9.32 30.75
CA THR A 551 -21.73 -10.65 30.43
C THR A 551 -22.37 -11.29 31.67
N VAL A 552 -23.59 -11.79 31.52
CA VAL A 552 -24.40 -12.44 32.57
C VAL A 552 -24.20 -13.95 32.55
N SER A 553 -24.27 -14.56 31.37
CA SER A 553 -24.06 -16.00 31.20
C SER A 553 -23.44 -16.29 29.85
N ARG A 554 -22.76 -17.43 29.76
CA ARG A 554 -22.00 -17.85 28.58
C ARG A 554 -21.99 -19.37 28.50
N LYS A 555 -22.39 -19.94 27.37
CA LYS A 555 -22.48 -21.39 27.17
C LYS A 555 -22.04 -21.78 25.75
N SER A 556 -20.89 -22.44 25.64
CA SER A 556 -20.45 -23.07 24.40
C SER A 556 -21.20 -24.38 24.17
N GLY A 557 -21.43 -24.74 22.91
CA GLY A 557 -22.08 -25.99 22.54
C GLY A 557 -22.18 -26.16 21.04
N THR A 558 -23.19 -26.92 20.62
CA THR A 558 -23.57 -27.02 19.22
C THR A 558 -25.05 -26.68 19.05
N TYR A 559 -25.39 -26.11 17.91
CA TYR A 559 -26.77 -25.82 17.54
C TYR A 559 -27.03 -26.35 16.13
N LYS A 560 -27.94 -27.33 16.05
CA LYS A 560 -28.26 -28.05 14.79
C LYS A 560 -27.01 -28.58 14.05
N GLY A 561 -26.00 -29.02 14.80
CA GLY A 561 -24.74 -29.55 14.26
C GLY A 561 -23.61 -28.53 14.13
N TYR A 562 -23.90 -27.22 14.13
CA TYR A 562 -22.87 -26.18 14.01
C TYR A 562 -22.29 -25.80 15.38
N PRO A 563 -20.99 -25.50 15.47
CA PRO A 563 -20.39 -24.89 16.67
C PRO A 563 -21.13 -23.62 17.04
N SER A 564 -21.45 -23.46 18.34
CA SER A 564 -22.19 -22.29 18.80
C SER A 564 -21.74 -21.79 20.16
N LEU A 565 -21.97 -20.50 20.39
CA LEU A 565 -21.78 -19.84 21.66
C LEU A 565 -23.02 -19.01 21.99
N ASP A 566 -23.73 -19.40 23.05
CA ASP A 566 -24.88 -18.67 23.58
C ASP A 566 -24.42 -17.75 24.71
N VAL A 567 -24.75 -16.46 24.63
CA VAL A 567 -24.32 -15.44 25.59
C VAL A 567 -25.50 -14.56 26.00
N LYS A 568 -25.56 -14.17 27.26
CA LYS A 568 -26.49 -13.16 27.75
C LYS A 568 -25.72 -11.94 28.23
N TYR A 569 -26.07 -10.77 27.76
CA TYR A 569 -25.48 -9.50 28.18
C TYR A 569 -26.47 -8.66 28.96
N LYS A 570 -25.95 -7.91 29.93
CA LYS A 570 -26.63 -6.79 30.56
C LYS A 570 -26.08 -5.50 29.96
N HIS A 571 -26.96 -4.60 29.56
CA HIS A 571 -26.61 -3.29 29.05
C HIS A 571 -26.54 -2.28 30.20
N LYS A 572 -25.84 -1.16 29.97
CA LYS A 572 -25.66 -0.08 30.94
C LYS A 572 -26.98 0.61 31.35
N ASP A 573 -27.98 0.59 30.49
CA ASP A 573 -29.33 1.09 30.79
C ASP A 573 -30.22 0.06 31.53
N GLY A 574 -29.68 -1.12 31.83
CA GLY A 574 -30.37 -2.21 32.52
C GLY A 574 -31.10 -3.21 31.61
N SER A 575 -31.20 -2.94 30.31
CA SER A 575 -31.79 -3.86 29.33
C SER A 575 -30.91 -5.10 29.11
N VAL A 576 -31.45 -6.11 28.42
CA VAL A 576 -30.81 -7.41 28.22
C VAL A 576 -30.77 -7.81 26.76
N THR A 577 -29.67 -8.45 26.36
CA THR A 577 -29.52 -9.08 25.04
C THR A 577 -29.20 -10.55 25.21
N GLN A 578 -29.98 -11.41 24.55
CA GLN A 578 -29.63 -12.81 24.32
C GLN A 578 -28.98 -12.94 22.95
N ALA A 579 -27.79 -13.51 22.91
CA ALA A 579 -27.02 -13.68 21.70
C ALA A 579 -26.72 -15.16 21.42
N ARG A 580 -26.70 -15.53 20.14
CA ARG A 580 -26.18 -16.81 19.65
C ARG A 580 -25.20 -16.54 18.52
N TYR A 581 -23.97 -17.01 18.69
CA TYR A 581 -22.92 -16.97 17.67
C TYR A 581 -22.76 -18.34 17.03
N LEU A 582 -22.61 -18.38 15.69
CA LEU A 582 -22.47 -19.61 14.89
C LEU A 582 -21.43 -19.40 13.80
N ILE A 583 -20.69 -20.46 13.48
CA ILE A 583 -19.77 -20.51 12.33
C ILE A 583 -20.24 -21.61 11.38
N GLN A 584 -20.31 -21.29 10.09
CA GLN A 584 -20.61 -22.22 9.01
C GLN A 584 -19.69 -21.92 7.81
N GLY A 585 -18.60 -22.68 7.70
CA GLY A 585 -17.58 -22.44 6.68
C GLY A 585 -17.01 -21.02 6.79
N PRO A 586 -17.10 -20.20 5.74
CA PRO A 586 -16.68 -18.80 5.78
C PRO A 586 -17.70 -17.86 6.45
N HIS A 587 -18.90 -18.33 6.81
CA HIS A 587 -20.01 -17.49 7.28
C HIS A 587 -20.07 -17.43 8.81
N TYR A 588 -19.98 -16.21 9.35
CA TYR A 588 -20.01 -15.93 10.78
C TYR A 588 -21.33 -15.23 11.09
N TYR A 589 -22.19 -15.90 11.86
CA TYR A 589 -23.51 -15.39 12.23
C TYR A 589 -23.52 -14.98 13.70
N ALA A 590 -24.08 -13.82 13.98
CA ALA A 590 -24.39 -13.35 15.32
C ALA A 590 -25.86 -12.91 15.37
N LEU A 591 -26.64 -13.64 16.16
CA LEU A 591 -28.07 -13.40 16.35
C LEU A 591 -28.26 -12.71 17.70
N PHE A 592 -29.04 -11.63 17.74
CA PHE A 592 -29.33 -10.86 18.94
C PHE A 592 -30.84 -10.72 19.10
N ALA A 593 -31.33 -11.00 20.31
CA ALA A 593 -32.67 -10.65 20.75
C ALA A 593 -32.53 -9.72 21.96
N HIS A 594 -32.94 -8.47 21.81
CA HIS A 594 -32.75 -7.39 22.77
C HIS A 594 -34.09 -6.86 23.27
N ALA A 595 -34.22 -6.61 24.57
CA ALA A 595 -35.37 -5.90 25.14
C ALA A 595 -35.05 -5.35 26.54
N LYS A 596 -35.92 -4.48 27.06
CA LYS A 596 -35.83 -3.98 28.45
C LYS A 596 -35.76 -5.12 29.49
N THR A 597 -36.51 -6.19 29.25
CA THR A 597 -36.50 -7.42 30.06
C THR A 597 -36.59 -8.62 29.14
N GLU A 598 -36.12 -9.78 29.60
CA GLU A 598 -36.18 -11.03 28.83
C GLU A 598 -37.63 -11.37 28.44
N GLN A 599 -37.84 -11.72 27.18
CA GLN A 599 -39.17 -12.07 26.65
C GLN A 599 -39.17 -13.52 26.14
N PRO A 600 -40.30 -14.25 26.25
CA PRO A 600 -40.40 -15.62 25.73
C PRO A 600 -40.07 -15.74 24.23
N ASN A 601 -40.39 -14.71 23.45
CA ASN A 601 -40.16 -14.67 22.01
C ASN A 601 -38.66 -14.61 21.62
N HIS A 602 -37.77 -14.23 22.54
CA HIS A 602 -36.32 -14.29 22.31
C HIS A 602 -35.87 -15.70 21.93
N GLN A 603 -36.40 -16.71 22.63
CA GLN A 603 -36.11 -18.12 22.34
C GLN A 603 -36.77 -18.60 21.05
N THR A 604 -37.94 -18.08 20.69
CA THR A 604 -38.59 -18.37 19.40
C THR A 604 -37.70 -17.95 18.24
N PHE A 605 -37.14 -16.74 18.28
CA PHE A 605 -36.19 -16.24 17.28
C PHE A 605 -34.92 -17.11 17.23
N LEU A 606 -34.19 -17.22 18.35
CA LEU A 606 -32.91 -17.92 18.41
C LEU A 606 -33.01 -19.40 18.02
N ASN A 607 -34.08 -20.09 18.41
CA ASN A 607 -34.26 -21.51 18.14
C ASN A 607 -34.93 -21.80 16.78
N SER A 608 -35.40 -20.77 16.07
CA SER A 608 -35.92 -20.92 14.71
C SER A 608 -34.84 -20.87 13.63
N PHE A 609 -33.69 -20.25 13.90
CA PHE A 609 -32.62 -20.07 12.92
C PHE A 609 -32.14 -21.40 12.34
N SER A 610 -31.94 -21.45 11.03
CA SER A 610 -31.38 -22.61 10.34
C SER A 610 -30.63 -22.16 9.11
N VAL A 611 -29.42 -22.68 8.91
CA VAL A 611 -28.69 -22.50 7.65
C VAL A 611 -29.44 -23.22 6.52
N THR A 612 -29.53 -22.59 5.36
CA THR A 612 -30.15 -23.14 4.15
C THR A 612 -29.23 -22.93 2.94
N PRO A 613 -29.33 -23.77 1.89
CA PRO A 613 -28.49 -23.60 0.70
C PRO A 613 -28.64 -22.21 0.05
N PHE A 614 -27.55 -21.69 -0.51
CA PHE A 614 -27.58 -20.49 -1.33
C PHE A 614 -28.22 -20.76 -2.69
N VAL A 615 -28.88 -19.73 -3.24
CA VAL A 615 -29.55 -19.76 -4.54
C VAL A 615 -28.75 -18.92 -5.53
N TYR A 616 -28.28 -19.57 -6.60
CA TYR A 616 -27.51 -18.95 -7.67
C TYR A 616 -28.32 -18.88 -8.98
N PRO A 617 -28.03 -17.90 -9.86
CA PRO A 617 -28.60 -17.86 -11.21
C PRO A 617 -28.12 -19.06 -12.06
N ALA A 618 -28.66 -19.19 -13.27
CA ALA A 618 -28.27 -20.25 -14.19
C ALA A 618 -26.77 -20.19 -14.54
N VAL A 619 -26.16 -21.37 -14.61
CA VAL A 619 -24.75 -21.56 -14.95
C VAL A 619 -24.50 -21.12 -16.40
N LYS A 620 -23.36 -20.46 -16.63
CA LYS A 620 -22.87 -20.10 -17.97
C LYS A 620 -21.45 -20.65 -18.17
N ASP A 621 -21.12 -20.99 -19.41
CA ASP A 621 -19.76 -21.36 -19.79
C ASP A 621 -18.86 -20.12 -19.76
N ARG A 622 -17.70 -20.24 -19.12
CA ARG A 622 -16.73 -19.16 -18.93
C ARG A 622 -15.37 -19.58 -19.45
N THR A 623 -14.71 -18.68 -20.17
CA THR A 623 -13.35 -18.84 -20.66
C THR A 623 -12.52 -17.67 -20.19
N ASP A 624 -11.48 -17.94 -19.40
CA ASP A 624 -10.50 -16.95 -19.00
C ASP A 624 -9.23 -17.12 -19.84
N THR A 625 -8.98 -16.15 -20.71
CA THR A 625 -7.79 -16.12 -21.58
C THR A 625 -6.55 -15.58 -20.88
N SER A 626 -6.69 -15.00 -19.68
CA SER A 626 -5.61 -14.39 -18.90
C SER A 626 -4.91 -15.38 -17.96
N LEU A 627 -5.70 -16.26 -17.34
CA LEU A 627 -5.28 -17.38 -16.50
C LEU A 627 -5.38 -18.72 -17.25
N TYR A 628 -5.85 -18.73 -18.50
CA TYR A 628 -5.86 -19.90 -19.40
C TYR A 628 -6.67 -21.09 -18.87
N PHE A 629 -7.96 -20.90 -18.61
CA PHE A 629 -8.86 -21.98 -18.22
C PHE A 629 -10.29 -21.78 -18.74
N THR A 630 -11.06 -22.86 -18.72
CA THR A 630 -12.51 -22.84 -18.92
C THR A 630 -13.21 -23.41 -17.69
N VAL A 631 -14.37 -22.87 -17.33
CA VAL A 631 -15.19 -23.36 -16.22
C VAL A 631 -16.66 -23.04 -16.46
N ASN A 632 -17.56 -23.81 -15.89
CA ASN A 632 -18.98 -23.47 -15.85
C ASN A 632 -19.25 -22.78 -14.51
N SER A 633 -19.77 -21.55 -14.53
CA SER A 633 -20.04 -20.81 -13.31
C SER A 633 -21.28 -19.92 -13.43
N PRO A 634 -22.17 -19.90 -12.41
CA PRO A 634 -23.32 -18.99 -12.38
C PRO A 634 -22.90 -17.54 -12.13
N VAL A 635 -21.72 -17.31 -11.54
CA VAL A 635 -21.15 -15.98 -11.27
C VAL A 635 -19.73 -15.91 -11.83
N TYR A 636 -19.40 -14.83 -12.52
CA TYR A 636 -18.07 -14.61 -13.05
C TYR A 636 -17.82 -13.11 -13.24
N PRO A 637 -16.64 -12.57 -12.90
CA PRO A 637 -16.32 -11.17 -13.12
C PRO A 637 -16.11 -10.88 -14.63
N GLU A 638 -17.17 -10.47 -15.33
CA GLU A 638 -17.14 -10.34 -16.81
C GLU A 638 -16.33 -9.13 -17.35
N ALA A 639 -16.05 -8.08 -16.55
CA ALA A 639 -15.43 -6.83 -17.04
C ALA A 639 -14.14 -6.39 -16.33
N ALA A 640 -13.94 -6.74 -15.06
CA ALA A 640 -12.83 -6.24 -14.23
C ALA A 640 -11.49 -6.93 -14.51
N ASN A 641 -11.50 -8.19 -14.96
CA ASN A 641 -10.28 -8.98 -15.14
C ASN A 641 -9.42 -8.51 -16.31
N GLU A 642 -10.01 -8.11 -17.44
CA GLU A 642 -9.24 -7.59 -18.58
C GLU A 642 -8.50 -6.30 -18.21
N THR A 643 -9.09 -5.43 -17.40
CA THR A 643 -8.48 -4.15 -17.03
C THR A 643 -7.55 -4.25 -15.83
N LYS A 644 -7.87 -5.09 -14.82
CA LYS A 644 -6.91 -5.45 -13.77
C LYS A 644 -5.64 -6.03 -14.40
N LEU A 645 -5.79 -6.98 -15.32
CA LEU A 645 -4.67 -7.62 -16.01
C LEU A 645 -3.94 -6.65 -16.95
N TRP A 646 -4.67 -5.84 -17.72
CA TRP A 646 -4.04 -4.83 -18.56
C TRP A 646 -3.28 -3.81 -17.73
N MET A 647 -3.79 -3.37 -16.58
CA MET A 647 -3.07 -2.48 -15.66
C MET A 647 -1.89 -3.16 -14.99
N GLU A 648 -2.03 -4.41 -14.52
CA GLU A 648 -0.90 -5.21 -14.04
C GLU A 648 0.20 -5.28 -15.09
N ASN A 649 -0.17 -5.54 -16.36
CA ASN A 649 0.77 -5.50 -17.48
C ASN A 649 1.34 -4.07 -17.70
N LEU A 650 0.52 -3.03 -17.63
CA LEU A 650 0.90 -1.64 -17.87
C LEU A 650 1.90 -1.11 -16.83
N PHE A 651 1.71 -1.52 -15.59
CA PHE A 651 2.61 -1.14 -14.51
C PHE A 651 3.80 -2.09 -14.36
N ARG A 652 3.66 -3.37 -14.74
CA ARG A 652 4.81 -4.26 -14.95
C ARG A 652 5.72 -3.60 -15.99
N ASP A 653 5.14 -3.17 -17.10
CA ASP A 653 5.81 -2.41 -18.16
C ASP A 653 6.42 -1.07 -17.67
N TYR A 654 5.80 -0.39 -16.68
CA TYR A 654 6.32 0.82 -16.05
C TYR A 654 7.58 0.57 -15.18
N GLN A 655 7.65 -0.57 -14.49
CA GLN A 655 8.85 -1.00 -13.76
C GLN A 655 9.89 -1.68 -14.66
N GLU A 656 9.47 -2.25 -15.79
CA GLU A 656 10.32 -2.85 -16.83
C GLU A 656 11.10 -1.80 -17.66
N ASN A 657 11.55 -0.72 -17.02
CA ASN A 657 12.63 0.11 -17.53
C ASN A 657 13.98 -0.64 -17.64
N ASN A 658 13.98 -1.96 -17.44
CA ASN A 658 15.03 -2.90 -17.83
C ASN A 658 14.44 -4.12 -18.58
N ASP A 659 14.17 -3.92 -19.87
CA ASP A 659 13.93 -4.90 -20.94
C ASP A 659 12.67 -5.83 -20.87
N GLU A 660 11.89 -5.82 -21.96
CA GLU A 660 10.88 -6.81 -22.42
C GLU A 660 10.91 -8.19 -21.72
N TYR A 661 9.87 -8.51 -20.93
CA TYR A 661 9.60 -9.82 -20.32
C TYR A 661 10.81 -10.43 -19.61
N ASN A 662 10.94 -10.21 -18.30
CA ASN A 662 11.92 -10.95 -17.52
C ASN A 662 11.43 -12.40 -17.28
N ASP A 663 11.61 -13.25 -18.31
CA ASP A 663 11.32 -14.69 -18.30
C ASP A 663 12.05 -15.44 -17.16
N ALA A 664 12.98 -14.78 -16.43
CA ALA A 664 13.74 -15.35 -15.33
C ALA A 664 12.94 -15.51 -14.02
N PHE A 665 11.80 -14.84 -13.89
CA PHE A 665 10.93 -14.97 -12.72
C PHE A 665 9.65 -15.75 -13.05
N PRO A 666 9.12 -16.52 -12.09
CA PRO A 666 7.82 -17.17 -12.26
C PRO A 666 6.71 -16.18 -12.54
N THR A 667 5.81 -16.54 -13.45
CA THR A 667 4.59 -15.77 -13.70
C THR A 667 3.49 -16.28 -12.78
N ALA A 668 3.06 -15.46 -11.83
CA ALA A 668 1.94 -15.73 -10.92
C ALA A 668 0.77 -14.80 -11.23
N LYS A 669 -0.46 -15.33 -11.23
CA LYS A 669 -1.70 -14.55 -11.36
C LYS A 669 -2.79 -15.16 -10.50
N THR A 670 -3.59 -14.34 -9.83
CA THR A 670 -4.75 -14.80 -9.05
C THR A 670 -6.01 -14.00 -9.37
N ILE A 671 -7.15 -14.70 -9.38
CA ILE A 671 -8.48 -14.09 -9.35
C ILE A 671 -9.31 -14.75 -8.26
N THR A 672 -10.30 -14.02 -7.77
CA THR A 672 -11.33 -14.56 -6.88
C THR A 672 -12.67 -14.49 -7.60
N VAL A 673 -13.33 -15.63 -7.75
CA VAL A 673 -14.67 -15.76 -8.35
C VAL A 673 -15.67 -16.04 -7.24
N GLY A 674 -16.68 -15.20 -7.08
CA GLY A 674 -17.67 -15.37 -6.02
C GLY A 674 -18.78 -14.35 -6.10
N ASN A 675 -19.63 -14.35 -5.08
CA ASN A 675 -20.74 -13.41 -4.93
C ASN A 675 -20.67 -12.79 -3.53
N ASP A 676 -20.45 -11.47 -3.44
CA ASP A 676 -20.31 -10.78 -2.15
C ASP A 676 -21.59 -10.81 -1.30
N THR A 677 -22.76 -11.03 -1.90
CA THR A 677 -24.03 -11.18 -1.16
C THR A 677 -24.14 -12.55 -0.51
N ALA A 678 -23.78 -13.62 -1.24
CA ALA A 678 -23.78 -14.98 -0.71
C ALA A 678 -22.59 -15.22 0.25
N GLY A 679 -21.42 -14.66 -0.06
CA GLY A 679 -20.20 -14.77 0.72
C GLY A 679 -19.28 -15.93 0.31
N GLU A 680 -19.71 -16.81 -0.60
CA GLU A 680 -18.88 -17.90 -1.13
C GLU A 680 -17.92 -17.38 -2.22
N LYS A 681 -16.65 -17.76 -2.11
CA LYS A 681 -15.58 -17.36 -3.03
C LYS A 681 -14.69 -18.56 -3.40
N VAL A 682 -14.25 -18.60 -4.65
CA VAL A 682 -13.25 -19.54 -5.18
C VAL A 682 -12.07 -18.74 -5.69
N MET A 683 -10.91 -18.95 -5.08
CA MET A 683 -9.65 -18.46 -5.63
C MET A 683 -9.27 -19.35 -6.82
N VAL A 684 -8.83 -18.72 -7.92
CA VAL A 684 -8.10 -19.37 -9.00
C VAL A 684 -6.71 -18.75 -9.08
N MET A 685 -5.68 -19.59 -9.02
CA MET A 685 -4.28 -19.20 -9.18
C MET A 685 -3.72 -19.87 -10.44
N TYR A 686 -2.96 -19.09 -11.20
CA TYR A 686 -2.10 -19.55 -12.29
C TYR A 686 -0.66 -19.26 -11.91
N TYR A 687 0.20 -20.26 -12.06
CA TYR A 687 1.62 -20.13 -11.81
C TYR A 687 2.43 -20.86 -12.87
N LYS A 688 3.38 -20.17 -13.50
CA LYS A 688 4.26 -20.74 -14.54
C LYS A 688 5.71 -20.47 -14.23
N LEU A 689 6.50 -21.54 -14.17
CA LEU A 689 7.94 -21.48 -13.97
C LEU A 689 8.67 -20.94 -15.23
N PRO A 690 9.79 -20.22 -15.04
CA PRO A 690 10.72 -19.85 -16.10
C PRO A 690 11.14 -21.03 -16.97
N LYS A 691 11.37 -20.77 -18.26
CA LYS A 691 11.81 -21.77 -19.26
C LYS A 691 13.03 -22.58 -18.81
N TYR A 692 14.00 -21.91 -18.16
CA TYR A 692 15.27 -22.52 -17.77
C TYR A 692 15.32 -23.01 -16.32
N THR A 693 14.19 -23.00 -15.61
CA THR A 693 14.12 -23.51 -14.23
C THR A 693 14.59 -24.96 -14.18
N TYR A 694 15.50 -25.24 -13.25
CA TYR A 694 15.92 -26.60 -12.92
C TYR A 694 15.83 -26.83 -11.41
N ILE A 695 15.05 -27.83 -11.04
CA ILE A 695 14.91 -28.30 -9.66
C ILE A 695 15.51 -29.69 -9.62
N LYS A 696 16.69 -29.80 -8.99
CA LYS A 696 17.46 -31.05 -8.92
C LYS A 696 16.74 -32.14 -8.15
N ASP A 697 16.12 -31.77 -7.03
CA ASP A 697 15.35 -32.67 -6.19
C ASP A 697 13.86 -32.38 -6.36
N SER A 698 13.17 -33.25 -7.09
CA SER A 698 11.75 -33.08 -7.37
C SER A 698 10.88 -33.17 -6.11
N SER A 699 11.36 -33.81 -5.03
CA SER A 699 10.64 -33.86 -3.75
C SER A 699 10.50 -32.47 -3.15
N LEU A 700 11.56 -31.64 -3.20
CA LEU A 700 11.54 -30.26 -2.70
C LEU A 700 10.48 -29.37 -3.37
N PHE A 701 10.14 -29.63 -4.64
CA PHE A 701 9.09 -28.88 -5.33
C PHE A 701 7.71 -29.16 -4.74
N TRP A 702 7.45 -30.42 -4.35
CA TRP A 702 6.16 -30.84 -3.78
C TRP A 702 6.11 -30.64 -2.25
N ASP A 703 7.24 -30.81 -1.58
CA ASP A 703 7.35 -30.79 -0.11
C ASP A 703 7.57 -29.37 0.46
N ARG A 704 8.38 -28.53 -0.22
CA ARG A 704 8.77 -27.19 0.26
C ARG A 704 8.40 -26.02 -0.67
N GLY A 705 7.85 -26.31 -1.85
CA GLY A 705 7.56 -25.30 -2.88
C GLY A 705 6.27 -24.52 -2.69
N THR A 706 5.90 -23.72 -3.71
CA THR A 706 4.73 -22.80 -3.85
C THR A 706 3.34 -23.35 -3.50
N LEU A 707 3.24 -24.59 -3.02
CA LEU A 707 2.00 -25.28 -2.71
C LEU A 707 1.95 -25.91 -1.32
N ALA A 708 3.08 -25.96 -0.59
CA ALA A 708 3.25 -26.53 0.75
C ALA A 708 2.13 -27.51 1.17
N VAL A 709 1.99 -28.61 0.41
CA VAL A 709 0.95 -29.63 0.63
C VAL A 709 1.42 -30.67 1.67
N HIS A 710 2.61 -30.50 2.23
CA HIS A 710 3.24 -31.51 3.09
C HIS A 710 3.89 -30.95 4.36
N ASP A 711 4.20 -29.66 4.43
CA ASP A 711 4.88 -29.02 5.59
C ASP A 711 3.99 -27.97 6.27
N SER A 712 2.68 -28.25 6.33
CA SER A 712 1.71 -27.40 7.01
C SER A 712 1.18 -28.10 8.26
N ASP A 713 0.77 -27.32 9.27
CA ASP A 713 0.05 -27.81 10.46
C ASP A 713 -1.33 -28.44 10.11
N PHE A 714 -1.74 -28.46 8.83
CA PHE A 714 -3.05 -28.96 8.42
C PHE A 714 -3.16 -30.48 8.50
N ILE A 715 -4.34 -30.94 8.90
CA ILE A 715 -4.76 -32.33 8.87
C ILE A 715 -5.42 -32.62 7.52
N TYR A 716 -4.84 -33.49 6.70
CA TYR A 716 -5.40 -33.88 5.42
C TYR A 716 -6.54 -34.90 5.59
N ARG A 717 -7.79 -34.45 5.43
CA ARG A 717 -8.94 -35.35 5.28
C ARG A 717 -8.89 -36.10 3.96
N LYS A 718 -8.36 -35.45 2.92
CA LYS A 718 -8.22 -36.00 1.57
C LYS A 718 -6.96 -35.44 0.91
N LEU A 719 -6.11 -36.34 0.41
CA LEU A 719 -4.97 -36.05 -0.44
C LEU A 719 -4.92 -37.12 -1.53
N GLU A 720 -5.57 -36.85 -2.67
CA GLU A 720 -5.59 -37.78 -3.81
C GLU A 720 -4.77 -37.22 -4.97
N LYS A 721 -3.81 -38.01 -5.45
CA LYS A 721 -3.07 -37.74 -6.69
C LYS A 721 -3.66 -38.57 -7.83
N LYS A 722 -3.98 -37.92 -8.95
CA LYS A 722 -4.43 -38.59 -10.19
C LYS A 722 -3.64 -38.09 -11.38
N ASN A 723 -3.29 -39.01 -12.28
CA ASN A 723 -2.73 -38.64 -13.58
C ASN A 723 -3.89 -38.56 -14.58
N LEU A 724 -4.13 -37.37 -15.11
CA LEU A 724 -5.12 -37.14 -16.16
C LEU A 724 -4.46 -37.34 -17.55
N PRO A 725 -5.25 -37.48 -18.63
CA PRO A 725 -4.72 -37.51 -19.99
C PRO A 725 -3.81 -36.31 -20.30
N ASN A 726 -2.94 -36.45 -21.32
CA ASN A 726 -2.00 -35.40 -21.76
C ASN A 726 -0.94 -34.98 -20.72
N GLY A 727 -0.63 -35.84 -19.74
CA GLY A 727 0.46 -35.64 -18.78
C GLY A 727 0.17 -34.63 -17.66
N VAL A 728 -1.11 -34.31 -17.41
CA VAL A 728 -1.52 -33.43 -16.30
C VAL A 728 -1.58 -34.24 -15.01
N ILE A 729 -0.89 -33.77 -13.97
CA ILE A 729 -0.99 -34.29 -12.62
C ILE A 729 -2.01 -33.47 -11.86
N ASN A 730 -3.04 -34.12 -11.33
CA ASN A 730 -4.07 -33.49 -10.52
C ASN A 730 -3.94 -33.91 -9.05
N TYR A 731 -3.97 -32.94 -8.13
CA TYR A 731 -4.12 -33.20 -6.71
C TYR A 731 -5.48 -32.68 -6.24
N ASN A 732 -6.19 -33.48 -5.45
CA ASN A 732 -7.44 -33.12 -4.80
C ASN A 732 -7.24 -33.12 -3.28
N LEU A 733 -7.43 -31.97 -2.66
CA LEU A 733 -7.03 -31.65 -1.31
C LEU A 733 -8.23 -31.23 -0.47
N GLN A 734 -8.37 -31.83 0.71
CA GLN A 734 -9.24 -31.35 1.77
C GLN A 734 -8.42 -31.24 3.04
N MET A 735 -8.20 -30.00 3.48
CA MET A 735 -7.33 -29.64 4.59
C MET A 735 -8.17 -29.12 5.75
N LEU A 736 -7.89 -29.61 6.95
CA LEU A 736 -8.54 -29.27 8.22
C LEU A 736 -7.50 -28.76 9.21
N ASP A 737 -7.96 -28.22 10.32
CA ASP A 737 -7.16 -28.05 11.53
C ASP A 737 -7.89 -28.69 12.73
N THR A 738 -7.17 -28.90 13.81
CA THR A 738 -7.68 -29.47 15.06
C THR A 738 -8.79 -28.57 15.63
N ASN A 739 -9.86 -29.17 16.17
CA ASN A 739 -10.98 -28.46 16.79
C ASN A 739 -11.67 -27.40 15.89
N SER A 740 -11.62 -27.59 14.57
CA SER A 740 -12.35 -26.77 13.60
C SER A 740 -13.30 -27.62 12.75
N SER A 741 -14.49 -27.12 12.51
CA SER A 741 -15.47 -27.67 11.57
C SER A 741 -15.19 -27.22 10.14
N ARG A 742 -14.41 -26.15 9.97
CA ARG A 742 -14.03 -25.54 8.70
C ARG A 742 -12.99 -26.37 7.95
N MET A 743 -12.99 -26.23 6.63
CA MET A 743 -12.16 -27.03 5.73
C MET A 743 -11.77 -26.20 4.52
N ILE A 744 -10.49 -26.24 4.13
CA ILE A 744 -10.06 -25.71 2.83
C ILE A 744 -10.16 -26.84 1.82
N ASN A 745 -10.94 -26.62 0.76
CA ASN A 745 -11.04 -27.53 -0.37
C ASN A 745 -10.25 -26.95 -1.53
N ALA A 746 -9.29 -27.71 -2.07
CA ALA A 746 -8.44 -27.26 -3.16
C ALA A 746 -8.21 -28.34 -4.22
N ARG A 747 -8.07 -27.90 -5.48
CA ARG A 747 -7.61 -28.76 -6.58
C ARG A 747 -6.46 -28.11 -7.31
N LEU A 748 -5.43 -28.92 -7.55
CA LEU A 748 -4.22 -28.53 -8.25
C LEU A 748 -4.15 -29.23 -9.60
N PHE A 749 -3.72 -28.53 -10.64
CA PHE A 749 -3.47 -29.08 -11.96
C PHE A 749 -2.07 -28.66 -12.40
N TYR A 750 -1.16 -29.63 -12.51
CA TYR A 750 0.22 -29.40 -12.90
C TYR A 750 0.53 -30.04 -14.25
N LYS A 751 1.19 -29.31 -15.14
CA LYS A 751 1.73 -29.83 -16.40
C LYS A 751 3.00 -29.08 -16.77
N GLU A 752 4.13 -29.79 -16.81
CA GLU A 752 5.42 -29.28 -17.30
C GLU A 752 5.78 -27.87 -16.79
N GLY A 753 5.83 -27.65 -15.48
CA GLY A 753 6.19 -26.34 -14.91
C GLY A 753 5.08 -25.27 -14.95
N VAL A 754 3.87 -25.63 -15.39
CA VAL A 754 2.65 -24.81 -15.29
C VAL A 754 1.72 -25.40 -14.26
N LEU A 755 1.07 -24.52 -13.50
CA LEU A 755 0.23 -24.85 -12.38
C LEU A 755 -1.05 -24.01 -12.39
N HIS A 756 -2.18 -24.68 -12.21
CA HIS A 756 -3.43 -24.05 -11.81
C HIS A 756 -3.87 -24.58 -10.46
N MET A 757 -4.28 -23.70 -9.57
CA MET A 757 -4.90 -24.08 -8.31
C MET A 757 -6.26 -23.42 -8.20
N ILE A 758 -7.26 -24.17 -7.79
CA ILE A 758 -8.53 -23.62 -7.31
C ILE A 758 -8.68 -23.96 -5.84
N ALA A 759 -9.13 -22.99 -5.04
CA ALA A 759 -9.26 -23.16 -3.59
C ALA A 759 -10.46 -22.37 -3.04
N THR A 760 -11.11 -22.93 -2.02
CA THR A 760 -12.24 -22.29 -1.32
C THR A 760 -12.28 -22.74 0.14
N LEU A 761 -12.73 -21.85 1.03
CA LEU A 761 -13.04 -22.19 2.42
C LEU A 761 -14.49 -22.70 2.50
N THR A 762 -14.68 -23.87 3.08
CA THR A 762 -15.96 -24.54 3.33
C THR A 762 -15.95 -25.13 4.74
N ASP A 763 -16.87 -26.06 5.04
CA ASP A 763 -16.90 -26.82 6.28
C ASP A 763 -17.19 -28.30 6.03
N THR A 764 -17.15 -29.08 7.11
CA THR A 764 -17.38 -30.54 7.11
C THR A 764 -18.83 -30.93 7.37
N LEU A 765 -19.71 -29.96 7.63
CA LEU A 765 -21.08 -30.11 8.12
C LEU A 765 -22.14 -29.85 7.03
N THR A 766 -21.83 -28.97 6.08
CA THR A 766 -22.73 -28.47 5.04
C THR A 766 -22.30 -29.01 3.67
N PRO A 767 -23.25 -29.49 2.83
CA PRO A 767 -22.96 -29.82 1.44
C PRO A 767 -22.52 -28.57 0.65
N PRO A 768 -21.55 -28.68 -0.28
CA PRO A 768 -21.15 -27.55 -1.12
C PRO A 768 -22.30 -27.04 -1.96
N SER A 769 -22.35 -25.72 -2.20
CA SER A 769 -23.35 -25.11 -3.07
C SER A 769 -23.20 -25.53 -4.53
N SER A 770 -24.18 -25.18 -5.37
CA SER A 770 -24.08 -25.39 -6.82
C SER A 770 -22.94 -24.59 -7.44
N LEU A 771 -22.62 -23.39 -6.93
CA LEU A 771 -21.44 -22.64 -7.35
C LEU A 771 -20.16 -23.44 -7.13
N LEU A 772 -19.91 -23.87 -5.88
CA LEU A 772 -18.66 -24.56 -5.55
C LEU A 772 -18.56 -25.91 -6.24
N THR A 773 -19.65 -26.69 -6.27
CA THR A 773 -19.69 -28.02 -6.91
C THR A 773 -19.41 -27.91 -8.40
N THR A 774 -20.19 -27.10 -9.13
CA THR A 774 -20.04 -26.95 -10.58
C THR A 774 -18.68 -26.35 -10.95
N PHE A 775 -18.20 -25.36 -10.19
CA PHE A 775 -16.90 -24.73 -10.47
C PHE A 775 -15.76 -25.76 -10.34
N PHE A 776 -15.72 -26.54 -9.25
CA PHE A 776 -14.67 -27.52 -9.05
C PHE A 776 -14.74 -28.68 -10.05
N GLU A 777 -15.94 -29.14 -10.39
CA GLU A 777 -16.15 -30.27 -11.33
C GLU A 777 -15.83 -29.93 -12.78
N THR A 778 -16.07 -28.69 -13.20
CA THR A 778 -15.94 -28.28 -14.61
C THR A 778 -14.67 -27.49 -14.92
N PHE A 779 -13.89 -27.10 -13.90
CA PHE A 779 -12.64 -26.37 -14.11
C PHE A 779 -11.66 -27.19 -14.95
N LYS A 780 -11.23 -26.62 -16.08
CA LYS A 780 -10.30 -27.22 -17.01
C LYS A 780 -9.23 -26.21 -17.44
N PRO A 781 -7.94 -26.44 -17.14
CA PRO A 781 -6.85 -25.69 -17.74
C PRO A 781 -6.88 -25.77 -19.27
N ALA A 782 -6.50 -24.70 -19.96
CA ALA A 782 -6.44 -24.70 -21.42
C ALA A 782 -5.35 -25.65 -21.94
N ASP A 783 -5.68 -26.42 -22.98
CA ASP A 783 -4.75 -27.38 -23.60
C ASP A 783 -3.63 -26.67 -24.41
N THR A 784 -3.78 -25.38 -24.72
CA THR A 784 -2.85 -24.57 -25.51
C THR A 784 -1.59 -24.14 -24.74
N ILE A 785 -1.54 -24.36 -23.43
CA ILE A 785 -0.44 -23.84 -22.59
C ILE A 785 0.82 -24.69 -22.78
N LYS A 786 1.91 -24.03 -23.16
CA LYS A 786 3.25 -24.64 -23.27
C LYS A 786 4.07 -24.34 -22.01
N GLY A 787 4.50 -25.42 -21.36
CA GLY A 787 5.39 -25.41 -20.19
C GLY A 787 6.75 -26.03 -20.50
N TYR A 788 7.65 -26.04 -19.50
CA TYR A 788 8.90 -26.77 -19.51
C TYR A 788 9.04 -27.52 -18.19
N SER A 789 9.28 -28.84 -18.24
CA SER A 789 9.52 -29.62 -17.02
C SER A 789 10.74 -29.08 -16.26
N PRO A 790 10.61 -28.67 -14.99
CA PRO A 790 11.73 -28.18 -14.19
C PRO A 790 12.63 -29.32 -13.70
N PHE A 791 12.25 -30.58 -13.90
CA PHE A 791 13.00 -31.75 -13.41
C PHE A 791 14.06 -32.25 -14.40
N VAL A 792 14.29 -31.50 -15.49
CA VAL A 792 15.28 -31.83 -16.53
C VAL A 792 16.30 -30.69 -16.59
N LYS A 793 17.59 -31.03 -16.48
CA LYS A 793 18.70 -30.06 -16.56
C LYS A 793 18.62 -29.25 -17.86
N LYS A 794 18.77 -27.93 -17.75
CA LYS A 794 18.53 -26.98 -18.86
C LYS A 794 19.79 -26.47 -19.56
N SER A 795 20.99 -26.90 -19.16
CA SER A 795 22.25 -26.37 -19.71
C SER A 795 22.35 -26.57 -21.24
N ASN A 796 21.99 -27.74 -21.78
CA ASN A 796 21.99 -27.98 -23.22
C ASN A 796 21.02 -27.03 -23.97
N LEU A 797 19.79 -26.92 -23.49
CA LEU A 797 18.79 -26.01 -24.07
C LEU A 797 19.26 -24.56 -24.01
N PHE A 798 19.81 -24.14 -22.87
CA PHE A 798 20.37 -22.81 -22.68
C PHE A 798 21.48 -22.52 -23.69
N PHE A 799 22.47 -23.41 -23.85
CA PHE A 799 23.57 -23.18 -24.79
C PHE A 799 23.09 -23.19 -26.25
N THR A 800 22.12 -24.03 -26.61
CA THR A 800 21.47 -23.97 -27.94
C THR A 800 20.85 -22.59 -28.19
N ASP A 801 20.14 -22.04 -27.21
CA ASP A 801 19.53 -20.73 -27.32
C ASP A 801 20.57 -19.58 -27.30
N TYR A 802 21.59 -19.68 -26.45
CA TYR A 802 22.69 -18.73 -26.32
C TYR A 802 23.52 -18.60 -27.61
N TYR A 803 23.74 -19.72 -28.31
CA TYR A 803 24.44 -19.75 -29.59
C TYR A 803 23.50 -19.64 -30.81
N SER A 804 22.20 -19.37 -30.59
CA SER A 804 21.24 -19.22 -31.68
C SER A 804 21.57 -17.99 -32.54
N ALA A 805 21.36 -18.13 -33.85
CA ALA A 805 21.39 -16.99 -34.78
C ALA A 805 20.20 -16.04 -34.59
N ASP A 806 19.11 -16.51 -33.96
CA ASP A 806 17.99 -15.65 -33.59
C ASP A 806 18.35 -14.79 -32.36
N SER A 807 18.51 -13.49 -32.62
CA SER A 807 18.86 -12.49 -31.61
C SER A 807 17.88 -12.44 -30.42
N ALA A 808 16.59 -12.71 -30.63
CA ALA A 808 15.60 -12.69 -29.56
C ALA A 808 15.78 -13.90 -28.63
N THR A 809 15.97 -15.09 -29.21
CA THR A 809 16.26 -16.32 -28.46
C THR A 809 17.56 -16.19 -27.66
N LYS A 810 18.63 -15.65 -28.26
CA LYS A 810 19.90 -15.39 -27.56
C LYS A 810 19.74 -14.38 -26.41
N LYS A 811 19.01 -13.28 -26.62
CA LYS A 811 18.75 -12.26 -25.58
C LYS A 811 18.00 -12.88 -24.39
N LYS A 812 17.02 -13.76 -24.63
CA LYS A 812 16.28 -14.46 -23.55
C LYS A 812 17.16 -15.40 -22.73
N ALA A 813 18.06 -16.14 -23.38
CA ALA A 813 19.03 -16.97 -22.68
C ALA A 813 19.95 -16.10 -21.80
N LEU A 814 20.53 -15.03 -22.36
CA LEU A 814 21.39 -14.10 -21.61
C LEU A 814 20.73 -13.54 -20.35
N LYS A 815 19.46 -13.14 -20.42
CA LYS A 815 18.70 -12.65 -19.24
C LYS A 815 18.55 -13.69 -18.12
N ASN A 816 18.49 -14.96 -18.47
CA ASN A 816 18.36 -16.06 -17.50
C ASN A 816 19.70 -16.60 -17.04
N LEU A 817 20.83 -16.04 -17.50
CA LEU A 817 22.15 -16.57 -17.20
C LEU A 817 22.38 -16.68 -15.70
N SER A 818 22.07 -15.66 -14.91
CA SER A 818 22.31 -15.67 -13.46
C SER A 818 21.57 -16.78 -12.70
N THR A 819 20.37 -17.18 -13.17
CA THR A 819 19.53 -18.20 -12.52
C THR A 819 19.81 -19.61 -13.00
N MET A 820 20.70 -19.78 -14.00
CA MET A 820 21.07 -21.10 -14.51
C MET A 820 21.83 -21.94 -13.48
N TYR A 821 21.56 -23.24 -13.52
CA TYR A 821 22.39 -24.25 -12.87
C TYR A 821 23.33 -24.89 -13.89
N PHE A 822 24.63 -24.86 -13.60
CA PHE A 822 25.68 -25.54 -14.36
C PHE A 822 26.48 -26.47 -13.43
N ASP A 823 27.07 -27.52 -14.00
CA ASP A 823 28.00 -28.40 -13.31
C ASP A 823 29.26 -28.68 -14.16
N SER A 824 30.11 -29.60 -13.71
CA SER A 824 31.38 -29.91 -14.37
C SER A 824 31.25 -30.34 -15.83
N THR A 825 30.10 -30.90 -16.28
CA THR A 825 29.91 -31.30 -17.68
C THR A 825 29.75 -30.11 -18.62
N ASP A 826 29.38 -28.94 -18.08
CA ASP A 826 29.08 -27.73 -18.86
C ASP A 826 30.31 -26.82 -19.04
N VAL A 827 31.39 -27.07 -18.29
CA VAL A 827 32.62 -26.27 -18.29
C VAL A 827 33.17 -26.00 -19.70
N PRO A 828 33.23 -26.98 -20.64
CA PRO A 828 33.70 -26.70 -22.00
C PRO A 828 32.86 -25.63 -22.73
N GLN A 829 31.53 -25.62 -22.52
CA GLN A 829 30.63 -24.64 -23.13
C GLN A 829 30.74 -23.27 -22.46
N ILE A 830 30.94 -23.22 -21.13
CA ILE A 830 31.19 -21.96 -20.41
C ILE A 830 32.51 -21.33 -20.88
N LYS A 831 33.60 -22.12 -20.97
CA LYS A 831 34.90 -21.65 -21.50
C LYS A 831 34.76 -21.11 -22.92
N LYS A 832 34.00 -21.80 -23.78
CA LYS A 832 33.68 -21.33 -25.13
C LYS A 832 32.92 -20.00 -25.11
N ALA A 833 31.92 -19.86 -24.25
CA ALA A 833 31.12 -18.63 -24.13
C ALA A 833 31.99 -17.43 -23.69
N ILE A 834 32.86 -17.62 -22.68
CA ILE A 834 33.80 -16.59 -22.20
C ILE A 834 34.78 -16.18 -23.31
N THR A 835 35.31 -17.15 -24.06
CA THR A 835 36.32 -16.89 -25.12
C THR A 835 35.72 -16.18 -26.34
N GLN A 836 34.45 -16.43 -26.66
CA GLN A 836 33.76 -15.80 -27.79
C GLN A 836 33.22 -14.40 -27.50
N LEU A 837 33.11 -14.01 -26.21
CA LEU A 837 32.67 -12.67 -25.82
C LEU A 837 33.75 -11.62 -26.11
N THR A 838 33.33 -10.51 -26.71
CA THR A 838 34.20 -9.38 -27.08
C THR A 838 33.63 -8.08 -26.55
N TRP A 839 34.46 -7.04 -26.41
CA TRP A 839 34.04 -5.70 -25.96
C TRP A 839 32.97 -5.04 -26.85
N LYS A 840 32.72 -5.59 -28.05
CA LYS A 840 31.66 -5.15 -28.97
C LYS A 840 30.28 -5.72 -28.60
N ASP A 841 30.23 -6.75 -27.75
CA ASP A 841 28.98 -7.32 -27.27
C ASP A 841 28.31 -6.40 -26.24
N LYS A 842 27.00 -6.26 -26.33
CA LYS A 842 26.22 -5.49 -25.36
C LYS A 842 26.35 -6.13 -23.97
N ASP A 843 26.54 -5.28 -22.94
CA ASP A 843 26.68 -5.70 -21.54
C ASP A 843 27.88 -6.67 -21.32
N TYR A 844 28.92 -6.56 -22.15
CA TYR A 844 30.11 -7.44 -22.18
C TYR A 844 30.65 -7.78 -20.78
N LEU A 845 30.96 -6.77 -19.97
CA LEU A 845 31.51 -6.98 -18.62
C LEU A 845 30.53 -7.73 -17.73
N THR A 846 29.26 -7.31 -17.69
CA THR A 846 28.21 -7.96 -16.90
C THR A 846 28.03 -9.43 -17.28
N VAL A 847 27.91 -9.75 -18.56
CA VAL A 847 27.72 -11.13 -19.03
C VAL A 847 28.95 -11.98 -18.74
N LYS A 848 30.15 -11.43 -18.97
CA LYS A 848 31.40 -12.14 -18.70
C LYS A 848 31.58 -12.43 -17.21
N LYS A 849 31.22 -11.48 -16.33
CA LYS A 849 31.21 -11.68 -14.88
C LYS A 849 30.30 -12.83 -14.46
N GLN A 850 29.06 -12.84 -14.95
CA GLN A 850 28.11 -13.93 -14.64
C GLN A 850 28.63 -15.30 -15.06
N TRP A 851 29.32 -15.41 -16.20
CA TRP A 851 29.97 -16.66 -16.60
C TRP A 851 31.09 -17.10 -15.66
N VAL A 852 31.91 -16.14 -15.21
CA VAL A 852 32.98 -16.39 -14.24
C VAL A 852 32.41 -16.82 -12.89
N GLU A 853 31.37 -16.15 -12.40
CA GLU A 853 30.65 -16.50 -11.17
C GLU A 853 30.11 -17.94 -11.18
N HIS A 854 29.62 -18.42 -12.33
CA HIS A 854 29.18 -19.81 -12.48
C HIS A 854 30.33 -20.82 -12.39
N LEU A 855 31.52 -20.47 -12.90
CA LEU A 855 32.72 -21.30 -12.70
C LEU A 855 33.13 -21.36 -11.22
N GLY A 856 32.84 -20.30 -10.45
CA GLY A 856 33.07 -20.28 -9.01
C GLY A 856 32.23 -21.28 -8.22
N LYS A 857 31.08 -21.72 -8.76
CA LYS A 857 30.23 -22.75 -8.14
C LYS A 857 30.73 -24.19 -8.41
N ILE A 858 31.74 -24.35 -9.26
CA ILE A 858 32.26 -25.66 -9.70
C ILE A 858 33.65 -25.88 -9.09
N GLY A 859 33.73 -26.66 -8.01
CA GLY A 859 34.96 -26.95 -7.26
C GLY A 859 35.97 -27.91 -7.94
N ASP A 860 36.12 -27.84 -9.26
CA ASP A 860 37.04 -28.68 -10.02
C ASP A 860 38.42 -28.00 -10.16
N THR A 861 39.51 -28.76 -9.97
CA THR A 861 40.88 -28.23 -9.99
C THR A 861 41.25 -27.62 -11.35
N THR A 862 40.78 -28.18 -12.46
CA THR A 862 41.04 -27.64 -13.81
C THR A 862 40.30 -26.33 -14.06
N VAL A 863 39.20 -26.09 -13.34
CA VAL A 863 38.48 -24.81 -13.35
C VAL A 863 39.25 -23.77 -12.53
N SER A 864 39.78 -24.14 -11.37
CA SER A 864 40.60 -23.23 -10.54
C SER A 864 41.81 -22.69 -11.31
N TYR A 865 42.53 -23.55 -12.05
CA TYR A 865 43.65 -23.10 -12.89
C TYR A 865 43.20 -22.20 -14.04
N TYR A 866 42.06 -22.51 -14.67
CA TYR A 866 41.50 -21.64 -15.71
C TYR A 866 41.07 -20.28 -15.17
N LEU A 867 40.52 -20.21 -13.95
CA LEU A 867 40.24 -18.93 -13.28
C LEU A 867 41.53 -18.13 -13.05
N LYS A 868 42.63 -18.77 -12.64
CA LYS A 868 43.94 -18.10 -12.55
C LYS A 868 44.40 -17.55 -13.91
N ASP A 869 44.22 -18.30 -14.99
CA ASP A 869 44.55 -17.83 -16.34
C ASP A 869 43.65 -16.65 -16.78
N LEU A 870 42.36 -16.68 -16.42
CA LEU A 870 41.43 -15.58 -16.66
C LEU A 870 41.80 -14.32 -15.88
N TYR A 871 42.30 -14.45 -14.65
CA TYR A 871 42.81 -13.31 -13.88
C TYR A 871 43.94 -12.61 -14.65
N LYS A 872 44.94 -13.38 -15.11
CA LYS A 872 46.06 -12.85 -15.91
C LYS A 872 45.58 -12.21 -17.22
N ALA A 873 44.60 -12.82 -17.88
CA ALA A 873 44.03 -12.31 -19.12
C ALA A 873 43.14 -11.06 -18.94
N ALA A 874 42.67 -10.78 -17.72
CA ALA A 874 41.84 -9.62 -17.43
C ALA A 874 42.63 -8.30 -17.49
N GLY A 875 43.96 -8.35 -17.32
CA GLY A 875 44.82 -7.16 -17.22
C GLY A 875 44.26 -6.18 -16.18
N ASP A 876 44.20 -4.90 -16.53
CA ASP A 876 43.73 -3.83 -15.64
C ASP A 876 42.19 -3.74 -15.48
N THR A 877 41.42 -4.76 -15.88
CA THR A 877 39.97 -4.77 -15.72
C THR A 877 39.57 -5.20 -14.31
N VAL A 878 39.62 -4.27 -13.36
CA VAL A 878 39.41 -4.49 -11.91
C VAL A 878 38.14 -5.29 -11.60
N GLU A 879 37.00 -4.94 -12.19
CA GLU A 879 35.74 -5.65 -11.93
C GLU A 879 35.82 -7.15 -12.26
N LEU A 880 36.54 -7.52 -13.33
CA LEU A 880 36.70 -8.91 -13.74
C LEU A 880 37.73 -9.63 -12.88
N GLN A 881 38.83 -8.97 -12.51
CA GLN A 881 39.80 -9.49 -11.54
C GLN A 881 39.12 -9.85 -10.22
N ASN A 882 38.30 -8.95 -9.67
CA ASN A 882 37.55 -9.18 -8.43
C ASN A 882 36.58 -10.34 -8.55
N THR A 883 35.83 -10.40 -9.65
CA THR A 883 34.88 -11.51 -9.91
C THR A 883 35.59 -12.87 -9.98
N VAL A 884 36.79 -12.93 -10.56
CA VAL A 884 37.60 -14.16 -10.61
C VAL A 884 38.07 -14.57 -9.21
N LEU A 885 38.53 -13.63 -8.40
CA LEU A 885 38.98 -13.88 -7.03
C LEU A 885 37.83 -14.38 -6.15
N GLU A 886 36.67 -13.74 -6.21
CA GLU A 886 35.45 -14.22 -5.55
C GLU A 886 35.07 -15.63 -6.03
N SER A 887 35.17 -15.89 -7.33
CA SER A 887 34.86 -17.19 -7.90
C SER A 887 35.81 -18.29 -7.42
N LEU A 888 37.12 -18.02 -7.32
CA LEU A 888 38.07 -18.95 -6.70
C LEU A 888 37.65 -19.25 -5.25
N MET A 889 37.33 -18.22 -4.49
CA MET A 889 36.93 -18.35 -3.09
C MET A 889 35.63 -19.16 -2.90
N ARG A 890 34.64 -18.96 -3.77
CA ARG A 890 33.36 -19.71 -3.78
C ARG A 890 33.53 -21.21 -4.03
N GLN A 891 34.63 -21.66 -4.66
CA GLN A 891 34.88 -23.09 -4.91
C GLN A 891 35.16 -23.88 -3.62
N ARG A 892 35.61 -23.21 -2.55
CA ARG A 892 35.88 -23.83 -1.23
C ARG A 892 36.79 -25.07 -1.31
N THR A 893 37.86 -24.99 -2.11
CA THR A 893 38.87 -26.06 -2.22
C THR A 893 40.26 -25.60 -1.78
N LYS A 894 41.10 -26.52 -1.31
CA LYS A 894 42.51 -26.20 -0.98
C LYS A 894 43.27 -25.59 -2.17
N THR A 895 43.01 -26.10 -3.37
CA THR A 895 43.66 -25.60 -4.60
C THR A 895 43.23 -24.18 -4.92
N SER A 896 41.94 -23.85 -4.86
CA SER A 896 41.43 -22.51 -5.17
C SER A 896 41.95 -21.44 -4.19
N TYR A 897 42.00 -21.76 -2.89
CA TYR A 897 42.54 -20.85 -1.87
C TYR A 897 44.04 -20.63 -2.03
N ARG A 898 44.80 -21.67 -2.39
CA ARG A 898 46.22 -21.52 -2.73
C ARG A 898 46.41 -20.61 -3.95
N LEU A 899 45.62 -20.79 -5.00
CA LEU A 899 45.72 -19.94 -6.20
C LEU A 899 45.30 -18.49 -5.92
N PHE A 900 44.26 -18.28 -5.11
CA PHE A 900 43.89 -16.96 -4.60
C PHE A 900 45.07 -16.31 -3.86
N LYS A 901 45.72 -17.04 -2.93
CA LYS A 901 46.91 -16.57 -2.22
C LYS A 901 48.03 -16.17 -3.17
N ASP A 902 48.36 -17.06 -4.11
CA ASP A 902 49.43 -16.84 -5.07
C ASP A 902 49.17 -15.55 -5.89
N ILE A 903 47.94 -15.34 -6.36
CA ILE A 903 47.55 -14.14 -7.11
C ILE A 903 47.70 -12.89 -6.24
N MET A 904 47.12 -12.90 -5.05
CA MET A 904 47.13 -11.76 -4.14
C MET A 904 48.54 -11.33 -3.74
N LEU A 905 49.51 -12.26 -3.67
CA LEU A 905 50.90 -11.97 -3.32
C LEU A 905 51.77 -11.54 -4.51
N GLU A 906 51.46 -12.03 -5.71
CA GLU A 906 52.24 -11.75 -6.92
C GLU A 906 51.81 -10.40 -7.55
N GLU A 907 50.51 -10.16 -7.66
CA GLU A 907 49.92 -8.98 -8.29
C GLU A 907 48.49 -8.72 -7.72
N PRO A 908 48.36 -8.11 -6.52
CA PRO A 908 47.05 -7.79 -5.95
C PRO A 908 46.31 -6.75 -6.82
N PRO A 909 44.99 -6.88 -7.06
CA PRO A 909 44.25 -5.92 -7.89
C PRO A 909 44.14 -4.53 -7.24
N VAL A 910 43.67 -3.53 -7.98
CA VAL A 910 43.33 -2.22 -7.39
C VAL A 910 41.93 -2.29 -6.76
N ILE A 911 41.76 -1.73 -5.56
CA ILE A 911 40.43 -1.63 -4.92
C ILE A 911 39.80 -0.27 -5.31
N GLU A 912 38.86 -0.26 -6.26
CA GLU A 912 38.08 0.96 -6.56
C GLU A 912 37.09 1.24 -5.43
N ARG A 913 37.16 2.45 -4.82
CA ARG A 913 36.21 2.93 -3.80
C ARG A 913 35.43 4.13 -4.31
N GLY A 914 34.11 4.10 -4.25
CA GLY A 914 33.26 5.24 -4.63
C GLY A 914 33.37 6.40 -3.61
N GLU A 915 33.03 7.62 -4.02
CA GLU A 915 32.98 8.78 -3.10
C GLU A 915 31.98 8.62 -1.95
N TYR A 916 30.93 7.79 -2.13
CA TYR A 916 29.96 7.45 -1.10
C TYR A 916 30.42 6.33 -0.14
N ASP A 917 31.39 5.49 -0.53
CA ASP A 917 31.96 4.41 0.32
C ASP A 917 32.98 4.93 1.34
N ARG A 918 33.45 6.19 1.21
CA ARG A 918 34.51 6.73 2.09
C ARG A 918 34.07 6.87 3.55
N ASN A 919 32.77 6.86 3.83
CA ASN A 919 32.22 6.97 5.19
C ASN A 919 31.80 5.63 5.82
N GLU A 920 31.88 4.50 5.09
CA GLU A 920 31.46 3.16 5.54
C GLU A 920 32.64 2.23 5.85
N LEU A 921 33.76 2.77 6.32
CA LEU A 921 34.70 2.00 7.13
C LEU A 921 34.37 2.19 8.62
N SER A 922 33.12 1.91 9.01
CA SER A 922 32.94 1.27 10.31
C SER A 922 33.60 -0.10 10.17
N PHE A 923 34.50 -0.48 11.08
CA PHE A 923 34.82 -1.89 11.12
C PHE A 923 33.59 -2.49 11.79
N ASP A 924 32.56 -2.84 11.01
CA ASP A 924 31.31 -3.36 11.57
C ASP A 924 31.65 -4.37 12.64
N HIS A 925 31.03 -4.17 13.80
CA HIS A 925 31.45 -4.67 15.10
C HIS A 925 32.08 -6.05 14.99
N ILE A 926 33.24 -6.25 15.61
CA ILE A 926 33.69 -7.61 15.93
C ILE A 926 32.71 -8.11 17.02
N THR A 927 31.48 -8.46 16.63
CA THR A 927 30.48 -9.02 17.51
C THR A 927 31.03 -10.35 17.97
N PHE A 928 31.20 -10.48 19.28
CA PHE A 928 31.84 -11.60 19.93
C PHE A 928 30.97 -12.88 19.87
N GLY A 929 30.76 -13.42 18.66
CA GLY A 929 30.22 -14.78 18.45
C GLY A 929 28.81 -14.90 17.88
N LEU A 930 28.15 -13.83 17.42
CA LEU A 930 26.83 -13.92 16.75
C LEU A 930 26.79 -13.05 15.48
N PRO A 931 26.32 -13.57 14.33
CA PRO A 931 26.08 -12.75 13.15
C PRO A 931 24.90 -11.81 13.41
N SER A 932 25.13 -10.50 13.35
CA SER A 932 24.06 -9.50 13.38
C SER A 932 23.27 -9.55 12.06
N ARG A 933 21.97 -9.33 12.17
CA ARG A 933 20.97 -9.42 11.08
C ARG A 933 21.13 -8.37 9.97
N GLU A 934 22.12 -7.48 10.07
CA GLU A 934 22.41 -6.38 9.14
C GLU A 934 23.56 -6.65 8.14
N ASP A 935 24.07 -7.87 8.03
CA ASP A 935 25.10 -8.26 7.03
C ASP A 935 24.64 -8.19 5.54
N PHE A 936 23.49 -7.57 5.25
CA PHE A 936 22.84 -7.58 3.94
C PHE A 936 23.42 -6.62 2.89
N TYR A 937 24.38 -5.75 3.24
CA TYR A 937 24.98 -4.79 2.28
C TYR A 937 26.40 -5.16 1.79
N ARG A 938 26.87 -6.38 2.09
CA ARG A 938 28.25 -6.84 1.82
C ARG A 938 28.53 -7.43 0.42
N ASP A 939 27.66 -7.22 -0.56
CA ASP A 939 27.72 -7.87 -1.89
C ASP A 939 28.86 -7.39 -2.82
N LYS A 940 29.82 -6.60 -2.34
CA LYS A 940 30.90 -6.01 -3.15
C LYS A 940 32.33 -6.23 -2.64
N ASP A 941 32.53 -7.00 -1.55
CA ASP A 941 33.85 -7.23 -0.98
C ASP A 941 34.36 -8.67 -1.28
N ILE A 942 35.47 -8.77 -2.03
CA ILE A 942 36.12 -10.03 -2.41
C ILE A 942 36.54 -10.88 -1.20
N PHE A 943 36.66 -10.27 -0.02
CA PHE A 943 37.12 -10.91 1.21
C PHE A 943 36.01 -11.58 2.04
N VAL A 944 34.72 -11.32 1.76
CA VAL A 944 33.58 -11.85 2.56
C VAL A 944 33.60 -13.38 2.64
N ASN A 945 33.91 -14.05 1.52
CA ASN A 945 33.96 -15.52 1.45
C ASN A 945 35.04 -16.14 2.34
N LEU A 946 36.01 -15.36 2.85
CA LEU A 946 37.06 -15.86 3.74
C LEU A 946 36.56 -16.10 5.17
N TYR A 947 35.47 -15.43 5.59
CA TYR A 947 34.87 -15.62 6.90
C TYR A 947 34.02 -16.90 6.97
N ASP A 948 33.44 -17.33 5.85
CA ASP A 948 32.63 -18.55 5.74
C ASP A 948 33.42 -19.86 5.80
N SER A 949 34.74 -19.81 5.61
CA SER A 949 35.58 -21.00 5.40
C SER A 949 36.93 -20.86 6.12
N VAL A 950 36.87 -20.49 7.39
CA VAL A 950 38.01 -20.21 8.27
C VAL A 950 39.12 -21.28 8.26
N GLU A 951 38.78 -22.57 8.13
CA GLU A 951 39.79 -23.65 8.05
C GLU A 951 40.64 -23.56 6.77
N LEU A 952 40.04 -23.19 5.64
CA LEU A 952 40.76 -22.97 4.39
C LEU A 952 41.50 -21.61 4.43
N THR A 953 40.85 -20.56 4.97
CA THR A 953 41.44 -19.23 5.16
C THR A 953 42.72 -19.27 6.00
N LYS A 954 42.81 -20.18 6.98
CA LYS A 954 44.02 -20.41 7.76
C LYS A 954 45.26 -20.66 6.90
N SER A 955 45.12 -21.31 5.74
CA SER A 955 46.23 -21.63 4.82
C SER A 955 46.81 -20.39 4.10
N LEU A 956 46.15 -19.23 4.23
CA LEU A 956 46.60 -17.96 3.67
C LEU A 956 47.66 -17.27 4.53
N PHE A 957 47.70 -17.60 5.82
CA PHE A 957 48.64 -17.03 6.78
C PHE A 957 49.88 -17.93 6.97
N PRO A 958 51.07 -17.34 7.17
CA PRO A 958 51.32 -15.92 7.40
C PRO A 958 51.51 -15.07 6.13
N GLU A 959 51.62 -15.67 4.95
CA GLU A 959 52.15 -14.99 3.77
C GLU A 959 51.27 -13.81 3.32
N ILE A 960 49.94 -13.92 3.42
CA ILE A 960 49.01 -12.84 3.07
C ILE A 960 49.19 -11.56 3.89
N LEU A 961 49.88 -11.62 5.04
CA LEU A 961 50.21 -10.44 5.85
C LEU A 961 51.13 -9.45 5.14
N ALA A 962 51.86 -9.88 4.10
CA ALA A 962 52.64 -8.97 3.26
C ALA A 962 51.78 -7.82 2.70
N LEU A 963 50.48 -8.04 2.48
CA LEU A 963 49.53 -7.06 1.97
C LEU A 963 49.16 -5.96 2.97
N VAL A 964 49.46 -6.12 4.25
CA VAL A 964 49.28 -5.08 5.29
C VAL A 964 50.22 -3.87 5.05
N THR A 965 51.17 -4.00 4.13
CA THR A 965 52.01 -2.88 3.66
C THR A 965 51.31 -1.99 2.62
N LEU A 966 50.19 -2.43 2.04
CA LEU A 966 49.38 -1.68 1.09
C LEU A 966 48.18 -1.06 1.82
N ASP A 967 48.01 0.26 1.72
CA ASP A 967 46.99 1.01 2.47
C ASP A 967 45.55 0.55 2.16
N ASP A 968 45.28 0.17 0.91
CA ASP A 968 43.94 -0.28 0.48
C ASP A 968 43.54 -1.64 1.08
N TYR A 969 44.53 -2.52 1.32
CA TYR A 969 44.33 -3.89 1.79
C TYR A 969 44.42 -4.02 3.30
N LYS A 970 45.16 -3.11 3.94
CA LYS A 970 45.45 -3.16 5.36
C LYS A 970 44.19 -3.31 6.23
N PRO A 971 43.10 -2.53 6.10
CA PRO A 971 41.94 -2.65 6.99
C PRO A 971 41.31 -4.05 6.97
N VAL A 972 41.10 -4.61 5.78
CA VAL A 972 40.39 -5.89 5.59
C VAL A 972 41.24 -7.07 6.04
N ILE A 973 42.54 -7.09 5.69
CA ILE A 973 43.46 -8.15 6.13
C ILE A 973 43.66 -8.11 7.65
N MET A 974 43.69 -6.91 8.23
CA MET A 974 43.79 -6.73 9.67
C MET A 974 42.54 -7.22 10.40
N GLN A 975 41.34 -6.98 9.87
CA GLN A 975 40.09 -7.47 10.46
C GLN A 975 39.99 -9.00 10.35
N LEU A 976 40.36 -9.55 9.19
CA LEU A 976 40.43 -10.99 9.00
C LEU A 976 41.43 -11.64 9.96
N LEU A 977 42.63 -11.06 10.10
CA LEU A 977 43.63 -11.55 11.06
C LEU A 977 43.08 -11.52 12.49
N ALA A 978 42.43 -10.43 12.91
CA ALA A 978 41.85 -10.32 14.25
C ALA A 978 40.80 -11.40 14.51
N ASN A 979 39.85 -11.59 13.61
CA ASN A 979 38.83 -12.64 13.72
C ASN A 979 39.46 -14.05 13.77
N MET A 980 40.48 -14.30 12.96
CA MET A 980 41.19 -15.59 12.91
C MET A 980 42.04 -15.86 14.15
N VAL A 981 42.56 -14.80 14.79
CA VAL A 981 43.29 -14.87 16.07
C VAL A 981 42.31 -15.08 17.22
N ASP A 982 41.22 -14.32 17.29
CA ASP A 982 40.20 -14.45 18.35
C ASP A 982 39.54 -15.84 18.35
N SER A 983 39.31 -16.37 17.14
CA SER A 983 38.77 -17.73 16.93
C SER A 983 39.80 -18.85 17.15
N GLY A 984 41.07 -18.53 17.44
CA GLY A 984 42.13 -19.50 17.72
C GLY A 984 42.70 -20.24 16.50
N TYR A 985 42.32 -19.87 15.26
CA TYR A 985 42.83 -20.51 14.04
C TYR A 985 44.26 -20.08 13.70
N ILE A 986 44.64 -18.84 14.06
CA ILE A 986 45.99 -18.29 13.85
C ILE A 986 46.70 -18.05 15.19
N LYS A 987 47.91 -18.60 15.32
CA LYS A 987 48.77 -18.44 16.50
C LYS A 987 49.61 -17.16 16.40
N PRO A 988 50.00 -16.53 17.53
CA PRO A 988 50.81 -15.30 17.54
C PRO A 988 52.16 -15.43 16.82
N THR A 989 52.73 -16.63 16.76
CA THR A 989 53.97 -16.91 16.02
C THR A 989 53.85 -16.59 14.53
N ALA A 990 52.65 -16.58 13.95
CA ALA A 990 52.43 -16.30 12.53
C ALA A 990 52.54 -14.81 12.17
N TYR A 991 52.41 -13.90 13.13
CA TYR A 991 52.44 -12.45 12.88
C TYR A 991 53.34 -11.69 13.87
N GLN A 992 54.15 -12.40 14.65
CA GLN A 992 55.04 -11.82 15.66
C GLN A 992 56.01 -10.79 15.06
N GLU A 993 56.43 -10.93 13.81
CA GLU A 993 57.29 -9.96 13.11
C GLU A 993 56.63 -8.58 12.96
N TYR A 994 55.30 -8.53 12.87
CA TYR A 994 54.52 -7.29 12.76
C TYR A 994 54.25 -6.63 14.12
N TYR A 995 54.61 -7.28 15.24
CA TYR A 995 54.29 -6.83 16.60
C TYR A 995 54.64 -5.35 16.85
N ASN A 996 55.87 -4.92 16.50
CA ASN A 996 56.32 -3.54 16.75
C ASN A 996 55.47 -2.50 16.00
N LYS A 997 55.03 -2.84 14.78
CA LYS A 997 54.15 -1.98 13.96
C LYS A 997 52.75 -1.92 14.58
N LEU A 998 52.17 -3.08 14.90
CA LEU A 998 50.85 -3.18 15.55
C LEU A 998 50.80 -2.40 16.87
N TRP A 999 51.85 -2.54 17.67
CA TRP A 999 52.01 -1.83 18.93
C TRP A 999 52.06 -0.30 18.75
N LEU A 1000 52.84 0.19 17.79
CA LEU A 1000 52.98 1.63 17.53
C LEU A 1000 51.66 2.24 17.04
N GLU A 1001 50.96 1.54 16.15
CA GLU A 1001 49.69 1.99 15.57
C GLU A 1001 48.57 1.99 16.63
N ALA A 1002 48.46 0.93 17.43
CA ALA A 1002 47.53 0.86 18.56
C ALA A 1002 47.77 2.01 19.56
N LYS A 1003 49.04 2.29 19.88
CA LYS A 1003 49.41 3.42 20.74
C LYS A 1003 49.02 4.77 20.15
N GLN A 1004 49.12 4.94 18.83
CA GLN A 1004 48.72 6.18 18.16
C GLN A 1004 47.19 6.34 18.14
N LEU A 1005 46.44 5.27 17.85
CA LEU A 1005 44.99 5.26 17.88
C LEU A 1005 44.47 5.55 19.30
N GLN A 1006 45.07 4.93 20.31
CA GLN A 1006 44.70 5.16 21.70
C GLN A 1006 44.94 6.63 22.10
N ARG A 1007 46.05 7.23 21.67
CA ARG A 1007 46.31 8.65 21.87
C ARG A 1007 45.27 9.54 21.19
N LYS A 1008 44.89 9.22 19.94
CA LYS A 1008 43.83 9.95 19.23
C LYS A 1008 42.51 9.87 19.98
N GLN A 1009 42.10 8.68 20.42
CA GLN A 1009 40.89 8.48 21.24
C GLN A 1009 40.92 9.37 22.50
N SER A 1010 42.01 9.34 23.27
CA SER A 1010 42.14 10.18 24.48
C SER A 1010 42.14 11.68 24.17
N ILE A 1011 42.67 12.11 23.02
CA ILE A 1011 42.63 13.54 22.62
C ILE A 1011 41.20 13.93 22.28
N THR A 1012 40.49 13.13 21.46
CA THR A 1012 39.10 13.39 21.08
C THR A 1012 38.19 13.47 22.31
N GLU A 1013 38.31 12.52 23.23
CA GLU A 1013 37.54 12.51 24.47
C GLU A 1013 37.82 13.73 25.35
N LYS A 1014 39.08 14.15 25.47
CA LYS A 1014 39.45 15.37 26.19
C LYS A 1014 38.89 16.62 25.51
N SER A 1015 38.97 16.72 24.18
CA SER A 1015 38.40 17.85 23.44
C SER A 1015 36.89 17.94 23.63
N LYS A 1016 36.16 16.82 23.51
CA LYS A 1016 34.72 16.76 23.78
C LYS A 1016 34.38 17.16 25.21
N ALA A 1017 35.14 16.68 26.19
CA ALA A 1017 34.93 17.05 27.59
C ALA A 1017 35.20 18.54 27.87
N ILE A 1018 36.13 19.16 27.14
CA ILE A 1018 36.40 20.60 27.21
C ILE A 1018 35.25 21.38 26.56
N GLU A 1019 34.80 20.98 25.37
CA GLU A 1019 33.68 21.60 24.65
C GLU A 1019 32.39 21.55 25.47
N LYS A 1020 32.05 20.39 26.03
CA LYS A 1020 30.91 20.24 26.94
C LYS A 1020 31.00 21.17 28.15
N LYS A 1021 32.17 21.27 28.78
CA LYS A 1021 32.38 22.21 29.90
C LYS A 1021 32.31 23.67 29.48
N GLN A 1022 32.69 24.00 28.25
CA GLN A 1022 32.58 25.36 27.72
C GLN A 1022 31.12 25.72 27.44
N ASP A 1023 30.35 24.79 26.88
CA ASP A 1023 28.90 24.99 26.66
C ASP A 1023 28.12 25.05 27.99
N GLU A 1024 28.51 24.29 29.02
CA GLU A 1024 27.94 24.38 30.37
C GLU A 1024 28.21 25.73 31.07
N LEU A 1025 29.24 26.48 30.65
CA LEU A 1025 29.64 27.77 31.23
C LEU A 1025 29.02 28.99 30.53
N ASP A 1026 28.39 28.81 29.36
CA ASP A 1026 27.93 29.90 28.49
C ASP A 1026 26.39 30.02 28.57
N GLU A 1027 25.88 30.70 29.61
CA GLU A 1027 24.42 30.91 29.87
C GLU A 1027 23.66 31.63 28.73
N SER A 1028 24.37 32.16 27.72
CA SER A 1028 23.81 32.97 26.64
C SER A 1028 23.35 32.18 25.41
N LYS A 1029 23.71 30.90 25.28
CA LYS A 1029 23.19 30.03 24.21
C LYS A 1029 21.80 29.55 24.59
N SER A 1030 20.79 30.33 24.19
CA SER A 1030 19.39 29.89 24.18
C SER A 1030 19.29 28.52 23.52
N VAL A 1031 18.64 27.58 24.20
CA VAL A 1031 18.30 26.21 23.79
C VAL A 1031 17.66 26.22 22.39
N SER A 1032 18.48 26.23 21.33
CA SER A 1032 18.04 25.85 20.00
C SER A 1032 18.10 24.33 19.98
N VAL A 1033 16.93 23.72 20.00
CA VAL A 1033 16.68 22.28 19.82
C VAL A 1033 17.40 21.81 18.54
N ARG A 1034 18.66 21.42 18.67
CA ARG A 1034 19.41 20.63 17.70
C ARG A 1034 19.97 19.42 18.43
N ARG A 1035 19.10 18.41 18.56
CA ARG A 1035 19.43 16.99 18.76
C ARG A 1035 20.64 16.73 19.69
N ASP A 1036 20.38 16.74 20.99
CA ASP A 1036 21.22 16.06 22.00
C ASP A 1036 21.17 14.52 21.88
N ASN A 1037 20.49 13.97 20.87
CA ASN A 1037 20.38 12.52 20.63
C ASN A 1037 21.62 11.91 19.96
N ALA A 1038 22.69 12.67 19.69
CA ALA A 1038 23.90 12.14 19.04
C ALA A 1038 25.06 11.84 20.00
N ASP A 1039 25.01 12.31 21.25
CA ASP A 1039 26.19 12.34 22.11
C ASP A 1039 26.42 11.10 22.98
N ASP A 1040 25.44 10.20 23.08
CA ASP A 1040 25.57 8.98 23.90
C ASP A 1040 25.45 7.67 23.09
N ASP A 1041 25.27 7.78 21.77
CA ASP A 1041 25.27 6.65 20.83
C ASP A 1041 26.70 6.41 20.30
N SER A 1042 27.62 6.18 21.25
CA SER A 1042 28.99 5.81 20.90
C SER A 1042 28.99 4.43 20.27
N LYS A 1043 29.11 4.35 18.94
CA LYS A 1043 29.33 3.10 18.19
C LYS A 1043 30.64 2.39 18.56
N GLY A 1044 31.43 2.93 19.49
CA GLY A 1044 32.72 2.37 19.90
C GLY A 1044 33.88 2.85 19.03
N ASN A 1045 35.01 2.14 19.12
CA ASN A 1045 36.18 2.37 18.28
C ASN A 1045 36.68 1.02 17.75
N ASP A 1046 36.10 0.58 16.65
CA ASP A 1046 36.34 -0.77 16.15
C ASP A 1046 37.79 -1.01 15.73
N ALA A 1047 38.51 0.05 15.31
CA ALA A 1047 39.94 -0.03 15.04
C ALA A 1047 40.71 -0.42 16.31
N LEU A 1048 40.44 0.24 17.44
CA LEU A 1048 41.08 -0.09 18.71
C LEU A 1048 40.70 -1.48 19.21
N ASP A 1049 39.44 -1.90 19.05
CA ASP A 1049 38.99 -3.25 19.38
C ASP A 1049 39.77 -4.30 18.59
N LEU A 1050 39.95 -4.09 17.28
CA LEU A 1050 40.76 -4.94 16.41
C LEU A 1050 42.21 -5.06 16.90
N TYR A 1051 42.90 -3.93 17.13
CA TYR A 1051 44.30 -3.98 17.61
C TYR A 1051 44.39 -4.60 19.00
N ALA A 1052 43.38 -4.40 19.86
CA ALA A 1052 43.30 -5.04 21.15
C ALA A 1052 43.22 -6.58 21.00
N VAL A 1053 42.45 -7.13 20.06
CA VAL A 1053 42.47 -8.58 19.80
C VAL A 1053 43.87 -9.08 19.42
N LEU A 1054 44.55 -8.37 18.50
CA LEU A 1054 45.85 -8.78 17.97
C LEU A 1054 47.01 -8.67 18.96
N LEU A 1055 46.94 -7.75 19.91
CA LEU A 1055 47.99 -7.57 20.91
C LEU A 1055 47.82 -8.50 22.12
N MET A 1056 46.63 -9.06 22.34
CA MET A 1056 46.29 -9.87 23.52
C MET A 1056 47.24 -11.06 23.72
N PRO A 1057 47.63 -11.84 22.67
CA PRO A 1057 48.55 -12.96 22.84
C PRO A 1057 49.98 -12.57 23.27
N PHE A 1058 50.34 -11.28 23.21
CA PHE A 1058 51.66 -10.77 23.64
C PHE A 1058 51.64 -10.19 25.05
N TRP A 1059 50.51 -10.27 25.76
CA TRP A 1059 50.34 -9.76 27.11
C TRP A 1059 51.47 -10.14 28.07
N ASP A 1060 51.82 -11.43 28.16
CA ASP A 1060 52.85 -11.92 29.09
C ASP A 1060 54.29 -11.74 28.56
N LYS A 1061 54.45 -11.28 27.32
CA LYS A 1061 55.74 -11.14 26.64
C LYS A 1061 56.25 -9.71 26.57
N ASN A 1062 55.40 -8.72 26.82
CA ASN A 1062 55.77 -7.30 26.78
C ASN A 1062 54.96 -6.49 27.80
N GLU A 1063 55.64 -5.92 28.79
CA GLU A 1063 55.03 -5.14 29.87
C GLU A 1063 54.25 -3.91 29.40
N ASN A 1064 54.51 -3.41 28.19
CA ASN A 1064 53.75 -2.28 27.64
C ASN A 1064 52.34 -2.68 27.21
N VAL A 1065 52.11 -3.95 26.85
CA VAL A 1065 50.81 -4.43 26.37
C VAL A 1065 49.73 -4.28 27.45
N PRO A 1066 49.91 -4.78 28.69
CA PRO A 1066 49.00 -4.49 29.81
C PRO A 1066 48.70 -3.00 29.98
N ALA A 1067 49.71 -2.13 29.91
CA ALA A 1067 49.56 -0.69 30.06
C ALA A 1067 48.71 -0.02 28.96
N LEU A 1068 48.58 -0.64 27.78
CA LEU A 1068 47.64 -0.20 26.74
C LEU A 1068 46.20 -0.53 27.13
N TYR A 1069 45.92 -1.76 27.58
CA TYR A 1069 44.58 -2.15 28.00
C TYR A 1069 44.10 -1.35 29.22
N ASP A 1070 44.99 -1.02 30.17
CA ASP A 1070 44.65 -0.13 31.27
C ASP A 1070 44.13 1.23 30.77
N LYS A 1071 44.70 1.74 29.66
CA LYS A 1071 44.24 2.99 29.04
C LYS A 1071 42.94 2.82 28.26
N LEU A 1072 42.72 1.68 27.60
CA LEU A 1072 41.46 1.38 26.92
C LEU A 1072 40.31 1.24 27.93
N LEU A 1073 40.55 0.60 29.08
CA LEU A 1073 39.60 0.53 30.19
C LEU A 1073 39.30 1.90 30.83
N GLN A 1074 40.19 2.88 30.67
CA GLN A 1074 40.02 4.26 31.14
C GLN A 1074 39.32 5.18 30.13
N SER A 1075 39.00 4.70 28.91
CA SER A 1075 38.34 5.53 27.88
C SER A 1075 37.01 6.10 28.35
N GLY A 1076 36.65 7.29 27.85
CA GLY A 1076 35.30 7.85 27.97
C GLY A 1076 34.25 7.11 27.13
N ASP A 1077 34.67 6.45 26.05
CA ASP A 1077 33.83 5.62 25.19
C ASP A 1077 33.36 4.33 25.90
N LYS A 1078 32.04 4.23 26.13
CA LYS A 1078 31.42 3.11 26.85
C LYS A 1078 31.55 1.80 26.09
N LYS A 1079 31.34 1.78 24.76
CA LYS A 1079 31.37 0.55 23.96
C LYS A 1079 32.80 0.01 23.82
N LEU A 1080 33.78 0.87 23.56
CA LEU A 1080 35.20 0.48 23.53
C LEU A 1080 35.64 -0.12 24.88
N LYS A 1081 35.24 0.52 25.99
CA LYS A 1081 35.55 0.04 27.34
C LYS A 1081 34.90 -1.31 27.62
N TYR A 1082 33.64 -1.50 27.21
CA TYR A 1082 32.88 -2.73 27.33
C TYR A 1082 33.57 -3.88 26.58
N ASN A 1083 33.85 -3.67 25.29
CA ASN A 1083 34.51 -4.65 24.41
C ASN A 1083 35.90 -5.04 24.96
N THR A 1084 36.67 -4.06 25.43
CA THR A 1084 37.99 -4.29 26.05
C THR A 1084 37.88 -5.17 27.29
N ALA A 1085 36.91 -4.92 28.17
CA ALA A 1085 36.71 -5.70 29.39
C ALA A 1085 36.34 -7.16 29.08
N LEU A 1086 35.43 -7.40 28.13
CA LEU A 1086 35.06 -8.74 27.69
C LEU A 1086 36.24 -9.49 27.08
N LEU A 1087 37.03 -8.82 26.23
CA LEU A 1087 38.21 -9.42 25.61
C LEU A 1087 39.24 -9.90 26.65
N LEU A 1088 39.51 -9.09 27.69
CA LEU A 1088 40.38 -9.47 28.80
C LEU A 1088 39.85 -10.68 29.58
N LEU A 1089 38.55 -10.70 29.86
CA LEU A 1089 37.90 -11.78 30.59
C LEU A 1089 38.00 -13.11 29.83
N ARG A 1090 37.67 -13.12 28.53
CA ARG A 1090 37.79 -14.31 27.66
C ARG A 1090 39.21 -14.88 27.63
N ASN A 1091 40.21 -14.01 27.69
CA ASN A 1091 41.63 -14.38 27.68
C ASN A 1091 42.21 -14.63 29.09
N LYS A 1092 41.36 -14.73 30.13
CA LYS A 1092 41.76 -14.99 31.53
C LYS A 1092 42.74 -13.95 32.08
N LYS A 1093 42.63 -12.69 31.63
CA LYS A 1093 43.42 -11.57 32.14
C LYS A 1093 42.66 -10.79 33.22
N PRO A 1094 43.35 -10.07 34.12
CA PRO A 1094 42.69 -9.33 35.20
C PRO A 1094 41.76 -8.25 34.66
N VAL A 1095 40.51 -8.24 35.12
CA VAL A 1095 39.55 -7.14 34.92
C VAL A 1095 39.02 -6.76 36.29
N PRO A 1096 39.00 -5.46 36.66
CA PRO A 1096 38.41 -5.05 37.92
C PRO A 1096 36.93 -5.45 37.98
N ASP A 1097 36.50 -6.12 39.05
CA ASP A 1097 35.09 -6.53 39.23
C ASP A 1097 34.14 -5.30 39.26
N THR A 1098 34.66 -4.09 39.47
CA THR A 1098 33.92 -2.83 39.37
C THR A 1098 33.40 -2.56 37.95
N MET A 1099 34.04 -3.10 36.90
CA MET A 1099 33.59 -2.93 35.51
C MET A 1099 32.28 -3.67 35.24
N TRP A 1100 32.13 -4.90 35.73
CA TRP A 1100 30.88 -5.65 35.58
C TRP A 1100 29.74 -4.99 36.32
N LYS A 1101 30.02 -4.42 37.51
CA LYS A 1101 29.04 -3.61 38.25
C LYS A 1101 28.65 -2.35 37.50
N TYR A 1102 29.60 -1.69 36.83
CA TYR A 1102 29.35 -0.47 36.06
C TYR A 1102 28.41 -0.72 34.88
N PHE A 1103 28.69 -1.72 34.03
CA PHE A 1103 27.85 -2.02 32.87
C PHE A 1103 26.52 -2.67 33.23
N ALA A 1104 26.50 -3.57 34.22
CA ALA A 1104 25.23 -4.12 34.70
C ALA A 1104 24.32 -3.07 35.35
N ALA A 1105 24.85 -1.92 35.79
CA ALA A 1105 24.04 -0.82 36.30
C ALA A 1105 23.34 -0.02 35.20
N MET A 1106 23.79 -0.09 33.94
CA MET A 1106 23.22 0.64 32.80
C MET A 1106 22.17 -0.21 32.10
N ASP A 1107 20.97 0.31 31.92
CA ASP A 1107 19.89 -0.46 31.28
C ASP A 1107 20.25 -0.85 29.84
N GLU A 1108 20.95 0.04 29.11
CA GLU A 1108 21.33 -0.16 27.71
C GLU A 1108 22.39 -1.26 27.49
N TYR A 1109 23.11 -1.67 28.54
CA TYR A 1109 24.17 -2.69 28.47
C TYR A 1109 23.87 -3.93 29.30
N ARG A 1110 22.82 -3.93 30.14
CA ARG A 1110 22.61 -4.99 31.14
C ARG A 1110 22.21 -6.32 30.50
N SER A 1111 21.29 -6.30 29.53
CA SER A 1111 20.87 -7.50 28.77
C SER A 1111 22.02 -8.01 27.90
N GLU A 1112 22.70 -7.11 27.17
CA GLU A 1112 23.90 -7.43 26.38
C GLU A 1112 24.96 -8.12 27.25
N LEU A 1113 25.30 -7.55 28.42
CA LEU A 1113 26.27 -8.13 29.35
C LEU A 1113 25.86 -9.51 29.87
N TYR A 1114 24.58 -9.72 30.12
CA TYR A 1114 24.09 -11.03 30.55
C TYR A 1114 24.34 -12.07 29.46
N ASN A 1115 23.92 -11.77 28.22
CA ASN A 1115 24.07 -12.65 27.05
C ASN A 1115 25.55 -12.94 26.76
N ASP A 1116 26.41 -11.91 26.78
CA ASP A 1116 27.84 -12.06 26.49
C ASP A 1116 28.56 -12.91 27.55
N LEU A 1117 28.25 -12.71 28.84
CA LEU A 1117 28.84 -13.52 29.92
C LEU A 1117 28.33 -14.96 29.89
N GLU A 1118 27.07 -15.19 29.51
CA GLU A 1118 26.52 -16.53 29.31
C GLU A 1118 27.22 -17.25 28.16
N ALA A 1119 27.37 -16.59 27.00
CA ALA A 1119 28.01 -17.14 25.81
C ALA A 1119 29.45 -17.62 26.07
N ILE A 1120 30.19 -16.93 26.95
CA ILE A 1120 31.58 -17.30 27.31
C ILE A 1120 31.68 -18.16 28.58
N ASN A 1121 30.56 -18.66 29.12
CA ASN A 1121 30.47 -19.45 30.35
C ASN A 1121 31.09 -18.76 31.58
N GLN A 1122 30.91 -17.43 31.70
CA GLN A 1122 31.38 -16.60 32.83
C GLN A 1122 30.23 -15.87 33.55
N LEU A 1123 29.02 -16.45 33.53
CA LEU A 1123 27.84 -15.84 34.15
C LEU A 1123 27.98 -15.62 35.67
N ASN A 1124 28.94 -16.29 36.32
CA ASN A 1124 29.33 -16.04 37.71
C ASN A 1124 29.94 -14.64 37.94
N LYS A 1125 30.37 -13.95 36.89
CA LYS A 1125 30.86 -12.55 36.93
C LYS A 1125 29.73 -11.52 36.85
N PHE A 1126 28.53 -11.93 36.44
CA PHE A 1126 27.39 -11.03 36.40
C PHE A 1126 26.98 -10.64 37.84
N PRO A 1127 26.88 -9.34 38.18
CA PRO A 1127 26.59 -8.92 39.54
C PRO A 1127 25.24 -9.44 40.04
N VAL A 1128 25.25 -10.16 41.17
CA VAL A 1128 24.05 -10.77 41.76
C VAL A 1128 22.93 -9.75 42.00
N GLN A 1129 23.27 -8.49 42.31
CA GLN A 1129 22.29 -7.43 42.55
C GLN A 1129 21.37 -7.14 41.35
N TYR A 1130 21.90 -7.30 40.12
CA TYR A 1130 21.14 -7.06 38.88
C TYR A 1130 20.62 -8.37 38.26
N LYS A 1131 20.96 -9.54 38.82
CA LYS A 1131 20.52 -10.85 38.32
C LYS A 1131 19.12 -11.17 38.83
N ASN A 1132 18.17 -10.30 38.49
CA ASN A 1132 16.77 -10.47 38.83
C ASN A 1132 15.91 -10.08 37.62
N GLN A 1133 14.70 -10.62 37.58
CA GLN A 1133 13.82 -10.48 36.41
C GLN A 1133 13.40 -9.04 36.14
N ALA A 1134 13.26 -8.19 37.17
CA ALA A 1134 12.82 -6.81 36.99
C ALA A 1134 13.88 -5.97 36.26
N ASP A 1135 15.14 -6.06 36.68
CA ASP A 1135 16.23 -5.33 36.05
C ASP A 1135 16.50 -5.82 34.62
N LEU A 1136 16.38 -7.13 34.37
CA LEU A 1136 16.58 -7.70 33.03
C LEU A 1136 15.42 -7.38 32.08
N ALA A 1137 14.17 -7.50 32.53
CA ALA A 1137 13.01 -7.13 31.71
C ALA A 1137 13.03 -5.65 31.33
N ARG A 1138 13.47 -4.76 32.25
CA ARG A 1138 13.63 -3.34 31.94
C ARG A 1138 14.72 -3.09 30.90
N ALA A 1139 15.84 -3.81 31.00
CA ALA A 1139 16.95 -3.71 30.05
C ALA A 1139 16.53 -4.14 28.63
N VAL A 1140 15.90 -5.31 28.51
CA VAL A 1140 15.37 -5.83 27.23
C VAL A 1140 14.37 -4.84 26.60
N LEU A 1141 13.50 -4.23 27.41
CA LEU A 1141 12.58 -3.20 26.92
C LEU A 1141 13.31 -1.98 26.35
N ILE A 1142 14.34 -1.48 27.04
CA ILE A 1142 15.09 -0.31 26.59
C ILE A 1142 15.88 -0.63 25.33
N GLU A 1143 16.47 -1.83 25.24
CA GLU A 1143 17.19 -2.32 24.07
C GLU A 1143 16.28 -2.42 22.83
N SER A 1144 14.98 -2.66 22.99
CA SER A 1144 14.03 -2.76 21.87
C SER A 1144 13.78 -1.45 21.08
N ARG A 1145 14.43 -0.33 21.44
CA ARG A 1145 14.16 1.01 20.89
C ARG A 1145 15.44 1.69 20.35
N ASP A 1146 15.68 1.54 19.05
CA ASP A 1146 16.94 1.94 18.40
C ASP A 1146 17.15 3.46 18.19
N TYR A 1147 16.10 4.29 18.11
CA TYR A 1147 16.24 5.67 17.60
C TYR A 1147 15.75 6.80 18.52
N ASN A 1148 15.00 6.49 19.58
CA ASN A 1148 14.42 7.49 20.48
C ASN A 1148 14.54 7.04 21.94
N LYS A 1149 15.50 7.57 22.69
CA LYS A 1149 15.56 7.35 24.14
C LYS A 1149 14.26 7.85 24.79
N VAL A 1150 13.69 7.02 25.65
CA VAL A 1150 12.53 7.35 26.49
C VAL A 1150 13.00 8.26 27.61
N ASP A 1151 12.28 9.36 27.88
CA ASP A 1151 12.63 10.26 28.99
C ASP A 1151 12.47 9.58 30.35
N THR A 1152 11.31 8.97 30.59
CA THR A 1152 10.99 8.35 31.88
C THR A 1152 10.31 6.99 31.69
N ILE A 1153 10.73 5.98 32.46
CA ILE A 1153 10.08 4.66 32.55
C ILE A 1153 9.92 4.23 34.02
N VAL A 1154 8.73 3.75 34.39
CA VAL A 1154 8.38 3.39 35.77
C VAL A 1154 7.71 2.02 35.79
N TYR A 1155 8.20 1.12 36.65
CA TYR A 1155 7.59 -0.20 36.85
C TYR A 1155 6.18 -0.09 37.43
N LEU A 1156 5.26 -0.90 36.91
CA LEU A 1156 3.86 -0.95 37.34
C LEU A 1156 3.56 -2.25 38.11
N ASP A 1157 3.60 -3.38 37.41
CA ASP A 1157 3.25 -4.70 37.94
C ASP A 1157 3.85 -5.81 37.08
N LYS A 1158 3.75 -7.06 37.51
CA LYS A 1158 4.02 -8.24 36.69
C LYS A 1158 2.84 -9.20 36.70
N VAL A 1159 2.56 -9.81 35.55
CA VAL A 1159 1.42 -10.72 35.39
C VAL A 1159 1.89 -12.06 34.88
N ALA A 1160 1.39 -13.13 35.49
CA ALA A 1160 1.65 -14.48 35.05
C ALA A 1160 0.98 -14.71 33.68
N ALA A 1161 1.74 -15.22 32.72
CA ALA A 1161 1.25 -15.58 31.41
C ALA A 1161 1.70 -16.98 31.03
N THR A 1162 0.92 -17.63 30.17
CA THR A 1162 1.30 -18.90 29.55
C THR A 1162 1.22 -18.71 28.05
N TYR A 1163 2.35 -18.88 27.38
CA TYR A 1163 2.43 -18.80 25.92
C TYR A 1163 3.05 -20.10 25.41
N LYS A 1164 2.36 -20.76 24.46
CA LYS A 1164 2.66 -22.12 24.01
C LYS A 1164 2.68 -23.11 25.20
N LYS A 1165 3.87 -23.52 25.66
CA LYS A 1165 4.08 -24.42 26.80
C LYS A 1165 4.83 -23.74 27.96
N ASP A 1166 5.28 -22.51 27.76
CA ASP A 1166 6.12 -21.80 28.70
C ASP A 1166 5.27 -20.94 29.62
N LYS A 1167 5.50 -21.10 30.92
CA LYS A 1167 4.88 -20.30 31.97
C LYS A 1167 5.89 -19.30 32.48
N GLY A 1168 5.42 -18.09 32.71
CA GLY A 1168 6.31 -17.01 33.06
C GLY A 1168 5.62 -15.73 33.45
N TRP A 1169 6.39 -14.65 33.49
CA TRP A 1169 5.94 -13.32 33.90
C TRP A 1169 6.16 -12.30 32.79
N ILE A 1170 5.13 -11.48 32.54
CA ILE A 1170 5.22 -10.27 31.73
C ILE A 1170 5.28 -9.09 32.70
N TYR A 1171 6.34 -8.30 32.62
CA TYR A 1171 6.55 -7.09 33.41
C TYR A 1171 5.96 -5.91 32.67
N PHE A 1172 5.23 -5.05 33.38
CA PHE A 1172 4.58 -3.85 32.85
C PHE A 1172 5.22 -2.60 33.43
N TYR A 1173 5.28 -1.57 32.60
CA TYR A 1173 5.83 -0.27 32.89
C TYR A 1173 4.89 0.81 32.36
N LYS A 1174 5.03 2.03 32.87
CA LYS A 1174 4.54 3.24 32.23
C LYS A 1174 5.70 4.10 31.76
N TYR A 1175 5.55 4.78 30.64
CA TYR A 1175 6.60 5.62 30.07
C TYR A 1175 6.08 6.97 29.55
N LYS A 1176 7.02 7.90 29.34
CA LYS A 1176 6.83 9.17 28.63
C LYS A 1176 7.92 9.32 27.57
N GLU A 1177 7.55 9.73 26.35
CA GLU A 1177 8.55 9.97 25.31
C GLU A 1177 9.37 11.22 25.63
N LYS A 1178 8.71 12.28 26.08
CA LYS A 1178 9.32 13.54 26.47
C LYS A 1178 8.90 13.95 27.87
N LYS A 1179 9.77 14.74 28.51
CA LYS A 1179 9.56 15.26 29.86
C LYS A 1179 8.27 16.06 30.02
N ASP A 1180 7.85 16.78 28.97
CA ASP A 1180 6.66 17.64 28.92
C ASP A 1180 5.38 16.91 28.50
N ASP A 1181 5.45 15.61 28.16
CA ASP A 1181 4.26 14.83 27.85
C ASP A 1181 3.36 14.73 29.09
N VAL A 1182 2.07 15.03 28.92
CA VAL A 1182 1.10 15.00 30.02
C VAL A 1182 0.63 13.57 30.30
N VAL A 1183 0.66 12.71 29.28
CA VAL A 1183 0.05 11.38 29.29
C VAL A 1183 1.11 10.31 29.51
N TRP A 1184 0.81 9.33 30.36
CA TRP A 1184 1.61 8.12 30.53
C TRP A 1184 1.10 7.02 29.60
N GLU A 1185 2.00 6.29 28.96
CA GLU A 1185 1.67 5.16 28.09
C GLU A 1185 2.20 3.85 28.66
N PHE A 1186 1.58 2.71 28.32
CA PHE A 1186 2.02 1.39 28.77
C PHE A 1186 3.23 0.88 27.98
N ALA A 1187 4.12 0.17 28.66
CA ALA A 1187 5.12 -0.67 28.02
C ALA A 1187 5.19 -2.02 28.74
N SER A 1188 5.67 -3.05 28.06
CA SER A 1188 5.85 -4.39 28.66
C SER A 1188 7.15 -5.04 28.24
N SER A 1189 7.60 -6.02 29.02
CA SER A 1189 8.68 -6.93 28.66
C SER A 1189 8.50 -8.29 29.30
N GLY A 1190 8.85 -9.33 28.56
CA GLY A 1190 8.70 -10.74 28.92
C GLY A 1190 8.93 -11.59 27.67
N LEU A 1191 8.79 -12.91 27.73
CA LEU A 1191 8.38 -13.71 28.89
C LEU A 1191 9.57 -14.03 29.80
N GLN A 1192 9.52 -13.61 31.07
CA GLN A 1192 10.49 -14.04 32.09
C GLN A 1192 10.10 -15.42 32.66
N PRO A 1193 11.04 -16.28 33.09
CA PRO A 1193 10.73 -17.64 33.57
C PRO A 1193 9.79 -17.68 34.79
N GLU A 1194 9.00 -18.76 34.96
CA GLU A 1194 8.13 -18.94 36.14
C GLU A 1194 8.92 -18.90 37.46
N ASN A 1195 10.12 -19.49 37.48
CA ASN A 1195 11.04 -19.45 38.61
C ASN A 1195 11.66 -18.05 38.75
N LEU A 1196 11.31 -17.33 39.81
CA LEU A 1196 11.81 -15.97 40.08
C LEU A 1196 13.33 -15.87 40.30
N LYS A 1197 14.03 -17.00 40.48
CA LYS A 1197 15.50 -17.05 40.58
C LYS A 1197 16.20 -17.17 39.22
N GLU A 1198 15.43 -17.46 38.18
CA GLU A 1198 15.88 -17.53 36.80
C GLU A 1198 15.46 -16.24 36.07
N VAL A 1199 16.26 -15.84 35.09
CA VAL A 1199 16.03 -14.65 34.27
C VAL A 1199 16.15 -15.04 32.80
N SER A 1200 15.48 -14.29 31.93
CA SER A 1200 15.55 -14.45 30.48
C SER A 1200 15.85 -13.10 29.83
N THR A 1201 16.48 -13.14 28.66
CA THR A 1201 16.66 -11.99 27.74
C THR A 1201 15.74 -12.07 26.53
N ASP A 1202 14.81 -13.02 26.52
CA ASP A 1202 13.78 -13.16 25.49
C ASP A 1202 12.91 -11.89 25.41
N ASP A 1203 12.68 -11.41 24.19
CA ASP A 1203 11.91 -10.20 23.88
C ASP A 1203 10.42 -10.49 23.63
N ASP A 1204 9.95 -11.72 23.88
CA ASP A 1204 8.65 -12.24 23.47
C ASP A 1204 7.35 -11.48 23.83
N PHE A 1205 7.29 -10.54 24.75
CA PHE A 1205 6.11 -9.70 25.01
C PHE A 1205 6.60 -8.27 25.27
N THR A 1206 7.65 -7.89 24.54
CA THR A 1206 8.36 -6.63 24.72
C THR A 1206 7.88 -5.62 23.71
N SER A 1207 7.28 -4.53 24.21
CA SER A 1207 6.86 -3.42 23.37
C SER A 1207 6.62 -2.14 24.18
N PHE A 1208 6.86 -1.01 23.53
CA PHE A 1208 6.26 0.27 23.88
C PHE A 1208 4.87 0.36 23.22
N MET A 1209 3.82 0.54 24.03
CA MET A 1209 2.45 0.59 23.56
C MET A 1209 1.99 2.05 23.43
N GLN A 1210 0.98 2.30 22.59
CA GLN A 1210 0.32 3.61 22.47
C GLN A 1210 -0.95 3.70 23.35
N ASP A 1211 -1.20 2.68 24.17
CA ASP A 1211 -2.30 2.68 25.12
C ASP A 1211 -1.93 3.56 26.33
N ASN A 1212 -2.75 4.57 26.57
CA ASN A 1212 -2.61 5.46 27.72
C ASN A 1212 -2.95 4.74 29.04
N VAL A 1213 -2.22 5.06 30.09
CA VAL A 1213 -2.53 4.66 31.47
C VAL A 1213 -3.63 5.58 32.01
N ASP A 1214 -4.79 5.02 32.28
CA ASP A 1214 -5.93 5.74 32.85
C ASP A 1214 -5.86 5.69 34.38
N GLU A 1215 -5.58 6.82 35.04
CA GLU A 1215 -5.40 6.86 36.50
C GLU A 1215 -6.73 6.67 37.26
N ASP A 1216 -7.87 6.83 36.60
CA ASP A 1216 -9.20 6.66 37.20
C ASP A 1216 -9.68 5.21 37.18
N LYS A 1217 -8.97 4.30 36.49
CA LYS A 1217 -9.31 2.88 36.39
C LYS A 1217 -8.34 1.98 37.17
N PRO A 1218 -8.82 0.87 37.76
CA PRO A 1218 -7.93 -0.08 38.43
C PRO A 1218 -6.84 -0.61 37.48
N LEU A 1219 -5.58 -0.36 37.83
CA LEU A 1219 -4.41 -0.77 37.04
C LEU A 1219 -4.43 -2.25 36.65
N LYS A 1220 -4.83 -3.12 37.58
CA LYS A 1220 -4.92 -4.56 37.36
C LYS A 1220 -5.89 -4.95 36.23
N GLU A 1221 -7.00 -4.23 36.09
CA GLU A 1221 -7.97 -4.47 35.03
C GLU A 1221 -7.41 -4.06 33.66
N GLN A 1222 -6.73 -2.91 33.60
CA GLN A 1222 -6.07 -2.42 32.40
C GLN A 1222 -4.97 -3.39 31.94
N ILE A 1223 -4.08 -3.82 32.83
CA ILE A 1223 -3.02 -4.78 32.51
C ILE A 1223 -3.59 -6.14 32.09
N SER A 1224 -4.62 -6.64 32.78
CA SER A 1224 -5.24 -7.93 32.43
C SER A 1224 -5.84 -7.90 31.01
N LYS A 1225 -6.42 -6.76 30.61
CA LYS A 1225 -6.90 -6.54 29.24
C LYS A 1225 -5.74 -6.58 28.24
N LEU A 1226 -4.65 -5.87 28.50
CA LEU A 1226 -3.47 -5.84 27.62
C LEU A 1226 -2.85 -7.23 27.45
N VAL A 1227 -2.64 -7.97 28.56
CA VAL A 1227 -2.12 -9.35 28.50
C VAL A 1227 -3.01 -10.24 27.64
N LYS A 1228 -4.33 -10.16 27.80
CA LYS A 1228 -5.27 -10.91 26.96
C LYS A 1228 -5.11 -10.55 25.48
N GLN A 1229 -5.02 -9.26 25.16
CA GLN A 1229 -4.84 -8.79 23.78
C GLN A 1229 -3.54 -9.29 23.18
N MET A 1230 -2.43 -9.17 23.91
CA MET A 1230 -1.11 -9.64 23.46
C MET A 1230 -1.10 -11.14 23.19
N LEU A 1231 -1.66 -11.95 24.11
CA LEU A 1231 -1.74 -13.40 23.96
C LEU A 1231 -2.63 -13.79 22.75
N ASN A 1232 -3.78 -13.14 22.61
CA ASN A 1232 -4.70 -13.38 21.49
C ASN A 1232 -4.06 -12.97 20.16
N SER A 1233 -3.36 -11.84 20.08
CA SER A 1233 -2.69 -11.36 18.86
C SER A 1233 -1.58 -12.30 18.35
N ARG A 1234 -1.11 -13.26 19.15
CA ARG A 1234 -0.20 -14.33 18.71
C ARG A 1234 -0.92 -15.50 18.02
N ARG A 1235 -2.25 -15.57 18.07
CA ARG A 1235 -3.08 -16.54 17.31
C ARG A 1235 -3.31 -16.03 15.89
N LYS A 1236 -3.37 -16.95 14.92
CA LYS A 1236 -3.43 -16.58 13.48
C LYS A 1236 -4.67 -15.72 13.20
N SER A 1237 -5.86 -16.08 13.69
CA SER A 1237 -7.09 -15.31 13.38
C SER A 1237 -7.20 -13.95 14.10
N ALA A 1238 -6.53 -13.78 15.24
CA ALA A 1238 -6.61 -12.56 16.04
C ALA A 1238 -5.43 -11.58 15.83
N ARG A 1239 -4.49 -11.91 14.92
CA ARG A 1239 -3.29 -11.09 14.64
C ARG A 1239 -3.61 -9.60 14.42
N ASN A 1240 -4.69 -9.31 13.71
CA ASN A 1240 -5.11 -7.95 13.38
C ASN A 1240 -6.36 -7.50 14.15
N PHE A 1241 -6.86 -8.33 15.09
CA PHE A 1241 -8.18 -8.13 15.69
C PHE A 1241 -8.26 -6.84 16.51
N TYR A 1242 -7.22 -6.54 17.31
CA TYR A 1242 -7.17 -5.34 18.16
C TYR A 1242 -6.48 -4.14 17.49
N ASN A 1243 -5.84 -4.32 16.33
CA ASN A 1243 -5.01 -3.30 15.67
C ASN A 1243 -5.78 -2.38 14.71
N SER A 1244 -7.11 -2.53 14.61
CA SER A 1244 -7.95 -1.79 13.66
C SER A 1244 -8.18 -0.31 14.02
N GLY A 1245 -7.49 0.22 15.04
CA GLY A 1245 -7.50 1.64 15.43
C GLY A 1245 -6.33 2.48 14.91
N TYR A 1246 -5.22 1.88 14.46
CA TYR A 1246 -3.96 2.61 14.24
C TYR A 1246 -3.19 2.26 12.96
N GLY A 1247 -3.84 1.64 11.98
CA GLY A 1247 -3.37 1.67 10.59
C GLY A 1247 -4.21 2.67 9.81
N TYR A 1248 -3.58 3.71 9.24
CA TYR A 1248 -4.11 4.69 8.26
C TYR A 1248 -4.35 6.15 8.68
N ASN A 1249 -4.17 6.57 9.94
CA ASN A 1249 -4.18 8.00 10.30
C ASN A 1249 -2.80 8.69 10.27
N SER A 1250 -1.70 7.97 10.03
CA SER A 1250 -0.35 8.58 9.96
C SER A 1250 0.01 9.20 8.60
N LEU A 1251 -0.92 9.27 7.64
CA LEU A 1251 -0.67 9.83 6.30
C LEU A 1251 -1.52 11.04 5.90
N LEU A 1252 -2.33 11.58 6.82
CA LEU A 1252 -2.93 12.90 6.63
C LEU A 1252 -2.58 13.74 7.86
N GLY A 1253 -1.53 14.54 7.72
CA GLY A 1253 -1.13 15.54 8.71
C GLY A 1253 -2.33 16.38 9.12
N GLY A 1254 -2.73 16.22 10.37
CA GLY A 1254 -3.83 16.93 10.99
C GLY A 1254 -3.87 16.55 12.45
N ASN A 1255 -3.13 17.30 13.28
CA ASN A 1255 -3.31 17.31 14.73
C ASN A 1255 -4.79 17.63 15.01
N VAL A 1256 -5.59 16.61 15.33
CA VAL A 1256 -6.86 16.81 16.02
C VAL A 1256 -6.59 16.49 17.47
N SER A 1257 -6.25 17.54 18.22
CA SER A 1257 -6.19 17.52 19.67
C SER A 1257 -7.47 16.94 20.23
N THR A 1258 -7.34 15.86 21.00
CA THR A 1258 -8.40 15.33 21.85
C THR A 1258 -8.63 16.30 23.01
N SER A 1259 -9.46 17.32 22.83
CA SER A 1259 -10.11 18.01 23.95
C SER A 1259 -11.33 17.18 24.35
N ALA A 1260 -11.10 16.19 25.20
CA ALA A 1260 -12.14 15.47 25.92
C ALA A 1260 -11.96 15.74 27.41
N GLU A 1261 -12.18 16.99 27.81
CA GLU A 1261 -12.48 17.37 29.19
C GLU A 1261 -13.57 18.46 29.12
N GLU A 1262 -14.56 18.34 30.01
CA GLU A 1262 -15.85 19.05 30.11
C GLU A 1262 -17.06 18.41 29.39
N GLU A 1263 -17.56 17.30 29.96
CA GLU A 1263 -18.99 17.09 30.22
C GLU A 1263 -19.21 16.41 31.58
#